data_AF-A0A6N2NH96-F1
#
_entry.id   AF-A0A6N2NH96-F1
#
_cell.length_a   1.000
_cell.length_b   1.000
_cell.length_c   1.000
_cell.angle_alpha   90.00
_cell.angle_beta   90.00
_cell.angle_gamma   90.00
#
_symmetry.space_group_name_H-M   'P 1'
#
loop_
_entity.id
_entity.type
_entity.pdbx_description
1 polymer ?
#
loop_
_entity_poly.entity_id
_entity_poly.type
_entity_poly.pdbx_seq_one_letter_code
_entity_poly.pdbx_strand_id
1 'polypeptide(L)'
;MALVPSQKAPRRERNMFTSSDDTAMMKQIQATHAPDGREFSVKPLLHIVEDIFLRATTVPGITDIVQHQGEHQAQVDELEEKALQNGFHETIEMLSYNINKISCEMSCKCSGGGDAHATTVAIFNLVSNYSWDEKVVLALAGFAVNYGEFWLVAQLYLTNPLAKAVALLKQLPDIIERADNLKPKFEALTGLIRAMMDVAKCIVEFKELPSQYITPDTPEMLTATAHIPTAVYWTIRSIVACASQIMGLIGMGHEYIASTTEAWELSSLAHKVNNIHSHLKKQLTLCFHHIDEKRHIEAFQTLVSLFEAFHMDNMKILKALIYAKDDVLPLYDGSAKKRASLDVLRRRSVLLLISDLEISHEELSMLQQMYTEAREQPARPESQYEVVWLPIVDRSSPWTELKEKQFEDFQRVMPWYSVYHPSLLDVAVIRYIKEVWHFNKKPLLVVLDQQGKVVNPNAIHMMWIWGSLAFPFTSSREEALWREETWKIDLLADSIDPLIQSWMDQKKYICLYGGEDMEWIRKFTSTAKQVASEAPIQLEMLYVGKSNPREKVRKNNSLIEREKLSHVLQDLTLIWFFWVRLESMWHSKVQHKRTVENDPIMQEIMTMLSFDGSDQGWAVISKGPAEMAKAKGETILKTLVEFELWSANANEKGFLPAMIDYLHELHSPFHCNRLILPGTTGSIPERVVCAECGRPMEKFIISTQKENMDAIAKDDVSDIEVVGSQETLAQIIDRNKIKMLRKHPGKENLQTRTMILFDVLGNYRWDVKMVLTLAAFAAAFGEFCIIRQQCPCNPLAVSVSMLKHLPRNLSTLKPQFKALSLLVRTAMDVTKCIIKLEGLPFRYARLDDETMVIAKSWIYVATYWVTRSMVACTSQIKDMKAKKPEQHTDFLFRWSDSTLIAAWELSSLAYKLSIICSHLRWQVDLCHQQIEEKMHQKLLKVFQEVYPDNQDVLGILLATKDELPLKNSSTQDKVGVSEVKDKVVLILVSKAELLPLEGLLLLLERTYDHHHHKKLEGSYEIVWISVSETWTDSERDMFDFLSNSLPWYSVRRPWALYSAVVNYIKQEWGYKNAPLIVVLDSQGMVTNSNAMDMVFIWGARAYPFSSSKEEQLWDEENWTLKLLLDEIDPLLTTWVEEGRNICIYGSDNLDWIREFNAKFEVIRNAGVQLEMVYAGCKDLSQQVRRMLAVIGEELHRNLFTFTKLHFFWLRLESIRRSKVKLGQTIHSDDHILKEVSALLDTANEGWVIIGRGNTADIARLSASLGSANQIHTNTS
;
A
#
# COMPACT_ATOMS: atom_id res chain seq x y z
N MET A 1 -5.30 70.19 -41.29
CA MET A 1 -4.15 69.39 -41.75
C MET A 1 -4.42 67.95 -41.34
N ALA A 2 -5.02 67.16 -42.22
CA ALA A 2 -4.40 66.31 -43.24
C ALA A 2 -4.02 64.91 -42.68
N LEU A 3 -4.62 63.90 -43.34
CA LEU A 3 -4.58 62.44 -43.15
C LEU A 3 -3.19 61.80 -42.88
N VAL A 4 -3.14 60.75 -42.04
CA VAL A 4 -2.60 59.37 -42.33
C VAL A 4 -3.20 58.37 -41.30
N PRO A 5 -3.61 57.13 -41.68
CA PRO A 5 -4.25 56.15 -40.79
C PRO A 5 -3.27 55.22 -40.06
N SER A 6 -3.63 54.85 -38.83
CA SER A 6 -3.01 53.79 -38.02
C SER A 6 -3.37 52.39 -38.57
N GLN A 7 -2.36 51.62 -38.94
CA GLN A 7 -2.46 50.17 -39.17
C GLN A 7 -2.80 49.47 -37.85
N LYS A 8 -4.00 48.90 -37.75
CA LYS A 8 -4.29 47.83 -36.79
C LYS A 8 -3.96 46.49 -37.45
N ALA A 9 -3.03 45.76 -36.85
CA ALA A 9 -2.73 44.37 -37.20
C ALA A 9 -3.99 43.49 -37.01
N PRO A 10 -4.31 42.59 -37.96
CA PRO A 10 -5.43 41.69 -37.79
C PRO A 10 -5.07 40.58 -36.81
N ARG A 11 -5.99 40.31 -35.86
CA ARG A 11 -6.06 39.08 -35.10
C ARG A 11 -5.99 37.90 -36.07
N ARG A 12 -4.92 37.10 -35.99
CA ARG A 12 -4.84 35.80 -36.67
C ARG A 12 -5.87 34.89 -36.03
N GLU A 13 -6.96 34.67 -36.76
CA GLU A 13 -7.84 33.53 -36.58
C GLU A 13 -7.03 32.22 -36.70
N ARG A 14 -7.51 31.22 -35.97
CA ARG A 14 -7.01 29.85 -35.89
C ARG A 14 -6.66 29.31 -37.28
N ASN A 15 -5.39 28.93 -37.48
CA ASN A 15 -4.96 28.25 -38.69
C ASN A 15 -5.66 26.90 -38.84
N MET A 16 -6.54 26.83 -39.84
CA MET A 16 -6.98 25.62 -40.52
C MET A 16 -5.78 24.80 -41.00
N PHE A 17 -5.90 23.48 -40.85
CA PHE A 17 -5.04 22.43 -41.38
C PHE A 17 -4.64 22.64 -42.85
N THR A 18 -3.34 22.64 -43.14
CA THR A 18 -2.79 22.60 -44.49
C THR A 18 -2.75 21.15 -44.99
N SER A 19 -3.74 20.74 -45.78
CA SER A 19 -3.92 19.37 -46.32
C SER A 19 -2.98 18.97 -47.48
N SER A 20 -2.17 19.90 -47.98
CA SER A 20 -1.31 19.70 -49.16
C SER A 20 -0.05 18.86 -48.85
N ASP A 21 0.60 19.09 -47.71
CA ASP A 21 1.90 18.47 -47.37
C ASP A 21 1.75 17.02 -46.88
N ASP A 22 0.69 16.71 -46.14
CA ASP A 22 0.38 15.34 -45.69
C ASP A 22 0.16 14.39 -46.88
N THR A 23 -0.42 14.88 -47.98
CA THR A 23 -0.68 14.08 -49.18
C THR A 23 0.62 13.75 -49.94
N ALA A 24 1.56 14.70 -50.02
CA ALA A 24 2.87 14.50 -50.65
C ALA A 24 3.75 13.54 -49.83
N MET A 25 3.74 13.70 -48.50
CA MET A 25 4.40 12.81 -47.56
C MET A 25 3.86 11.37 -47.66
N MET A 26 2.53 11.20 -47.68
CA MET A 26 1.93 9.87 -47.78
C MET A 26 2.21 9.20 -49.14
N LYS A 27 2.29 9.97 -50.23
CA LYS A 27 2.76 9.45 -51.53
C LYS A 27 4.22 8.97 -51.47
N GLN A 28 5.09 9.71 -50.77
CA GLN A 28 6.49 9.29 -50.57
C GLN A 28 6.57 7.98 -49.78
N ILE A 29 5.79 7.84 -48.71
CA ILE A 29 5.77 6.61 -47.89
C ILE A 29 5.18 5.43 -48.67
N GLN A 30 4.09 5.65 -49.43
CA GLN A 30 3.52 4.62 -50.30
C GLN A 30 4.51 4.18 -51.40
N ALA A 31 5.34 5.10 -51.93
CA ALA A 31 6.38 4.76 -52.90
C ALA A 31 7.49 3.86 -52.34
N THR A 32 7.66 3.80 -51.01
CA THR A 32 8.59 2.85 -50.35
C THR A 32 8.02 1.44 -50.18
N HIS A 33 6.75 1.21 -50.51
CA HIS A 33 6.09 -0.08 -50.33
C HIS A 33 6.23 -0.96 -51.58
N ALA A 34 7.13 -1.93 -51.49
CA ALA A 34 7.40 -2.91 -52.55
C ALA A 34 7.46 -4.32 -51.94
N PRO A 35 6.32 -4.89 -51.49
CA PRO A 35 6.30 -6.19 -50.84
C PRO A 35 6.76 -7.28 -51.81
N ASP A 36 7.67 -8.16 -51.36
CA ASP A 36 8.29 -9.20 -52.21
C ASP A 36 7.46 -10.50 -52.29
N GLY A 37 6.27 -10.50 -51.66
CA GLY A 37 5.34 -11.63 -51.62
C GLY A 37 5.66 -12.68 -50.56
N ARG A 38 6.71 -12.49 -49.75
CA ARG A 38 6.96 -13.33 -48.57
C ARG A 38 6.05 -12.85 -47.44
N GLU A 39 5.28 -13.77 -46.87
CA GLU A 39 4.46 -13.50 -45.69
C GLU A 39 4.92 -14.38 -44.52
N PHE A 40 4.99 -13.80 -43.33
CA PHE A 40 5.19 -14.54 -42.09
C PHE A 40 4.12 -14.19 -41.05
N SER A 41 3.89 -15.10 -40.10
CA SER A 41 2.96 -14.82 -39.00
C SER A 41 3.57 -13.78 -38.06
N VAL A 42 3.01 -12.57 -38.06
CA VAL A 42 3.47 -11.45 -37.23
C VAL A 42 3.04 -11.56 -35.76
N LYS A 43 2.01 -12.36 -35.46
CA LYS A 43 1.43 -12.49 -34.12
C LYS A 43 2.43 -12.91 -33.06
N PRO A 44 3.25 -13.97 -33.24
CA PRO A 44 4.18 -14.38 -32.20
C PRO A 44 5.28 -13.34 -31.95
N LEU A 45 5.71 -12.61 -32.99
CA LEU A 45 6.65 -11.49 -32.84
C LEU A 45 6.01 -10.31 -32.10
N LEU A 46 4.76 -9.96 -32.42
CA LEU A 46 4.02 -8.91 -31.73
C LEU A 46 3.75 -9.26 -30.25
N HIS A 47 3.54 -10.54 -29.91
CA HIS A 47 3.43 -10.99 -28.52
C HIS A 47 4.74 -10.80 -27.75
N ILE A 48 5.91 -11.11 -28.34
CA ILE A 48 7.20 -10.85 -27.68
C ILE A 48 7.42 -9.36 -27.44
N VAL A 49 7.03 -8.53 -28.40
CA VAL A 49 7.10 -7.06 -28.30
C VAL A 49 6.18 -6.54 -27.19
N GLU A 50 4.94 -7.03 -27.14
CA GLU A 50 3.99 -6.70 -26.09
C GLU A 50 4.51 -7.12 -24.72
N ASP A 51 5.01 -8.35 -24.61
CA ASP A 51 5.58 -8.90 -23.40
C ASP A 51 6.71 -8.02 -22.86
N ILE A 52 7.58 -7.51 -23.74
CA ILE A 52 8.63 -6.56 -23.36
C ILE A 52 8.04 -5.24 -22.83
N PHE A 53 7.04 -4.64 -23.49
CA PHE A 53 6.45 -3.38 -23.03
C PHE A 53 5.65 -3.52 -21.73
N LEU A 54 4.91 -4.62 -21.56
CA LEU A 54 4.18 -4.95 -20.33
C LEU A 54 5.15 -5.18 -19.18
N ARG A 55 6.17 -6.01 -19.41
CA ARG A 55 7.15 -6.31 -18.37
C ARG A 55 8.01 -5.12 -18.03
N ALA A 56 8.20 -4.15 -18.94
CA ALA A 56 8.98 -2.94 -18.70
C ALA A 56 8.23 -1.84 -17.91
N THR A 57 6.91 -1.91 -17.77
CA THR A 57 6.10 -0.87 -17.09
C THR A 57 5.98 -1.05 -15.58
N THR A 58 6.48 -2.15 -15.01
CA THR A 58 6.54 -2.36 -13.56
C THR A 58 7.70 -1.55 -12.95
N VAL A 59 7.38 -0.39 -12.39
CA VAL A 59 8.35 0.46 -11.69
C VAL A 59 8.52 -0.04 -10.25
N PRO A 60 9.74 -0.34 -9.78
CA PRO A 60 9.97 -0.69 -8.36
C PRO A 60 9.86 0.56 -7.48
N GLY A 61 8.73 0.73 -6.81
CA GLY A 61 8.49 1.86 -5.92
C GLY A 61 7.01 2.13 -5.58
N ILE A 62 6.08 1.49 -6.27
CA ILE A 62 4.68 1.42 -5.88
C ILE A 62 4.44 -0.02 -5.39
N THR A 63 4.02 -0.11 -4.13
CA THR A 63 3.77 -1.31 -3.32
C THR A 63 3.33 -2.55 -4.11
N ASP A 64 4.19 -3.58 -4.11
CA ASP A 64 3.87 -4.98 -3.80
C ASP A 64 5.11 -5.84 -4.09
N ILE A 65 5.96 -5.96 -3.07
CA ILE A 65 6.92 -7.06 -2.96
C ILE A 65 6.28 -8.01 -1.95
N VAL A 66 5.69 -9.10 -2.43
CA VAL A 66 5.58 -10.42 -1.79
C VAL A 66 4.57 -11.27 -2.58
N GLN A 67 4.96 -12.50 -2.88
CA GLN A 67 4.23 -13.58 -3.58
C GLN A 67 4.24 -13.52 -5.12
N HIS A 68 4.16 -14.69 -5.76
CA HIS A 68 4.28 -14.94 -7.21
C HIS A 68 5.69 -15.10 -7.81
N GLN A 69 6.59 -15.83 -7.12
CA GLN A 69 7.74 -16.48 -7.80
C GLN A 69 7.37 -17.82 -8.48
N GLY A 70 6.17 -18.37 -8.24
CA GLY A 70 5.74 -19.68 -8.76
C GLY A 70 5.01 -19.66 -10.11
N GLU A 71 4.37 -18.56 -10.48
CA GLU A 71 3.50 -18.50 -11.69
C GLU A 71 4.24 -18.04 -12.96
N HIS A 72 5.34 -17.31 -12.82
CA HIS A 72 6.06 -16.76 -13.97
C HIS A 72 6.91 -17.79 -14.73
N GLN A 73 7.31 -18.89 -14.09
CA GLN A 73 8.06 -19.98 -14.75
C GLN A 73 7.14 -20.77 -15.70
N ALA A 74 5.88 -21.00 -15.31
CA ALA A 74 4.91 -21.76 -16.10
C ALA A 74 4.52 -21.08 -17.42
N GLN A 75 4.47 -19.74 -17.47
CA GLN A 75 4.20 -18.99 -18.70
C GLN A 75 5.42 -18.93 -19.64
N VAL A 76 6.64 -18.96 -19.10
CA VAL A 76 7.88 -18.99 -19.89
C VAL A 76 8.05 -20.37 -20.55
N ASP A 77 7.74 -21.44 -19.81
CA ASP A 77 7.74 -22.81 -20.33
C ASP A 77 6.66 -23.00 -21.42
N GLU A 78 5.47 -22.39 -21.26
CA GLU A 78 4.39 -22.44 -22.25
C GLU A 78 4.68 -21.63 -23.53
N LEU A 79 5.42 -20.52 -23.42
CA LEU A 79 5.89 -19.71 -24.56
C LEU A 79 7.04 -20.39 -25.32
N GLU A 80 7.98 -21.04 -24.62
CA GLU A 80 9.03 -21.83 -25.25
C GLU A 80 8.46 -23.09 -25.92
N GLU A 81 7.50 -23.82 -25.31
CA GLU A 81 6.82 -24.96 -25.94
C GLU A 81 6.05 -24.56 -27.21
N LYS A 82 5.31 -23.44 -27.17
CA LYS A 82 4.55 -22.94 -28.34
C LYS A 82 5.46 -22.39 -29.46
N ALA A 83 6.61 -21.81 -29.12
CA ALA A 83 7.59 -21.33 -30.10
C ALA A 83 8.40 -22.46 -30.76
N LEU A 84 8.66 -23.55 -30.02
CA LEU A 84 9.35 -24.76 -30.50
C LEU A 84 8.49 -25.61 -31.44
N GLN A 85 7.16 -25.62 -31.27
CA GLN A 85 6.25 -26.43 -32.09
C GLN A 85 6.02 -25.92 -33.53
N ASN A 86 6.39 -24.67 -33.87
CA ASN A 86 5.94 -24.00 -35.11
C ASN A 86 7.05 -23.44 -36.04
N GLY A 87 8.33 -23.79 -35.86
CA GLY A 87 9.42 -23.28 -36.72
C GLY A 87 9.69 -21.76 -36.58
N PHE A 88 9.12 -21.12 -35.56
CA PHE A 88 9.19 -19.68 -35.34
C PHE A 88 10.60 -19.18 -34.94
N HIS A 89 11.42 -20.05 -34.33
CA HIS A 89 12.82 -19.74 -33.98
C HIS A 89 13.67 -19.39 -35.21
N GLU A 90 13.50 -20.11 -36.32
CA GLU A 90 14.19 -19.84 -37.59
C GLU A 90 13.75 -18.50 -38.20
N THR A 91 12.48 -18.12 -37.98
CA THR A 91 11.93 -16.83 -38.44
C THR A 91 12.51 -15.67 -37.63
N ILE A 92 12.64 -15.80 -36.31
CA ILE A 92 13.31 -14.79 -35.46
C ILE A 92 14.79 -14.68 -35.84
N GLU A 93 15.50 -15.79 -36.05
CA GLU A 93 16.91 -15.78 -36.44
C GLU A 93 17.14 -14.98 -37.73
N MET A 94 16.26 -15.14 -38.72
CA MET A 94 16.29 -14.36 -39.96
C MET A 94 16.05 -12.85 -39.72
N LEU A 95 15.17 -12.50 -38.77
CA LEU A 95 14.73 -11.13 -38.52
C LEU A 95 15.61 -10.37 -37.50
N SER A 96 16.34 -11.04 -36.61
CA SER A 96 17.16 -10.44 -35.54
C SER A 96 18.22 -9.46 -36.05
N TYR A 97 18.80 -9.72 -37.22
CA TYR A 97 19.73 -8.76 -37.85
C TYR A 97 19.01 -7.45 -38.21
N ASN A 98 17.82 -7.53 -38.79
CA ASN A 98 17.02 -6.36 -39.16
C ASN A 98 16.53 -5.60 -37.93
N ILE A 99 16.07 -6.31 -36.89
CA ILE A 99 15.63 -5.75 -35.60
C ILE A 99 16.78 -4.99 -34.92
N ASN A 100 17.96 -5.59 -34.82
CA ASN A 100 19.14 -4.93 -34.23
C ASN A 100 19.59 -3.71 -35.06
N LYS A 101 19.50 -3.77 -36.39
CA LYS A 101 19.83 -2.66 -37.27
C LYS A 101 18.88 -1.48 -37.05
N ILE A 102 17.57 -1.73 -36.92
CA ILE A 102 16.55 -0.73 -36.60
C ILE A 102 16.82 -0.12 -35.21
N SER A 103 17.05 -0.97 -34.19
CA SER A 103 17.40 -0.55 -32.82
C SER A 103 18.62 0.39 -32.79
N CYS A 104 19.71 0.02 -33.49
CA CYS A 104 20.94 0.82 -33.55
C CYS A 104 20.72 2.15 -34.26
N GLU A 105 19.98 2.16 -35.37
CA GLU A 105 19.67 3.37 -36.14
C GLU A 105 18.90 4.38 -35.26
N MET A 106 17.92 3.89 -34.48
CA MET A 106 17.18 4.70 -33.50
C MET A 106 18.12 5.29 -32.44
N SER A 107 18.95 4.47 -31.77
CA SER A 107 19.85 4.97 -30.71
C SER A 107 20.91 5.95 -31.23
N CYS A 108 21.40 5.77 -32.46
CA CYS A 108 22.47 6.61 -33.03
C CYS A 108 22.00 7.97 -33.53
N LYS A 109 20.79 8.07 -34.07
CA LYS A 109 20.26 9.32 -34.65
C LYS A 109 19.44 10.14 -33.67
N CYS A 110 18.89 9.51 -32.63
CA CYS A 110 18.11 10.20 -31.61
C CYS A 110 18.97 10.88 -30.52
N SER A 111 20.28 10.59 -30.43
CA SER A 111 21.18 11.17 -29.41
C SER A 111 21.71 12.58 -29.72
N GLY A 112 21.33 13.18 -30.85
CA GLY A 112 21.89 14.46 -31.33
C GLY A 112 20.87 15.46 -31.88
N GLY A 113 19.58 15.31 -31.52
CA GLY A 113 18.51 16.22 -32.00
C GLY A 113 18.24 16.15 -33.51
N GLY A 114 18.44 14.99 -34.14
CA GLY A 114 18.22 14.81 -35.58
C GLY A 114 16.75 14.89 -36.01
N ASP A 115 16.50 15.20 -37.30
CA ASP A 115 15.14 15.23 -37.86
C ASP A 115 14.46 13.85 -37.75
N ALA A 116 13.34 13.82 -37.03
CA ALA A 116 12.61 12.60 -36.76
C ALA A 116 11.75 12.12 -37.96
N HIS A 117 11.43 13.00 -38.94
CA HIS A 117 10.86 12.55 -40.21
C HIS A 117 11.90 11.81 -41.06
N ALA A 118 13.11 12.36 -41.24
CA ALA A 118 14.21 11.68 -41.92
C ALA A 118 14.56 10.31 -41.30
N THR A 119 14.53 10.21 -39.97
CA THR A 119 14.73 8.93 -39.27
C THR A 119 13.60 7.93 -39.53
N THR A 120 12.36 8.40 -39.60
CA THR A 120 11.18 7.57 -39.95
C THR A 120 11.29 7.03 -41.38
N VAL A 121 11.65 7.87 -42.35
CA VAL A 121 11.87 7.45 -43.74
C VAL A 121 13.03 6.46 -43.86
N ALA A 122 14.11 6.65 -43.10
CA ALA A 122 15.22 5.69 -43.04
C ALA A 122 14.75 4.30 -42.56
N ILE A 123 13.87 4.24 -41.55
CA ILE A 123 13.27 2.97 -41.10
C ILE A 123 12.41 2.35 -42.21
N PHE A 124 11.54 3.12 -42.88
CA PHE A 124 10.71 2.61 -43.99
C PHE A 124 11.55 2.02 -45.13
N ASN A 125 12.69 2.64 -45.46
CA ASN A 125 13.62 2.10 -46.46
C ASN A 125 14.32 0.80 -46.00
N LEU A 126 14.52 0.61 -44.68
CA LEU A 126 15.05 -0.65 -44.13
C LEU A 126 14.03 -1.80 -44.20
N VAL A 127 12.72 -1.51 -44.20
CA VAL A 127 11.63 -2.50 -44.21
C VAL A 127 10.77 -2.45 -45.49
N SER A 128 11.30 -1.96 -46.61
CA SER A 128 10.54 -1.72 -47.85
C SER A 128 9.82 -2.97 -48.39
N ASN A 129 10.44 -4.14 -48.23
CA ASN A 129 10.04 -5.41 -48.82
C ASN A 129 8.90 -6.14 -48.07
N TYR A 130 8.41 -5.57 -46.97
CA TYR A 130 7.41 -6.19 -46.10
C TYR A 130 5.99 -5.61 -46.31
N SER A 131 4.97 -6.38 -45.93
CA SER A 131 3.56 -5.94 -45.85
C SER A 131 3.36 -4.90 -44.73
N TRP A 132 2.20 -4.21 -44.72
CA TRP A 132 1.96 -3.11 -43.77
C TRP A 132 1.92 -3.57 -42.30
N ASP A 133 1.35 -4.73 -42.02
CA ASP A 133 1.35 -5.37 -40.70
C ASP A 133 2.76 -5.78 -40.27
N GLU A 134 3.57 -6.35 -41.17
CA GLU A 134 4.95 -6.74 -40.87
C GLU A 134 5.85 -5.52 -40.60
N LYS A 135 5.70 -4.44 -41.37
CA LYS A 135 6.47 -3.19 -41.22
C LYS A 135 6.29 -2.58 -39.83
N VAL A 136 5.05 -2.50 -39.34
CA VAL A 136 4.76 -1.91 -38.03
C VAL A 136 5.30 -2.78 -36.89
N VAL A 137 5.17 -4.11 -37.00
CA VAL A 137 5.66 -5.05 -35.99
C VAL A 137 7.20 -5.07 -35.92
N LEU A 138 7.91 -5.04 -37.06
CA LEU A 138 9.38 -4.99 -37.09
C LEU A 138 9.95 -3.70 -36.50
N ALA A 139 9.30 -2.55 -36.78
CA ALA A 139 9.69 -1.28 -36.19
C ALA A 139 9.47 -1.27 -34.67
N LEU A 140 8.33 -1.82 -34.20
CA LEU A 140 8.05 -1.97 -32.77
C LEU A 140 9.05 -2.91 -32.09
N ALA A 141 9.46 -4.00 -32.75
CA ALA A 141 10.47 -4.92 -32.22
C ALA A 141 11.83 -4.25 -32.04
N GLY A 142 12.28 -3.45 -33.00
CA GLY A 142 13.52 -2.67 -32.86
C GLY A 142 13.49 -1.68 -31.70
N PHE A 143 12.33 -1.07 -31.45
CA PHE A 143 12.14 -0.18 -30.31
C PHE A 143 12.00 -0.91 -28.98
N ALA A 144 11.29 -2.05 -28.95
CA ALA A 144 11.13 -2.90 -27.77
C ALA A 144 12.49 -3.34 -27.22
N VAL A 145 13.47 -3.64 -28.08
CA VAL A 145 14.84 -3.92 -27.67
C VAL A 145 15.44 -2.77 -26.85
N ASN A 146 15.38 -1.54 -27.35
CA ASN A 146 15.95 -0.37 -26.67
C ASN A 146 15.21 -0.05 -25.37
N TYR A 147 13.87 -0.15 -25.40
CA TYR A 147 13.01 0.10 -24.25
C TYR A 147 13.20 -0.95 -23.15
N GLY A 148 13.22 -2.23 -23.50
CA GLY A 148 13.39 -3.34 -22.58
C GLY A 148 14.75 -3.34 -21.89
N GLU A 149 15.83 -3.00 -22.59
CA GLU A 149 17.15 -2.87 -21.97
C GLU A 149 17.22 -1.75 -20.94
N PHE A 150 16.57 -0.61 -21.21
CA PHE A 150 16.48 0.50 -20.28
C PHE A 150 15.72 0.09 -19.01
N TRP A 151 14.52 -0.49 -19.17
CA TRP A 151 13.68 -0.87 -18.04
C TRP A 151 14.17 -2.09 -17.27
N LEU A 152 14.88 -3.03 -17.90
CA LEU A 152 15.50 -4.15 -17.19
C LEU A 152 16.52 -3.66 -16.15
N VAL A 153 17.32 -2.62 -16.49
CA VAL A 153 18.24 -1.99 -15.54
C VAL A 153 17.46 -1.24 -14.45
N ALA A 154 16.40 -0.52 -14.81
CA ALA A 154 15.55 0.21 -13.87
C ALA A 154 14.86 -0.70 -12.85
N GLN A 155 14.37 -1.85 -13.29
CA GLN A 155 13.64 -2.81 -12.46
C GLN A 155 14.51 -3.52 -11.45
N LEU A 156 15.68 -3.91 -11.91
CA LEU A 156 16.64 -4.63 -11.11
C LEU A 156 17.44 -3.70 -10.19
N TYR A 157 17.18 -2.39 -10.22
CA TYR A 157 17.85 -1.37 -9.41
C TYR A 157 17.87 -1.70 -7.91
N LEU A 158 16.73 -2.15 -7.35
CA LEU A 158 16.61 -2.44 -5.92
C LEU A 158 17.08 -3.86 -5.54
N THR A 159 17.05 -4.80 -6.48
CA THR A 159 17.18 -6.24 -6.18
C THR A 159 18.50 -6.85 -6.66
N ASN A 160 19.10 -6.29 -7.72
CA ASN A 160 20.33 -6.80 -8.30
C ASN A 160 21.48 -5.80 -8.11
N PRO A 161 22.56 -6.17 -7.40
CA PRO A 161 23.69 -5.28 -7.17
C PRO A 161 24.37 -4.75 -8.44
N LEU A 162 24.40 -5.53 -9.52
CA LEU A 162 24.96 -5.11 -10.81
C LEU A 162 24.05 -4.11 -11.52
N ALA A 163 22.73 -4.34 -11.50
CA ALA A 163 21.79 -3.38 -12.07
C ALA A 163 21.73 -2.08 -11.25
N LYS A 164 21.81 -2.16 -9.92
CA LYS A 164 21.99 -0.99 -9.05
C LYS A 164 23.18 -0.14 -9.49
N ALA A 165 24.32 -0.79 -9.71
CA ALA A 165 25.53 -0.11 -10.18
C ALA A 165 25.37 0.50 -11.59
N VAL A 166 24.78 -0.22 -12.56
CA VAL A 166 24.58 0.30 -13.92
C VAL A 166 23.57 1.45 -13.96
N ALA A 167 22.52 1.39 -13.14
CA ALA A 167 21.54 2.46 -13.00
C ALA A 167 22.15 3.73 -12.40
N LEU A 168 22.98 3.60 -11.37
CA LEU A 168 23.74 4.73 -10.78
C LEU A 168 24.62 5.42 -11.82
N LEU A 169 25.30 4.65 -12.68
CA LEU A 169 26.13 5.19 -13.76
C LEU A 169 25.33 5.94 -14.83
N LYS A 170 24.03 5.63 -14.95
CA LYS A 170 23.09 6.32 -15.85
C LYS A 170 22.33 7.46 -15.17
N GLN A 171 22.66 7.81 -13.92
CA GLN A 171 21.89 8.76 -13.10
C GLN A 171 20.39 8.45 -13.05
N LEU A 172 20.04 7.16 -13.12
CA LEU A 172 18.68 6.71 -13.01
C LEU A 172 18.03 7.03 -11.64
N PRO A 173 18.77 7.05 -10.51
CA PRO A 173 18.20 7.41 -9.21
C PRO A 173 17.64 8.83 -9.15
N ASP A 174 18.28 9.81 -9.78
CA ASP A 174 17.76 11.20 -9.85
C ASP A 174 16.44 11.26 -10.63
N ILE A 175 16.24 10.37 -11.60
CA ILE A 175 15.00 10.19 -12.36
C ILE A 175 13.93 9.50 -11.52
N ILE A 176 14.33 8.59 -10.62
CA ILE A 176 13.45 7.87 -9.68
C ILE A 176 13.03 8.77 -8.51
N GLU A 177 13.92 9.63 -7.98
CA GLU A 177 13.58 10.62 -6.96
C GLU A 177 12.73 11.77 -7.52
N ARG A 178 12.97 12.17 -8.77
CA ARG A 178 12.11 13.11 -9.51
C ARG A 178 10.97 12.42 -10.24
N ALA A 179 10.67 11.17 -9.91
CA ALA A 179 9.61 10.41 -10.57
C ALA A 179 8.31 11.20 -10.55
N ASP A 180 7.99 11.92 -9.48
CA ASP A 180 6.78 12.74 -9.37
C ASP A 180 6.72 13.88 -10.40
N ASN A 181 7.86 14.52 -10.71
CA ASN A 181 7.94 15.62 -11.70
C ASN A 181 8.03 15.09 -13.14
N LEU A 182 8.60 13.89 -13.34
CA LEU A 182 8.71 13.23 -14.64
C LEU A 182 7.52 12.30 -14.93
N LYS A 183 6.64 12.10 -13.95
CA LYS A 183 5.43 11.29 -14.05
C LYS A 183 4.59 11.66 -15.26
N PRO A 184 4.31 12.94 -15.56
CA PRO A 184 3.53 13.30 -16.76
C PRO A 184 4.23 12.89 -18.07
N LYS A 185 5.56 12.88 -18.10
CA LYS A 185 6.34 12.44 -19.27
C LYS A 185 6.36 10.93 -19.41
N PHE A 186 6.53 10.18 -18.33
CA PHE A 186 6.45 8.71 -18.34
C PHE A 186 5.03 8.24 -18.65
N GLU A 187 4.01 8.94 -18.16
CA GLU A 187 2.61 8.70 -18.50
C GLU A 187 2.34 9.01 -19.98
N ALA A 188 2.84 10.13 -20.50
CA ALA A 188 2.72 10.45 -21.93
C ALA A 188 3.45 9.43 -22.82
N LEU A 189 4.65 8.98 -22.42
CA LEU A 189 5.42 7.95 -23.11
C LEU A 189 4.69 6.60 -23.11
N THR A 190 4.24 6.16 -21.93
CA THR A 190 3.50 4.89 -21.77
C THR A 190 2.16 4.94 -22.50
N GLY A 191 1.47 6.09 -22.47
CA GLY A 191 0.26 6.34 -23.21
C GLY A 191 0.47 6.25 -24.73
N LEU A 192 1.58 6.79 -25.24
CA LEU A 192 1.93 6.66 -26.65
C LEU A 192 2.30 5.23 -27.03
N ILE A 193 3.06 4.50 -26.21
CA ILE A 193 3.42 3.09 -26.43
C ILE A 193 2.16 2.22 -26.48
N ARG A 194 1.22 2.43 -25.57
CA ARG A 194 -0.08 1.74 -25.57
C ARG A 194 -0.86 2.03 -26.85
N ALA A 195 -0.94 3.31 -27.24
CA ALA A 195 -1.62 3.70 -28.49
C ALA A 195 -1.00 3.02 -29.73
N MET A 196 0.33 2.93 -29.80
CA MET A 196 1.04 2.26 -30.90
C MET A 196 0.77 0.75 -30.92
N MET A 197 0.75 0.10 -29.75
CA MET A 197 0.43 -1.33 -29.62
C MET A 197 -1.01 -1.63 -30.01
N ASP A 198 -1.94 -0.80 -29.57
CA ASP A 198 -3.36 -0.91 -29.89
C ASP A 198 -3.60 -0.80 -31.40
N VAL A 199 -2.95 0.15 -32.09
CA VAL A 199 -3.00 0.24 -33.55
C VAL A 199 -2.43 -1.01 -34.20
N ALA A 200 -1.25 -1.49 -33.76
CA ALA A 200 -0.61 -2.67 -34.36
C ALA A 200 -1.48 -3.94 -34.21
N LYS A 201 -2.05 -4.17 -33.02
CA LYS A 201 -2.99 -5.28 -32.78
C LYS A 201 -4.23 -5.18 -33.65
N CYS A 202 -4.83 -3.99 -33.70
CA CYS A 202 -6.03 -3.75 -34.51
C CYS A 202 -5.77 -4.05 -36.00
N ILE A 203 -4.62 -3.61 -36.55
CA ILE A 203 -4.22 -3.93 -37.93
C ILE A 203 -4.07 -5.44 -38.15
N VAL A 204 -3.49 -6.17 -37.18
CA VAL A 204 -3.34 -7.64 -37.26
C VAL A 204 -4.69 -8.36 -37.17
N GLU A 205 -5.62 -7.91 -36.33
CA GLU A 205 -6.96 -8.50 -36.18
C GLU A 205 -7.81 -8.39 -37.46
N PHE A 206 -7.69 -7.29 -38.23
CA PHE A 206 -8.35 -7.16 -39.53
C PHE A 206 -7.94 -8.26 -40.53
N LYS A 207 -6.71 -8.74 -40.47
CA LYS A 207 -6.20 -9.81 -41.36
C LYS A 207 -6.78 -11.19 -41.01
N GLU A 208 -7.40 -11.35 -39.85
CA GLU A 208 -7.88 -12.65 -39.34
C GLU A 208 -9.41 -12.82 -39.29
N LEU A 209 -10.16 -11.82 -39.75
CA LEU A 209 -11.62 -11.87 -39.70
C LEU A 209 -12.18 -13.08 -40.51
N PRO A 210 -13.19 -13.81 -40.00
CA PRO A 210 -13.72 -15.00 -40.66
C PRO A 210 -14.40 -14.67 -41.99
N SER A 211 -13.81 -15.10 -43.10
CA SER A 211 -14.30 -14.82 -44.45
C SER A 211 -15.73 -15.32 -44.75
N GLN A 212 -16.26 -16.24 -43.94
CA GLN A 212 -17.62 -16.78 -44.06
C GLN A 212 -18.73 -15.79 -43.66
N TYR A 213 -18.42 -14.81 -42.80
CA TYR A 213 -19.40 -13.83 -42.30
C TYR A 213 -19.12 -12.40 -42.79
N ILE A 214 -17.92 -12.14 -43.32
CA ILE A 214 -17.48 -10.82 -43.78
C ILE A 214 -16.56 -10.91 -45.01
N THR A 215 -16.80 -10.08 -46.02
CA THR A 215 -16.05 -10.05 -47.29
C THR A 215 -15.22 -8.77 -47.42
N PRO A 216 -14.14 -8.72 -48.23
CA PRO A 216 -13.36 -7.50 -48.47
C PRO A 216 -14.18 -6.31 -49.00
N ASP A 217 -15.31 -6.60 -49.65
CA ASP A 217 -16.22 -5.60 -50.21
C ASP A 217 -17.20 -4.99 -49.19
N THR A 218 -17.18 -5.41 -47.91
CA THR A 218 -18.04 -4.77 -46.90
C THR A 218 -17.61 -3.31 -46.67
N PRO A 219 -18.57 -2.38 -46.51
CA PRO A 219 -18.27 -0.94 -46.35
C PRO A 219 -17.26 -0.64 -45.22
N GLU A 220 -17.36 -1.39 -44.13
CA GLU A 220 -16.51 -1.27 -42.94
C GLU A 220 -15.07 -1.72 -43.23
N MET A 221 -14.90 -2.82 -43.98
CA MET A 221 -13.60 -3.38 -44.35
C MET A 221 -12.87 -2.49 -45.38
N LEU A 222 -13.57 -2.01 -46.41
CA LEU A 222 -13.01 -1.08 -47.41
C LEU A 222 -12.46 0.20 -46.77
N THR A 223 -13.18 0.74 -45.80
CA THR A 223 -12.77 1.95 -45.07
C THR A 223 -11.49 1.68 -44.26
N ALA A 224 -11.40 0.52 -43.59
CA ALA A 224 -10.23 0.12 -42.83
C ALA A 224 -8.99 -0.04 -43.72
N THR A 225 -9.07 -0.75 -44.84
CA THR A 225 -7.92 -1.01 -45.73
C THR A 225 -7.29 0.26 -46.28
N ALA A 226 -8.09 1.29 -46.58
CA ALA A 226 -7.60 2.59 -47.03
C ALA A 226 -6.83 3.37 -45.94
N HIS A 227 -7.13 3.13 -44.67
CA HIS A 227 -6.54 3.86 -43.54
C HIS A 227 -5.30 3.19 -42.93
N ILE A 228 -5.05 1.91 -43.21
CA ILE A 228 -3.90 1.14 -42.67
C ILE A 228 -2.53 1.80 -42.97
N PRO A 229 -2.20 2.25 -44.20
CA PRO A 229 -0.89 2.87 -44.48
C PRO A 229 -0.64 4.13 -43.64
N THR A 230 -1.68 4.93 -43.41
CA THR A 230 -1.64 6.11 -42.55
C THR A 230 -1.37 5.73 -41.10
N ALA A 231 -2.00 4.67 -40.61
CA ALA A 231 -1.80 4.14 -39.27
C ALA A 231 -0.35 3.67 -39.05
N VAL A 232 0.22 2.94 -40.01
CA VAL A 232 1.61 2.45 -39.93
C VAL A 232 2.62 3.61 -39.90
N TYR A 233 2.44 4.65 -40.74
CA TYR A 233 3.31 5.82 -40.73
C TYR A 233 3.34 6.53 -39.37
N TRP A 234 2.15 6.88 -38.83
CA TRP A 234 2.07 7.58 -37.55
C TRP A 234 2.52 6.73 -36.36
N THR A 235 2.43 5.39 -36.47
CA THR A 235 2.99 4.46 -35.49
C THR A 235 4.52 4.50 -35.52
N ILE A 236 5.17 4.34 -36.68
CA ILE A 236 6.65 4.37 -36.77
C ILE A 236 7.20 5.75 -36.40
N ARG A 237 6.51 6.83 -36.76
CA ARG A 237 6.90 8.19 -36.38
C ARG A 237 6.85 8.41 -34.87
N SER A 238 5.87 7.80 -34.21
CA SER A 238 5.72 7.80 -32.75
C SER A 238 6.79 6.96 -32.07
N ILE A 239 7.19 5.82 -32.66
CA ILE A 239 8.31 5.00 -32.17
C ILE A 239 9.59 5.83 -32.10
N VAL A 240 9.92 6.59 -33.15
CA VAL A 240 11.11 7.45 -33.20
C VAL A 240 11.05 8.55 -32.13
N ALA A 241 9.87 9.12 -31.87
CA ALA A 241 9.68 10.12 -30.81
C ALA A 241 9.90 9.50 -29.41
N CYS A 242 9.34 8.31 -29.15
CA CYS A 242 9.56 7.58 -27.90
C CYS A 242 11.06 7.26 -27.69
N ALA A 243 11.74 6.77 -28.72
CA ALA A 243 13.17 6.47 -28.66
C ALA A 243 14.00 7.72 -28.33
N SER A 244 13.64 8.87 -28.89
CA SER A 244 14.32 10.15 -28.60
C SER A 244 14.14 10.59 -27.15
N GLN A 245 12.95 10.39 -26.59
CA GLN A 245 12.64 10.76 -25.21
C GLN A 245 13.36 9.88 -24.18
N ILE A 246 13.45 8.57 -24.41
CA ILE A 246 14.22 7.66 -23.55
C ILE A 246 15.70 8.01 -23.56
N MET A 247 16.26 8.34 -24.73
CA MET A 247 17.65 8.78 -24.85
C MET A 247 17.88 10.14 -24.17
N GLY A 248 16.89 11.04 -24.21
CA GLY A 248 16.94 12.33 -23.51
C GLY A 248 16.93 12.21 -21.98
N LEU A 249 16.22 11.20 -21.44
CA LEU A 249 16.16 10.90 -20.00
C LEU A 249 17.51 10.44 -19.43
N ILE A 250 18.27 9.64 -20.18
CA ILE A 250 19.63 9.20 -19.80
C ILE A 250 20.64 10.37 -19.94
N GLY A 251 20.22 11.45 -20.61
CA GLY A 251 21.01 12.61 -20.95
C GLY A 251 21.03 13.69 -19.84
N MET A 252 20.01 14.52 -19.75
CA MET A 252 20.18 15.87 -19.18
C MET A 252 19.92 15.91 -17.67
N GLY A 253 20.91 16.25 -16.85
CA GLY A 253 20.68 16.61 -15.45
C GLY A 253 20.69 18.12 -15.19
N HIS A 254 20.37 18.46 -13.93
CA HIS A 254 20.08 19.72 -13.23
C HIS A 254 19.53 20.98 -13.96
N GLU A 255 19.70 21.17 -15.27
CA GLU A 255 19.06 22.27 -16.03
C GLU A 255 17.95 21.79 -16.98
N TYR A 256 17.37 20.61 -16.72
CA TYR A 256 16.17 20.20 -17.44
C TYR A 256 14.93 20.88 -16.82
N ILE A 257 14.67 22.12 -17.22
CA ILE A 257 13.30 22.66 -17.15
C ILE A 257 12.50 21.75 -18.08
N ALA A 258 11.59 20.96 -17.50
CA ALA A 258 10.65 20.17 -18.28
C ALA A 258 9.90 21.11 -19.23
N SER A 259 10.33 21.14 -20.50
CA SER A 259 9.63 21.92 -21.50
C SER A 259 8.29 21.24 -21.68
N THR A 260 7.21 21.93 -21.31
CA THR A 260 5.83 21.48 -21.50
C THR A 260 5.58 21.10 -22.96
N THR A 261 6.36 21.67 -23.88
CA THR A 261 6.41 21.35 -25.31
C THR A 261 6.71 19.89 -25.63
N GLU A 262 7.66 19.23 -24.96
CA GLU A 262 8.02 17.83 -25.31
C GLU A 262 7.00 16.80 -24.82
N ALA A 263 6.46 16.99 -23.61
CA ALA A 263 5.37 16.16 -23.10
C ALA A 263 4.08 16.36 -23.93
N TRP A 264 3.85 17.60 -24.37
CA TRP A 264 2.76 17.95 -25.26
C TRP A 264 2.92 17.32 -26.66
N GLU A 265 4.13 17.24 -27.21
CA GLU A 265 4.40 16.55 -28.47
C GLU A 265 4.11 15.04 -28.38
N LEU A 266 4.54 14.35 -27.32
CA LEU A 266 4.20 12.95 -27.10
C LEU A 266 2.70 12.75 -26.93
N SER A 267 2.05 13.62 -26.15
CA SER A 267 0.61 13.56 -25.91
C SER A 267 -0.20 13.86 -27.19
N SER A 268 0.28 14.78 -28.03
CA SER A 268 -0.29 15.12 -29.33
C SER A 268 -0.18 13.95 -30.31
N LEU A 269 0.99 13.28 -30.35
CA LEU A 269 1.18 12.05 -31.10
C LEU A 269 0.29 10.93 -30.55
N ALA A 270 0.16 10.78 -29.23
CA ALA A 270 -0.68 9.77 -28.61
C ALA A 270 -2.15 10.00 -28.96
N HIS A 271 -2.61 11.25 -28.91
CA HIS A 271 -3.95 11.62 -29.36
C HIS A 271 -4.16 11.32 -30.85
N LYS A 272 -3.17 11.60 -31.70
CA LYS A 272 -3.24 11.30 -33.14
C LYS A 272 -3.33 9.79 -33.41
N VAL A 273 -2.46 9.00 -32.78
CA VAL A 273 -2.45 7.53 -32.90
C VAL A 273 -3.73 6.92 -32.30
N ASN A 274 -4.21 7.44 -31.16
CA ASN A 274 -5.47 7.01 -30.54
C ASN A 274 -6.69 7.35 -31.39
N ASN A 275 -6.70 8.48 -32.10
CA ASN A 275 -7.79 8.80 -33.03
C ASN A 275 -7.82 7.83 -34.21
N ILE A 276 -6.64 7.46 -34.73
CA ILE A 276 -6.51 6.44 -35.77
C ILE A 276 -6.95 5.07 -35.23
N HIS A 277 -6.50 4.68 -34.04
CA HIS A 277 -6.93 3.46 -33.36
C HIS A 277 -8.44 3.45 -33.12
N SER A 278 -9.02 4.52 -32.61
CA SER A 278 -10.47 4.63 -32.37
C SER A 278 -11.27 4.46 -33.65
N HIS A 279 -10.79 5.05 -34.77
CA HIS A 279 -11.40 4.84 -36.06
C HIS A 279 -11.31 3.37 -36.52
N LEU A 280 -10.12 2.77 -36.49
CA LEU A 280 -9.92 1.37 -36.89
C LEU A 280 -10.67 0.39 -35.97
N LYS A 281 -10.62 0.60 -34.66
CA LYS A 281 -11.34 -0.19 -33.65
C LYS A 281 -12.84 -0.07 -33.82
N LYS A 282 -13.37 1.12 -34.15
CA LYS A 282 -14.79 1.29 -34.47
C LYS A 282 -15.17 0.43 -35.67
N GLN A 283 -14.38 0.45 -36.75
CA GLN A 283 -14.62 -0.41 -37.90
C GLN A 283 -14.56 -1.90 -37.51
N LEU A 284 -13.59 -2.29 -36.69
CA LEU A 284 -13.44 -3.67 -36.23
C LEU A 284 -14.59 -4.14 -35.33
N THR A 285 -15.07 -3.28 -34.42
CA THR A 285 -16.24 -3.55 -33.58
C THR A 285 -17.50 -3.65 -34.42
N LEU A 286 -17.67 -2.82 -35.46
CA LEU A 286 -18.78 -2.97 -36.40
C LEU A 286 -18.71 -4.32 -37.14
N CYS A 287 -17.51 -4.76 -37.53
CA CYS A 287 -17.31 -6.09 -38.10
C CYS A 287 -17.71 -7.22 -37.13
N PHE A 288 -17.24 -7.19 -35.87
CA PHE A 288 -17.59 -8.23 -34.87
C PHE A 288 -19.05 -8.18 -34.46
N HIS A 289 -19.63 -6.99 -34.29
CA HIS A 289 -21.04 -6.83 -33.98
C HIS A 289 -21.93 -7.40 -35.09
N HIS A 290 -21.57 -7.13 -36.35
CA HIS A 290 -22.25 -7.71 -37.49
C HIS A 290 -22.19 -9.25 -37.50
N ILE A 291 -21.09 -9.83 -37.02
CA ILE A 291 -20.91 -11.28 -36.91
C ILE A 291 -21.74 -11.84 -35.73
N ASP A 292 -21.67 -11.23 -34.55
CA ASP A 292 -22.31 -11.73 -33.32
C ASP A 292 -23.83 -11.54 -33.34
N GLU A 293 -24.34 -10.42 -33.86
CA GLU A 293 -25.78 -10.21 -34.02
C GLU A 293 -26.42 -11.31 -34.86
N LYS A 294 -25.78 -11.65 -35.99
CA LYS A 294 -26.27 -12.71 -36.86
C LYS A 294 -26.32 -14.06 -36.14
N ARG A 295 -25.32 -14.38 -35.31
CA ARG A 295 -25.25 -15.65 -34.57
C ARG A 295 -26.26 -15.73 -33.41
N HIS A 296 -26.42 -14.65 -32.64
CA HIS A 296 -27.32 -14.64 -31.49
C HIS A 296 -28.80 -14.61 -31.88
N ILE A 297 -29.15 -13.91 -32.95
CA ILE A 297 -30.53 -13.87 -33.47
C ILE A 297 -30.97 -15.28 -33.87
N GLU A 298 -30.12 -16.03 -34.57
CA GLU A 298 -30.40 -17.40 -34.99
C GLU A 298 -30.60 -18.36 -33.80
N ALA A 299 -29.74 -18.28 -32.78
CA ALA A 299 -29.85 -19.10 -31.57
C ALA A 299 -31.11 -18.78 -30.75
N PHE A 300 -31.47 -17.51 -30.60
CA PHE A 300 -32.68 -17.08 -29.89
C PHE A 300 -33.96 -17.54 -30.59
N GLN A 301 -34.04 -17.38 -31.91
CA GLN A 301 -35.18 -17.84 -32.71
C GLN A 301 -35.37 -19.36 -32.60
N THR A 302 -34.27 -20.12 -32.55
CA THR A 302 -34.29 -21.56 -32.33
C THR A 302 -34.92 -21.91 -30.97
N LEU A 303 -34.55 -21.23 -29.88
CA LEU A 303 -35.13 -21.46 -28.55
C LEU A 303 -36.63 -21.20 -28.49
N VAL A 304 -37.10 -20.09 -29.06
CA VAL A 304 -38.54 -19.76 -29.12
C VAL A 304 -39.30 -20.88 -29.83
N SER A 305 -38.81 -21.33 -31.00
CA SER A 305 -39.46 -22.40 -31.76
C SER A 305 -39.51 -23.74 -31.00
N LEU A 306 -38.52 -24.00 -30.13
CA LEU A 306 -38.49 -25.23 -29.33
C LEU A 306 -39.57 -25.23 -28.25
N PHE A 307 -39.82 -24.12 -27.55
CA PHE A 307 -40.86 -24.08 -26.52
C PHE A 307 -42.29 -24.13 -27.04
N GLU A 308 -42.51 -23.73 -28.31
CA GLU A 308 -43.82 -23.85 -28.98
C GLU A 308 -44.07 -25.26 -29.52
N ALA A 309 -43.01 -26.04 -29.79
CA ALA A 309 -43.11 -27.37 -30.36
C ALA A 309 -43.53 -28.43 -29.33
N PHE A 310 -44.23 -29.47 -29.80
CA PHE A 310 -44.54 -30.66 -29.00
C PHE A 310 -43.32 -31.58 -28.88
N HIS A 311 -43.04 -32.05 -27.65
CA HIS A 311 -41.96 -33.00 -27.37
C HIS A 311 -42.47 -34.25 -26.64
N MET A 312 -41.81 -35.38 -26.88
CA MET A 312 -42.13 -36.66 -26.23
C MET A 312 -41.67 -36.71 -24.76
N ASP A 313 -40.61 -35.98 -24.44
CA ASP A 313 -40.07 -35.77 -23.10
C ASP A 313 -39.39 -34.39 -23.04
N ASN A 314 -39.05 -33.97 -21.82
CA ASN A 314 -38.41 -32.70 -21.51
C ASN A 314 -36.94 -32.56 -21.98
N MET A 315 -36.32 -33.58 -22.60
CA MET A 315 -34.88 -33.57 -22.85
C MET A 315 -34.44 -32.53 -23.88
N LYS A 316 -35.23 -32.31 -24.96
CA LYS A 316 -34.90 -31.31 -25.99
C LYS A 316 -34.84 -29.90 -25.41
N ILE A 317 -35.78 -29.58 -24.52
CA ILE A 317 -35.84 -28.30 -23.81
C ILE A 317 -34.67 -28.19 -22.85
N LEU A 318 -34.42 -29.21 -22.01
CA LEU A 318 -33.32 -29.18 -21.04
C LEU A 318 -31.94 -29.06 -21.70
N LYS A 319 -31.70 -29.75 -22.82
CA LYS A 319 -30.46 -29.61 -23.60
C LYS A 319 -30.30 -28.22 -24.21
N ALA A 320 -31.38 -27.63 -24.72
CA ALA A 320 -31.35 -26.29 -25.29
C ALA A 320 -31.15 -25.19 -24.23
N LEU A 321 -31.72 -25.36 -23.03
CA LEU A 321 -31.58 -24.42 -21.92
C LEU A 321 -30.21 -24.51 -21.23
N ILE A 322 -29.74 -25.72 -20.94
CA ILE A 322 -28.59 -25.91 -20.06
C ILE A 322 -27.32 -26.17 -20.88
N TYR A 323 -27.30 -27.24 -21.66
CA TYR A 323 -26.13 -27.60 -22.44
C TYR A 323 -26.47 -28.66 -23.49
N ALA A 324 -26.17 -28.36 -24.76
CA ALA A 324 -26.58 -29.22 -25.88
C ALA A 324 -25.56 -30.32 -26.22
N LYS A 325 -24.30 -30.17 -25.81
CA LYS A 325 -23.23 -31.13 -26.12
C LYS A 325 -23.16 -32.21 -25.02
N ASP A 326 -22.87 -33.43 -25.41
CA ASP A 326 -22.80 -34.59 -24.51
C ASP A 326 -21.35 -34.86 -24.01
N ASP A 327 -20.44 -33.89 -24.16
CA ASP A 327 -19.02 -33.97 -23.76
C ASP A 327 -18.78 -33.69 -22.26
N VAL A 328 -19.73 -33.04 -21.58
CA VAL A 328 -19.63 -32.68 -20.16
C VAL A 328 -20.90 -33.09 -19.42
N LEU A 329 -20.78 -33.49 -18.14
CA LEU A 329 -21.90 -33.64 -17.21
C LEU A 329 -22.32 -32.25 -16.70
N PRO A 330 -23.46 -31.68 -17.17
CA PRO A 330 -23.75 -30.26 -16.99
C PRO A 330 -24.45 -29.96 -15.65
N LEU A 331 -24.88 -30.97 -14.92
CA LEU A 331 -25.52 -30.82 -13.61
C LEU A 331 -24.56 -31.19 -12.48
N TYR A 332 -24.80 -30.59 -11.31
CA TYR A 332 -24.24 -30.97 -10.03
C TYR A 332 -25.38 -31.43 -9.11
N ASP A 333 -25.27 -32.65 -8.59
CA ASP A 333 -26.19 -33.24 -7.62
C ASP A 333 -25.83 -32.74 -6.22
N GLY A 334 -26.66 -31.86 -5.66
CA GLY A 334 -26.46 -31.28 -4.34
C GLY A 334 -26.57 -32.29 -3.20
N SER A 335 -27.29 -33.40 -3.35
CA SER A 335 -27.39 -34.43 -2.32
C SER A 335 -26.18 -35.37 -2.35
N ALA A 336 -25.80 -35.85 -3.54
CA ALA A 336 -24.70 -36.78 -3.72
C ALA A 336 -23.32 -36.09 -3.87
N LYS A 337 -23.29 -34.76 -3.94
CA LYS A 337 -22.10 -33.91 -4.12
C LYS A 337 -21.22 -34.31 -5.31
N LYS A 338 -21.85 -34.67 -6.43
CA LYS A 338 -21.18 -35.17 -7.65
C LYS A 338 -21.82 -34.62 -8.92
N ARG A 339 -21.08 -34.64 -10.04
CA ARG A 339 -21.65 -34.28 -11.34
C ARG A 339 -22.67 -35.32 -11.82
N ALA A 340 -23.70 -34.86 -12.53
CA ALA A 340 -24.81 -35.67 -13.03
C ALA A 340 -25.18 -35.33 -14.49
N SER A 341 -25.77 -36.30 -15.19
CA SER A 341 -26.34 -36.11 -16.54
C SER A 341 -27.73 -35.47 -16.45
N LEU A 342 -28.16 -34.78 -17.51
CA LEU A 342 -29.54 -34.32 -17.67
C LEU A 342 -30.57 -35.47 -17.65
N ASP A 343 -30.14 -36.70 -17.94
CA ASP A 343 -31.04 -37.87 -18.00
C ASP A 343 -31.76 -38.18 -16.69
N VAL A 344 -31.22 -37.73 -15.55
CA VAL A 344 -31.87 -37.90 -14.23
C VAL A 344 -33.21 -37.16 -14.14
N LEU A 345 -33.40 -36.13 -14.98
CA LEU A 345 -34.61 -35.29 -15.04
C LEU A 345 -35.62 -35.75 -16.09
N ARG A 346 -35.30 -36.79 -16.88
CA ARG A 346 -36.14 -37.24 -17.99
C ARG A 346 -37.53 -37.66 -17.50
N ARG A 347 -38.58 -37.09 -18.10
CA ARG A 347 -40.00 -37.34 -17.77
C ARG A 347 -40.38 -37.04 -16.31
N ARG A 348 -39.62 -36.19 -15.62
CA ARG A 348 -39.97 -35.65 -14.30
C ARG A 348 -40.54 -34.24 -14.45
N SER A 349 -41.38 -33.83 -13.51
CA SER A 349 -41.73 -32.41 -13.37
C SER A 349 -40.51 -31.67 -12.82
N VAL A 350 -40.06 -30.61 -13.50
CA VAL A 350 -38.83 -29.90 -13.16
C VAL A 350 -39.16 -28.46 -12.77
N LEU A 351 -38.81 -28.07 -11.56
CA LEU A 351 -38.87 -26.70 -11.06
C LEU A 351 -37.51 -26.05 -11.29
N LEU A 352 -37.43 -25.13 -12.25
CA LEU A 352 -36.24 -24.35 -12.52
C LEU A 352 -36.20 -23.18 -11.54
N LEU A 353 -35.33 -23.25 -10.54
CA LEU A 353 -35.01 -22.15 -9.65
C LEU A 353 -34.03 -21.23 -10.39
N ILE A 354 -34.51 -20.08 -10.86
CA ILE A 354 -33.74 -19.11 -11.62
C ILE A 354 -33.46 -17.91 -10.73
N SER A 355 -32.20 -17.62 -10.45
CA SER A 355 -31.81 -16.49 -9.60
C SER A 355 -30.49 -15.90 -10.06
N ASP A 356 -30.14 -14.74 -9.55
CA ASP A 356 -28.75 -14.30 -9.54
C ASP A 356 -27.99 -14.95 -8.36
N LEU A 357 -26.78 -14.47 -8.08
CA LEU A 357 -25.96 -14.91 -6.94
C LEU A 357 -26.30 -14.14 -5.65
N GLU A 358 -27.41 -13.41 -5.58
CA GLU A 358 -27.81 -12.61 -4.42
C GLU A 358 -29.05 -13.21 -3.71
N ILE A 359 -29.16 -14.55 -3.70
CA ILE A 359 -30.22 -15.23 -2.94
C ILE A 359 -29.96 -15.07 -1.44
N SER A 360 -30.97 -14.69 -0.67
CA SER A 360 -30.82 -14.58 0.78
C SER A 360 -30.66 -15.96 1.43
N HIS A 361 -29.95 -16.02 2.57
CA HIS A 361 -29.76 -17.26 3.30
C HIS A 361 -31.08 -17.78 3.86
N GLU A 362 -31.96 -16.87 4.28
CA GLU A 362 -33.31 -17.14 4.78
C GLU A 362 -34.17 -17.82 3.71
N GLU A 363 -34.17 -17.30 2.47
CA GLU A 363 -34.88 -17.91 1.33
C GLU A 363 -34.38 -19.33 1.06
N LEU A 364 -33.06 -19.52 1.01
CA LEU A 364 -32.49 -20.84 0.72
C LEU A 364 -32.77 -21.85 1.82
N SER A 365 -32.67 -21.43 3.08
CA SER A 365 -32.96 -22.27 4.24
C SER A 365 -34.42 -22.76 4.20
N MET A 366 -35.37 -21.87 3.93
CA MET A 366 -36.79 -22.24 3.83
C MET A 366 -37.09 -23.13 2.63
N LEU A 367 -36.50 -22.85 1.45
CA LEU A 367 -36.66 -23.74 0.28
C LEU A 367 -36.07 -25.12 0.56
N GLN A 368 -34.91 -25.19 1.23
CA GLN A 368 -34.27 -26.44 1.63
C GLN A 368 -35.15 -27.23 2.59
N GLN A 369 -35.74 -26.57 3.59
CA GLN A 369 -36.66 -27.21 4.52
C GLN A 369 -37.86 -27.80 3.79
N MET A 370 -38.57 -27.00 2.98
CA MET A 370 -39.75 -27.44 2.24
C MET A 370 -39.45 -28.59 1.28
N TYR A 371 -38.31 -28.52 0.59
CA TYR A 371 -37.85 -29.59 -0.30
C TYR A 371 -37.55 -30.87 0.49
N THR A 372 -36.89 -30.76 1.65
CA THR A 372 -36.54 -31.92 2.49
C THR A 372 -37.79 -32.58 3.07
N GLU A 373 -38.73 -31.81 3.61
CA GLU A 373 -40.02 -32.29 4.11
C GLU A 373 -40.81 -33.04 3.04
N ALA A 374 -40.81 -32.55 1.79
CA ALA A 374 -41.43 -33.26 0.68
C ALA A 374 -40.75 -34.63 0.42
N ARG A 375 -39.44 -34.76 0.65
CA ARG A 375 -38.70 -36.01 0.45
C ARG A 375 -38.83 -37.02 1.59
N GLU A 376 -39.25 -36.60 2.78
CA GLU A 376 -39.50 -37.53 3.89
C GLU A 376 -40.64 -38.51 3.60
N GLN A 377 -41.60 -38.12 2.75
CA GLN A 377 -42.74 -38.95 2.35
C GLN A 377 -42.80 -39.16 0.84
N PRO A 378 -41.83 -39.88 0.23
CA PRO A 378 -41.66 -39.96 -1.22
C PRO A 378 -42.80 -40.70 -1.95
N ALA A 379 -43.65 -41.43 -1.21
CA ALA A 379 -44.82 -42.11 -1.76
C ALA A 379 -46.00 -41.15 -2.04
N ARG A 380 -45.95 -39.91 -1.53
CA ARG A 380 -46.97 -38.90 -1.77
C ARG A 380 -46.89 -38.35 -3.20
N PRO A 381 -48.02 -38.15 -3.90
CA PRO A 381 -48.01 -37.52 -5.21
C PRO A 381 -47.43 -36.10 -5.17
N GLU A 382 -47.58 -35.39 -4.04
CA GLU A 382 -47.05 -34.04 -3.81
C GLU A 382 -45.51 -33.96 -3.86
N SER A 383 -44.81 -35.08 -3.77
CA SER A 383 -43.35 -35.16 -3.72
C SER A 383 -42.69 -35.49 -5.07
N GLN A 384 -43.47 -35.56 -6.16
CA GLN A 384 -43.02 -36.05 -7.48
C GLN A 384 -42.47 -34.95 -8.40
N TYR A 385 -41.56 -34.13 -7.90
CA TYR A 385 -40.87 -33.09 -8.68
C TYR A 385 -39.37 -33.04 -8.38
N GLU A 386 -38.57 -32.47 -9.28
CA GLU A 386 -37.15 -32.16 -9.07
C GLU A 386 -36.93 -30.65 -9.17
N VAL A 387 -35.96 -30.12 -8.41
CA VAL A 387 -35.55 -28.71 -8.50
C VAL A 387 -34.18 -28.63 -9.19
N VAL A 388 -34.04 -27.68 -10.11
CA VAL A 388 -32.77 -27.39 -10.80
C VAL A 388 -32.46 -25.90 -10.67
N TRP A 389 -31.31 -25.56 -10.08
CA TRP A 389 -30.86 -24.18 -9.96
C TRP A 389 -30.13 -23.70 -11.22
N LEU A 390 -30.60 -22.59 -11.80
CA LEU A 390 -30.08 -21.91 -12.97
C LEU A 390 -29.58 -20.51 -12.57
N PRO A 391 -28.27 -20.35 -12.32
CA PRO A 391 -27.68 -19.07 -11.95
C PRO A 391 -27.58 -18.12 -13.16
N ILE A 392 -28.38 -17.05 -13.16
CA ILE A 392 -28.39 -16.02 -14.21
C ILE A 392 -27.44 -14.90 -13.82
N VAL A 393 -26.26 -14.95 -14.41
CA VAL A 393 -25.19 -13.99 -14.17
C VAL A 393 -25.13 -12.99 -15.33
N ASP A 394 -25.04 -11.70 -15.02
CA ASP A 394 -24.82 -10.69 -16.03
C ASP A 394 -23.39 -10.79 -16.58
N ARG A 395 -23.28 -11.24 -17.83
CA ARG A 395 -22.01 -11.38 -18.55
C ARG A 395 -21.34 -10.05 -18.87
N SER A 396 -22.03 -8.91 -18.72
CA SER A 396 -21.40 -7.59 -18.79
C SER A 396 -20.55 -7.28 -17.54
N SER A 397 -20.80 -7.98 -16.44
CA SER A 397 -20.02 -7.86 -15.21
C SER A 397 -18.93 -8.95 -15.15
N PRO A 398 -17.69 -8.63 -14.73
CA PRO A 398 -16.62 -9.61 -14.67
C PRO A 398 -16.94 -10.71 -13.65
N TRP A 399 -16.54 -11.94 -13.97
CA TRP A 399 -16.59 -13.09 -13.08
C TRP A 399 -15.36 -13.06 -12.16
N THR A 400 -15.56 -12.78 -10.88
CA THR A 400 -14.47 -12.62 -9.89
C THR A 400 -14.37 -13.84 -8.99
N GLU A 401 -13.23 -14.05 -8.33
CA GLU A 401 -13.06 -15.12 -7.32
C GLU A 401 -14.11 -15.04 -6.22
N LEU A 402 -14.55 -13.83 -5.85
CA LEU A 402 -15.63 -13.64 -4.89
C LEU A 402 -16.96 -14.23 -5.40
N LYS A 403 -17.30 -14.02 -6.67
CA LYS A 403 -18.52 -14.58 -7.29
C LYS A 403 -18.43 -16.10 -7.44
N GLU A 404 -17.25 -16.62 -7.78
CA GLU A 404 -17.01 -18.06 -7.84
C GLU A 404 -17.24 -18.69 -6.46
N LYS A 405 -16.61 -18.15 -5.41
CA LYS A 405 -16.78 -18.64 -4.04
C LYS A 405 -18.22 -18.55 -3.56
N GLN A 406 -18.90 -17.44 -3.86
CA GLN A 406 -20.33 -17.28 -3.56
C GLN A 406 -21.18 -18.35 -4.25
N PHE A 407 -20.93 -18.60 -5.53
CA PHE A 407 -21.61 -19.65 -6.29
C PHE A 407 -21.38 -21.04 -5.68
N GLU A 408 -20.13 -21.39 -5.36
CA GLU A 408 -19.78 -22.66 -4.71
C GLU A 408 -20.42 -22.82 -3.33
N ASP A 409 -20.45 -21.75 -2.52
CA ASP A 409 -21.09 -21.75 -1.21
C ASP A 409 -22.59 -22.05 -1.31
N PHE A 410 -23.28 -21.45 -2.28
CA PHE A 410 -24.69 -21.76 -2.53
C PHE A 410 -24.89 -23.19 -3.04
N GLN A 411 -24.12 -23.61 -4.05
CA GLN A 411 -24.19 -24.97 -4.60
C GLN A 411 -23.93 -26.05 -3.52
N ARG A 412 -23.08 -25.75 -2.53
CA ARG A 412 -22.78 -26.64 -1.40
C ARG A 412 -23.94 -26.78 -0.42
N VAL A 413 -24.76 -25.76 -0.21
CA VAL A 413 -25.88 -25.82 0.75
C VAL A 413 -27.13 -26.45 0.11
N MET A 414 -27.32 -26.28 -1.20
CA MET A 414 -28.50 -26.80 -1.91
C MET A 414 -28.54 -28.35 -1.94
N PRO A 415 -29.68 -28.98 -1.58
CA PRO A 415 -29.86 -30.44 -1.67
C PRO A 415 -30.31 -30.92 -3.07
N TRP A 416 -30.76 -30.03 -3.94
CA TRP A 416 -31.28 -30.34 -5.27
C TRP A 416 -30.21 -30.19 -6.38
N TYR A 417 -30.60 -30.34 -7.66
CA TYR A 417 -29.66 -30.23 -8.77
C TYR A 417 -29.31 -28.77 -9.09
N SER A 418 -28.10 -28.49 -9.55
CA SER A 418 -27.73 -27.17 -10.08
C SER A 418 -26.98 -27.31 -11.39
N VAL A 419 -26.99 -26.26 -12.21
CA VAL A 419 -26.04 -26.18 -13.33
C VAL A 419 -24.62 -26.14 -12.76
N TYR A 420 -23.73 -26.98 -13.28
CA TYR A 420 -22.38 -27.13 -12.73
C TYR A 420 -21.60 -25.81 -12.70
N HIS A 421 -21.73 -24.99 -13.75
CA HIS A 421 -21.14 -23.67 -13.82
C HIS A 421 -22.00 -22.72 -14.69
N PRO A 422 -22.18 -21.43 -14.32
CA PRO A 422 -23.05 -20.50 -15.05
C PRO A 422 -22.68 -20.27 -16.52
N SER A 423 -21.41 -20.48 -16.90
CA SER A 423 -20.95 -20.35 -18.30
C SER A 423 -21.62 -21.32 -19.27
N LEU A 424 -22.22 -22.40 -18.77
CA LEU A 424 -22.95 -23.37 -19.59
C LEU A 424 -24.22 -22.77 -20.21
N LEU A 425 -24.83 -21.78 -19.55
CA LEU A 425 -26.05 -21.11 -20.04
C LEU A 425 -25.71 -20.12 -21.17
N ASP A 426 -26.16 -20.39 -22.40
CA ASP A 426 -25.89 -19.54 -23.56
C ASP A 426 -26.51 -18.12 -23.43
N VAL A 427 -25.94 -17.13 -24.12
CA VAL A 427 -26.44 -15.75 -24.15
C VAL A 427 -27.88 -15.69 -24.65
N ALA A 428 -28.24 -16.50 -25.64
CA ALA A 428 -29.60 -16.60 -26.15
C ALA A 428 -30.57 -17.16 -25.09
N VAL A 429 -30.13 -18.09 -24.23
CA VAL A 429 -30.93 -18.62 -23.12
C VAL A 429 -31.14 -17.54 -22.05
N ILE A 430 -30.08 -16.84 -21.64
CA ILE A 430 -30.19 -15.73 -20.68
C ILE A 430 -31.13 -14.65 -21.22
N ARG A 431 -31.01 -14.32 -22.50
CA ARG A 431 -31.91 -13.38 -23.19
C ARG A 431 -33.35 -13.89 -23.17
N TYR A 432 -33.59 -15.16 -23.48
CA TYR A 432 -34.92 -15.77 -23.40
C TYR A 432 -35.51 -15.69 -21.97
N ILE A 433 -34.72 -16.02 -20.95
CA ILE A 433 -35.15 -15.95 -19.54
C ILE A 433 -35.51 -14.50 -19.13
N LYS A 434 -34.75 -13.51 -19.61
CA LYS A 434 -35.03 -12.08 -19.32
C LYS A 434 -36.22 -11.53 -20.13
N GLU A 435 -36.29 -11.82 -21.44
CA GLU A 435 -37.29 -11.25 -22.34
C GLU A 435 -38.63 -11.98 -22.29
N VAL A 436 -38.62 -13.32 -22.19
CA VAL A 436 -39.82 -14.17 -22.25
C VAL A 436 -40.31 -14.56 -20.85
N TRP A 437 -39.42 -14.93 -19.93
CA TRP A 437 -39.79 -15.25 -18.54
C TRP A 437 -39.71 -14.06 -17.58
N HIS A 438 -39.35 -12.87 -18.08
CA HIS A 438 -39.34 -11.61 -17.33
C HIS A 438 -38.49 -11.62 -16.05
N PHE A 439 -37.38 -12.37 -16.05
CA PHE A 439 -36.45 -12.37 -14.91
C PHE A 439 -35.79 -11.00 -14.69
N ASN A 440 -35.92 -10.48 -13.46
CA ASN A 440 -35.46 -9.16 -13.05
C ASN A 440 -34.68 -9.17 -11.72
N LYS A 441 -33.77 -10.15 -11.55
CA LYS A 441 -32.93 -10.43 -10.37
C LYS A 441 -33.60 -11.19 -9.22
N LYS A 442 -34.91 -11.01 -9.00
CA LYS A 442 -35.61 -11.83 -8.00
C LYS A 442 -35.65 -13.32 -8.40
N PRO A 443 -35.47 -14.25 -7.44
CA PRO A 443 -35.65 -15.67 -7.70
C PRO A 443 -37.01 -15.95 -8.33
N LEU A 444 -36.99 -16.65 -9.47
CA LEU A 444 -38.15 -17.19 -10.17
C LEU A 444 -38.14 -18.70 -10.05
N LEU A 445 -39.31 -19.31 -9.93
CA LEU A 445 -39.47 -20.76 -9.92
C LEU A 445 -40.33 -21.19 -11.11
N VAL A 446 -39.71 -21.45 -12.25
CA VAL A 446 -40.42 -21.83 -13.48
C VAL A 446 -40.70 -23.33 -13.47
N VAL A 447 -41.95 -23.73 -13.70
CA VAL A 447 -42.36 -25.14 -13.66
C VAL A 447 -42.45 -25.70 -15.07
N LEU A 448 -41.64 -26.72 -15.35
CA LEU A 448 -41.73 -27.55 -16.54
C LEU A 448 -42.45 -28.87 -16.21
N ASP A 449 -43.42 -29.25 -17.04
CA ASP A 449 -44.02 -30.58 -16.98
C ASP A 449 -43.07 -31.67 -17.52
N GLN A 450 -43.55 -32.91 -17.56
CA GLN A 450 -42.76 -34.08 -18.00
C GLN A 450 -42.38 -34.02 -19.49
N GLN A 451 -43.07 -33.18 -20.28
CA GLN A 451 -42.83 -32.94 -21.70
C GLN A 451 -41.96 -31.69 -21.95
N GLY A 452 -41.65 -30.91 -20.91
CA GLY A 452 -40.85 -29.70 -21.00
C GLY A 452 -41.66 -28.43 -21.30
N LYS A 453 -42.99 -28.48 -21.19
CA LYS A 453 -43.86 -27.31 -21.34
C LYS A 453 -43.88 -26.51 -20.04
N VAL A 454 -43.83 -25.18 -20.16
CA VAL A 454 -43.99 -24.27 -19.03
C VAL A 454 -45.45 -24.28 -18.57
N VAL A 455 -45.72 -24.79 -17.37
CA VAL A 455 -47.07 -24.86 -16.79
C VAL A 455 -47.33 -23.78 -15.74
N ASN A 456 -46.28 -23.17 -15.20
CA ASN A 456 -46.35 -21.96 -14.40
C ASN A 456 -45.03 -21.17 -14.55
N PRO A 457 -45.09 -19.90 -14.97
CA PRO A 457 -43.89 -19.07 -15.13
C PRO A 457 -43.27 -18.65 -13.79
N ASN A 458 -44.00 -18.68 -12.68
CA ASN A 458 -43.43 -18.41 -11.36
C ASN A 458 -44.25 -19.05 -10.22
N ALA A 459 -43.87 -20.26 -9.84
CA ALA A 459 -44.48 -21.01 -8.75
C ALA A 459 -43.90 -20.68 -7.36
N ILE A 460 -43.00 -19.70 -7.24
CA ILE A 460 -42.33 -19.42 -5.95
C ILE A 460 -43.33 -18.99 -4.88
N HIS A 461 -44.37 -18.24 -5.27
CA HIS A 461 -45.43 -17.83 -4.36
C HIS A 461 -46.28 -19.02 -3.91
N MET A 462 -46.58 -19.96 -4.81
CA MET A 462 -47.29 -21.18 -4.43
C MET A 462 -46.47 -22.03 -3.44
N MET A 463 -45.16 -22.11 -3.65
CA MET A 463 -44.23 -22.80 -2.73
C MET A 463 -44.27 -22.15 -1.34
N TRP A 464 -44.22 -20.83 -1.24
CA TRP A 464 -44.27 -20.12 0.04
C TRP A 464 -45.62 -20.23 0.77
N ILE A 465 -46.74 -20.27 0.05
CA ILE A 465 -48.06 -20.32 0.68
C ILE A 465 -48.42 -21.73 1.14
N TRP A 466 -48.18 -22.75 0.30
CA TRP A 466 -48.68 -24.12 0.49
C TRP A 466 -47.61 -25.22 0.45
N GLY A 467 -46.33 -24.91 0.20
CA GLY A 467 -45.26 -25.89 0.12
C GLY A 467 -45.54 -26.98 -0.92
N SER A 468 -45.39 -28.25 -0.54
CA SER A 468 -45.62 -29.40 -1.43
C SER A 468 -47.09 -29.60 -1.82
N LEU A 469 -48.05 -29.11 -1.03
CA LEU A 469 -49.49 -29.21 -1.33
C LEU A 469 -49.91 -28.46 -2.60
N ALA A 470 -49.06 -27.51 -3.03
CA ALA A 470 -49.22 -26.78 -4.27
C ALA A 470 -48.91 -27.61 -5.53
N PHE A 471 -48.27 -28.78 -5.41
CA PHE A 471 -48.03 -29.67 -6.54
C PHE A 471 -49.36 -30.00 -7.27
N PRO A 472 -49.42 -29.98 -8.61
CA PRO A 472 -48.33 -29.86 -9.60
C PRO A 472 -47.88 -28.42 -9.95
N PHE A 473 -48.10 -27.45 -9.06
CA PHE A 473 -47.68 -26.05 -9.20
C PHE A 473 -48.22 -25.34 -10.45
N THR A 474 -49.38 -25.77 -10.96
CA THR A 474 -50.04 -25.17 -12.12
C THR A 474 -50.91 -23.98 -11.71
N SER A 475 -51.10 -22.99 -12.58
CA SER A 475 -52.00 -21.86 -12.30
C SER A 475 -53.44 -22.32 -12.02
N SER A 476 -53.91 -23.41 -12.63
CA SER A 476 -55.22 -24.00 -12.32
C SER A 476 -55.30 -24.58 -10.91
N ARG A 477 -54.19 -25.13 -10.39
CA ARG A 477 -54.11 -25.65 -9.02
C ARG A 477 -54.10 -24.51 -8.01
N GLU A 478 -53.39 -23.43 -8.30
CA GLU A 478 -53.38 -22.20 -7.51
C GLU A 478 -54.79 -21.63 -7.31
N GLU A 479 -55.59 -21.53 -8.38
CA GLU A 479 -56.99 -21.09 -8.29
C GLU A 479 -57.90 -22.05 -7.52
N ALA A 480 -57.60 -23.36 -7.52
CA ALA A 480 -58.35 -24.33 -6.73
C ALA A 480 -58.09 -24.14 -5.23
N LEU A 481 -56.81 -24.00 -4.85
CA LEU A 481 -56.41 -23.77 -3.46
C LEU A 481 -57.02 -22.49 -2.89
N TRP A 482 -57.00 -21.38 -3.65
CA TRP A 482 -57.63 -20.14 -3.20
C TRP A 482 -59.15 -20.20 -3.04
N ARG A 483 -59.84 -21.10 -3.75
CA ARG A 483 -61.30 -21.27 -3.62
C ARG A 483 -61.70 -22.05 -2.37
N GLU A 484 -60.82 -22.91 -1.89
CA GLU A 484 -61.03 -23.74 -0.70
C GLU A 484 -60.65 -22.99 0.60
N GLU A 485 -59.92 -21.88 0.48
CA GLU A 485 -59.32 -21.17 1.60
C GLU A 485 -60.17 -20.00 2.14
N THR A 486 -60.03 -19.72 3.44
CA THR A 486 -60.68 -18.59 4.13
C THR A 486 -59.68 -17.80 4.97
N TRP A 487 -60.01 -16.57 5.37
CA TRP A 487 -59.12 -15.79 6.24
C TRP A 487 -59.19 -16.26 7.70
N LYS A 488 -58.41 -17.28 8.01
CA LYS A 488 -58.31 -17.91 9.34
C LYS A 488 -56.85 -17.95 9.81
N ILE A 489 -56.67 -18.25 11.09
CA ILE A 489 -55.33 -18.32 11.69
C ILE A 489 -54.46 -19.41 11.04
N ASP A 490 -55.06 -20.49 10.52
CA ASP A 490 -54.33 -21.54 9.78
C ASP A 490 -53.63 -20.94 8.55
N LEU A 491 -54.37 -20.18 7.74
CA LEU A 491 -53.80 -19.53 6.57
C LEU A 491 -52.67 -18.58 6.98
N LEU A 492 -52.80 -17.87 8.10
CA LEU A 492 -51.77 -16.94 8.57
C LEU A 492 -50.52 -17.63 9.11
N ALA A 493 -50.67 -18.68 9.93
CA ALA A 493 -49.57 -19.13 10.79
C ALA A 493 -49.45 -20.65 11.01
N ASP A 494 -50.25 -21.49 10.35
CA ASP A 494 -50.17 -22.96 10.49
C ASP A 494 -48.76 -23.52 10.23
N SER A 495 -48.08 -22.98 9.21
CA SER A 495 -46.74 -23.42 8.80
C SER A 495 -45.58 -22.77 9.57
N ILE A 496 -45.85 -22.05 10.66
CA ILE A 496 -44.85 -21.16 11.30
C ILE A 496 -44.39 -21.73 12.65
N ASP A 497 -45.32 -22.20 13.48
CA ASP A 497 -44.98 -22.87 14.74
C ASP A 497 -45.98 -24.01 15.01
N PRO A 498 -45.49 -25.26 15.23
CA PRO A 498 -46.35 -26.40 15.57
C PRO A 498 -47.23 -26.19 16.80
N LEU A 499 -46.86 -25.29 17.72
CA LEU A 499 -47.64 -24.95 18.91
C LEU A 499 -49.00 -24.37 18.55
N ILE A 500 -49.10 -23.64 17.44
CA ILE A 500 -50.36 -23.00 17.00
C ILE A 500 -51.41 -24.08 16.75
N GLN A 501 -51.06 -25.15 16.05
CA GLN A 501 -51.96 -26.30 15.84
C GLN A 501 -52.42 -26.91 17.17
N SER A 502 -51.49 -27.08 18.12
CA SER A 502 -51.83 -27.62 19.45
C SER A 502 -52.80 -26.72 20.25
N TRP A 503 -52.67 -25.40 20.13
CA TRP A 503 -53.54 -24.44 20.81
C TRP A 503 -54.93 -24.36 20.18
N MET A 504 -55.00 -24.54 18.86
CA MET A 504 -56.26 -24.62 18.14
C MET A 504 -57.06 -25.86 18.53
N ASP A 505 -56.41 -27.03 18.59
CA ASP A 505 -57.04 -28.27 19.03
C ASP A 505 -57.60 -28.16 20.47
N GLN A 506 -56.91 -27.38 21.32
CA GLN A 506 -57.32 -27.08 22.70
C GLN A 506 -58.37 -25.95 22.80
N LYS A 507 -58.79 -25.34 21.68
CA LYS A 507 -59.75 -24.22 21.60
C LYS A 507 -59.36 -22.99 22.43
N LYS A 508 -58.06 -22.73 22.56
CA LYS A 508 -57.51 -21.55 23.26
C LYS A 508 -57.62 -20.29 22.39
N TYR A 509 -57.55 -19.13 23.02
CA TYR A 509 -57.38 -17.86 22.32
C TYR A 509 -55.90 -17.69 21.97
N ILE A 510 -55.61 -17.40 20.70
CA ILE A 510 -54.24 -17.26 20.18
C ILE A 510 -54.03 -15.79 19.82
N CYS A 511 -52.99 -15.18 20.38
CA CYS A 511 -52.60 -13.80 20.09
C CYS A 511 -51.22 -13.79 19.42
N LEU A 512 -51.19 -13.47 18.12
CA LEU A 512 -49.97 -13.15 17.40
C LEU A 512 -49.69 -11.66 17.55
N TYR A 513 -48.49 -11.29 17.97
CA TYR A 513 -48.15 -9.88 18.12
C TYR A 513 -46.71 -9.58 17.73
N GLY A 514 -46.43 -8.33 17.38
CA GLY A 514 -45.10 -7.91 16.91
C GLY A 514 -44.86 -6.42 17.10
N GLY A 515 -43.65 -5.97 16.74
CA GLY A 515 -43.17 -4.61 16.99
C GLY A 515 -41.78 -4.61 17.62
N GLU A 516 -41.08 -3.47 17.60
CA GLU A 516 -39.72 -3.38 18.16
C GLU A 516 -39.64 -2.70 19.53
N ASP A 517 -40.71 -2.02 19.95
CA ASP A 517 -40.76 -1.27 21.21
C ASP A 517 -40.99 -2.21 22.39
N MET A 518 -39.93 -2.44 23.18
CA MET A 518 -39.99 -3.32 24.34
C MET A 518 -40.84 -2.75 25.49
N GLU A 519 -40.97 -1.43 25.61
CA GLU A 519 -41.84 -0.82 26.62
C GLU A 519 -43.30 -1.08 26.27
N TRP A 520 -43.67 -0.89 25.01
CA TRP A 520 -44.99 -1.28 24.51
C TRP A 520 -45.24 -2.78 24.67
N ILE A 521 -44.28 -3.65 24.31
CA ILE A 521 -44.42 -5.12 24.46
C ILE A 521 -44.71 -5.50 25.92
N ARG A 522 -43.96 -4.95 26.89
CA ARG A 522 -44.19 -5.23 28.32
C ARG A 522 -45.57 -4.77 28.76
N LYS A 523 -45.96 -3.54 28.38
CA LYS A 523 -47.25 -2.97 28.74
C LYS A 523 -48.40 -3.78 28.13
N PHE A 524 -48.32 -4.07 26.83
CA PHE A 524 -49.32 -4.85 26.10
C PHE A 524 -49.48 -6.26 26.67
N THR A 525 -48.39 -7.01 26.86
CA THR A 525 -48.44 -8.38 27.39
C THR A 525 -49.00 -8.42 28.82
N SER A 526 -48.63 -7.46 29.68
CA SER A 526 -49.18 -7.35 31.02
C SER A 526 -50.69 -7.07 31.00
N THR A 527 -51.13 -6.08 30.20
CA THR A 527 -52.55 -5.72 30.10
C THR A 527 -53.37 -6.84 29.46
N ALA A 528 -52.86 -7.51 28.42
CA ALA A 528 -53.54 -8.64 27.78
C ALA A 528 -53.75 -9.80 28.76
N LYS A 529 -52.75 -10.13 29.60
CA LYS A 529 -52.88 -11.14 30.66
C LYS A 529 -53.89 -10.74 31.73
N GLN A 530 -53.92 -9.47 32.11
CA GLN A 530 -54.91 -8.93 33.05
C GLN A 530 -56.33 -9.08 32.49
N VAL A 531 -56.58 -8.58 31.28
CA VAL A 531 -57.88 -8.71 30.60
C VAL A 531 -58.26 -10.18 30.44
N ALA A 532 -57.30 -11.05 30.12
CA ALA A 532 -57.56 -12.49 30.02
C ALA A 532 -58.05 -13.10 31.36
N SER A 533 -57.52 -12.62 32.48
CA SER A 533 -57.95 -13.05 33.82
C SER A 533 -59.32 -12.47 34.23
N GLU A 534 -59.63 -11.23 33.82
CA GLU A 534 -60.90 -10.56 34.09
C GLU A 534 -62.05 -11.09 33.20
N ALA A 535 -61.74 -11.49 31.97
CA ALA A 535 -62.68 -12.06 30.98
C ALA A 535 -62.75 -13.60 31.00
N PRO A 536 -62.33 -14.26 32.09
CA PRO A 536 -61.81 -15.63 32.19
C PRO A 536 -61.54 -16.39 30.87
N ILE A 537 -60.62 -15.89 30.03
CA ILE A 537 -60.21 -16.56 28.78
C ILE A 537 -58.83 -17.21 28.89
N GLN A 538 -58.64 -18.35 28.19
CA GLN A 538 -57.33 -19.00 28.06
C GLN A 538 -56.56 -18.39 26.89
N LEU A 539 -55.72 -17.40 27.18
CA LEU A 539 -54.93 -16.67 26.19
C LEU A 539 -53.50 -17.20 26.08
N GLU A 540 -53.11 -17.64 24.89
CA GLU A 540 -51.73 -17.94 24.52
C GLU A 540 -51.21 -16.86 23.59
N MET A 541 -49.98 -16.41 23.81
CA MET A 541 -49.38 -15.30 23.07
C MET A 541 -48.09 -15.76 22.40
N LEU A 542 -47.93 -15.41 21.11
CA LEU A 542 -46.73 -15.67 20.33
C LEU A 542 -46.21 -14.36 19.73
N TYR A 543 -44.94 -14.06 20.00
CA TYR A 543 -44.26 -12.93 19.41
C TYR A 543 -43.69 -13.28 18.03
N VAL A 544 -44.18 -12.58 17.01
CA VAL A 544 -43.87 -12.78 15.57
C VAL A 544 -42.93 -11.69 15.04
N GLY A 545 -42.75 -10.57 15.74
CA GLY A 545 -41.78 -9.53 15.36
C GLY A 545 -42.18 -8.68 14.14
N LYS A 546 -41.20 -8.31 13.31
CA LYS A 546 -41.31 -7.35 12.20
C LYS A 546 -40.57 -7.89 10.95
N SER A 547 -40.92 -7.43 9.75
CA SER A 547 -40.44 -7.97 8.45
C SER A 547 -38.92 -7.97 8.26
N ASN A 548 -38.20 -7.08 8.94
CA ASN A 548 -36.74 -7.02 8.92
C ASN A 548 -36.19 -7.37 10.32
N PRO A 549 -36.08 -8.67 10.66
CA PRO A 549 -35.63 -9.11 11.98
C PRO A 549 -34.14 -8.78 12.18
N ARG A 550 -33.85 -7.59 12.69
CA ARG A 550 -32.50 -7.14 13.06
C ARG A 550 -32.14 -7.59 14.47
N GLU A 551 -30.94 -7.24 14.90
CA GLU A 551 -30.43 -7.51 16.25
C GLU A 551 -31.39 -7.06 17.37
N LYS A 552 -32.23 -6.05 17.12
CA LYS A 552 -33.27 -5.58 18.05
C LYS A 552 -34.40 -6.60 18.26
N VAL A 553 -34.87 -7.27 17.20
CA VAL A 553 -35.87 -8.34 17.32
C VAL A 553 -35.27 -9.54 18.07
N ARG A 554 -34.00 -9.88 17.81
CA ARG A 554 -33.27 -10.92 18.57
C ARG A 554 -33.18 -10.58 20.06
N LYS A 555 -32.83 -9.33 20.39
CA LYS A 555 -32.80 -8.84 21.79
C LYS A 555 -34.18 -8.93 22.43
N ASN A 556 -35.24 -8.55 21.71
CA ASN A 556 -36.62 -8.65 22.21
C ASN A 556 -37.00 -10.11 22.50
N ASN A 557 -36.68 -11.07 21.62
CA ASN A 557 -36.93 -12.49 21.88
C ASN A 557 -36.29 -12.95 23.20
N SER A 558 -35.01 -12.64 23.42
CA SER A 558 -34.31 -13.01 24.65
C SER A 558 -34.89 -12.33 25.89
N LEU A 559 -35.35 -11.08 25.77
CA LEU A 559 -36.00 -10.36 26.88
C LEU A 559 -37.37 -10.94 27.22
N ILE A 560 -38.18 -11.25 26.20
CA ILE A 560 -39.52 -11.83 26.35
C ILE A 560 -39.44 -13.20 27.03
N GLU A 561 -38.50 -14.06 26.63
CA GLU A 561 -38.27 -15.36 27.27
C GLU A 561 -37.82 -15.20 28.73
N ARG A 562 -36.84 -14.32 28.97
CA ARG A 562 -36.28 -14.08 30.32
C ARG A 562 -37.33 -13.53 31.29
N GLU A 563 -38.15 -12.60 30.82
CA GLU A 563 -39.23 -11.97 31.60
C GLU A 563 -40.52 -12.80 31.59
N LYS A 564 -40.55 -13.94 30.87
CA LYS A 564 -41.71 -14.85 30.74
C LYS A 564 -42.98 -14.12 30.29
N LEU A 565 -42.83 -13.19 29.34
CA LEU A 565 -43.94 -12.38 28.86
C LEU A 565 -44.87 -13.19 27.93
N SER A 566 -44.33 -14.03 27.04
CA SER A 566 -45.07 -14.86 26.07
C SER A 566 -44.16 -15.93 25.44
N HIS A 567 -44.68 -16.71 24.48
CA HIS A 567 -43.87 -17.56 23.60
C HIS A 567 -43.17 -16.72 22.50
N VAL A 568 -42.01 -17.18 22.02
CA VAL A 568 -41.25 -16.52 20.95
C VAL A 568 -40.86 -17.49 19.86
N LEU A 569 -40.75 -17.00 18.63
CA LEU A 569 -40.10 -17.72 17.53
C LEU A 569 -38.58 -17.61 17.70
N GLN A 570 -37.91 -18.72 18.06
CA GLN A 570 -36.46 -18.73 18.29
C GLN A 570 -35.67 -18.54 17.00
N ASP A 571 -36.16 -19.09 15.88
CA ASP A 571 -35.56 -18.91 14.56
C ASP A 571 -36.09 -17.62 13.90
N LEU A 572 -35.18 -16.68 13.64
CA LEU A 572 -35.50 -15.43 12.95
C LEU A 572 -35.93 -15.67 11.49
N THR A 573 -35.54 -16.80 10.90
CA THR A 573 -35.98 -17.22 9.56
C THR A 573 -37.48 -17.42 9.51
N LEU A 574 -38.10 -17.92 10.58
CA LEU A 574 -39.55 -18.10 10.66
C LEU A 574 -40.29 -16.76 10.78
N ILE A 575 -39.69 -15.78 11.46
CA ILE A 575 -40.20 -14.40 11.50
C ILE A 575 -40.17 -13.78 10.10
N TRP A 576 -39.04 -13.90 9.40
CA TRP A 576 -38.92 -13.45 8.00
C TRP A 576 -39.95 -14.16 7.10
N PHE A 577 -40.08 -15.49 7.26
CA PHE A 577 -40.98 -16.31 6.47
C PHE A 577 -42.46 -15.95 6.69
N PHE A 578 -42.89 -15.60 7.91
CA PHE A 578 -44.24 -15.08 8.18
C PHE A 578 -44.60 -13.94 7.23
N TRP A 579 -43.71 -12.95 7.10
CA TRP A 579 -43.93 -11.76 6.28
C TRP A 579 -43.81 -12.05 4.79
N VAL A 580 -42.80 -12.82 4.36
CA VAL A 580 -42.64 -13.19 2.94
C VAL A 580 -43.76 -14.07 2.42
N ARG A 581 -44.33 -14.91 3.28
CA ARG A 581 -45.51 -15.71 2.96
C ARG A 581 -46.74 -14.81 2.73
N LEU A 582 -46.97 -13.80 3.57
CA LEU A 582 -48.03 -12.79 3.36
C LEU A 582 -47.83 -11.99 2.07
N GLU A 583 -46.60 -11.58 1.76
CA GLU A 583 -46.26 -10.92 0.49
C GLU A 583 -46.52 -11.85 -0.71
N SER A 584 -46.24 -13.14 -0.56
CA SER A 584 -46.51 -14.14 -1.60
C SER A 584 -48.00 -14.35 -1.82
N MET A 585 -48.81 -14.32 -0.76
CA MET A 585 -50.27 -14.33 -0.88
C MET A 585 -50.76 -13.13 -1.68
N TRP A 586 -50.22 -11.93 -1.40
CA TRP A 586 -50.52 -10.72 -2.16
C TRP A 586 -50.18 -10.88 -3.65
N HIS A 587 -48.96 -11.32 -3.96
CA HIS A 587 -48.51 -11.55 -5.33
C HIS A 587 -49.38 -12.55 -6.10
N SER A 588 -49.68 -13.69 -5.47
CA SER A 588 -50.55 -14.72 -6.03
C SER A 588 -51.96 -14.17 -6.33
N LYS A 589 -52.56 -13.41 -5.40
CA LYS A 589 -53.88 -12.78 -5.61
C LYS A 589 -53.88 -11.75 -6.73
N VAL A 590 -52.85 -10.92 -6.83
CA VAL A 590 -52.69 -9.93 -7.91
C VAL A 590 -52.56 -10.62 -9.28
N GLN A 591 -51.83 -11.73 -9.36
CA GLN A 591 -51.71 -12.53 -10.60
C GLN A 591 -53.07 -12.99 -11.12
N HIS A 592 -54.01 -13.33 -10.23
CA HIS A 592 -55.39 -13.69 -10.57
C HIS A 592 -56.35 -12.47 -10.63
N LYS A 593 -55.81 -11.25 -10.79
CA LYS A 593 -56.57 -9.99 -10.92
C LYS A 593 -57.51 -9.70 -9.73
N ARG A 594 -57.15 -10.15 -8.53
CA ARG A 594 -57.85 -9.82 -7.28
C ARG A 594 -57.36 -8.47 -6.73
N THR A 595 -58.27 -7.67 -6.20
CA THR A 595 -58.05 -6.34 -5.64
C THR A 595 -58.74 -6.22 -4.28
N VAL A 596 -58.40 -5.17 -3.53
CA VAL A 596 -58.99 -4.87 -2.21
C VAL A 596 -60.51 -4.73 -2.33
N GLU A 597 -61.05 -4.24 -3.45
CA GLU A 597 -62.48 -4.06 -3.63
C GLU A 597 -63.24 -5.36 -3.98
N ASN A 598 -62.55 -6.38 -4.50
CA ASN A 598 -63.19 -7.57 -5.08
C ASN A 598 -62.89 -8.90 -4.35
N ASP A 599 -61.96 -8.90 -3.39
CA ASP A 599 -61.54 -10.09 -2.66
C ASP A 599 -61.32 -9.74 -1.17
N PRO A 600 -62.09 -10.33 -0.24
CA PRO A 600 -61.98 -10.03 1.20
C PRO A 600 -60.63 -10.50 1.79
N ILE A 601 -60.06 -11.59 1.29
CA ILE A 601 -58.75 -12.07 1.73
C ILE A 601 -57.66 -11.06 1.33
N MET A 602 -57.81 -10.44 0.16
CA MET A 602 -56.89 -9.38 -0.28
C MET A 602 -56.91 -8.15 0.64
N GLN A 603 -58.09 -7.75 1.14
CA GLN A 603 -58.21 -6.64 2.12
C GLN A 603 -57.45 -6.96 3.41
N GLU A 604 -57.58 -8.20 3.86
CA GLU A 604 -56.97 -8.70 5.07
C GLU A 604 -55.44 -8.79 4.96
N ILE A 605 -54.92 -9.32 3.84
CA ILE A 605 -53.47 -9.35 3.54
C ILE A 605 -52.89 -7.92 3.55
N MET A 606 -53.56 -6.99 2.87
CA MET A 606 -53.12 -5.58 2.81
C MET A 606 -53.13 -4.91 4.19
N THR A 607 -54.13 -5.23 5.03
CA THR A 607 -54.18 -4.74 6.41
C THR A 607 -52.97 -5.24 7.20
N MET A 608 -52.69 -6.54 7.15
CA MET A 608 -51.54 -7.14 7.84
C MET A 608 -50.21 -6.57 7.37
N LEU A 609 -49.96 -6.46 6.06
CA LEU A 609 -48.73 -5.86 5.54
C LEU A 609 -48.56 -4.40 5.96
N SER A 610 -49.67 -3.67 6.20
CA SER A 610 -49.60 -2.30 6.72
C SER A 610 -49.15 -2.21 8.18
N PHE A 611 -49.22 -3.30 8.95
CA PHE A 611 -48.82 -3.34 10.35
C PHE A 611 -47.30 -3.33 10.51
N ASP A 612 -46.59 -3.86 9.51
CA ASP A 612 -45.14 -3.85 9.46
C ASP A 612 -44.56 -2.41 9.51
N GLY A 613 -45.22 -1.46 8.85
CA GLY A 613 -44.82 -0.05 8.84
C GLY A 613 -45.04 0.72 10.15
N SER A 614 -45.61 0.09 11.20
CA SER A 614 -45.86 0.74 12.49
C SER A 614 -44.59 0.79 13.37
N ASP A 615 -44.40 1.91 14.07
CA ASP A 615 -43.26 2.12 14.98
C ASP A 615 -43.53 1.58 16.41
N GLN A 616 -44.80 1.38 16.76
CA GLN A 616 -45.24 1.10 18.15
C GLN A 616 -45.65 -0.37 18.41
N GLY A 617 -46.01 -1.16 17.39
CA GLY A 617 -46.37 -2.59 17.52
C GLY A 617 -47.70 -2.97 16.84
N TRP A 618 -48.08 -4.25 16.88
CA TRP A 618 -49.34 -4.78 16.32
C TRP A 618 -49.75 -6.07 17.01
N ALA A 619 -51.05 -6.42 16.96
CA ALA A 619 -51.52 -7.74 17.39
C ALA A 619 -52.75 -8.23 16.62
N VAL A 620 -52.88 -9.55 16.53
CA VAL A 620 -53.99 -10.31 15.98
C VAL A 620 -54.42 -11.35 17.02
N ILE A 621 -55.69 -11.34 17.42
CA ILE A 621 -56.26 -12.29 18.36
C ILE A 621 -57.32 -13.13 17.63
N SER A 622 -57.24 -14.44 17.79
CA SER A 622 -58.13 -15.41 17.17
C SER A 622 -58.61 -16.45 18.19
N LYS A 623 -59.76 -17.10 17.91
CA LYS A 623 -60.22 -18.28 18.64
C LYS A 623 -60.75 -19.33 17.66
N GLY A 624 -59.92 -20.32 17.35
CA GLY A 624 -60.26 -21.35 16.36
C GLY A 624 -60.42 -20.75 14.94
N PRO A 625 -61.24 -21.37 14.07
CA PRO A 625 -61.37 -20.94 12.67
C PRO A 625 -62.31 -19.73 12.48
N ALA A 626 -62.88 -19.17 13.55
CA ALA A 626 -63.97 -18.19 13.50
C ALA A 626 -63.49 -16.81 13.99
N GLU A 627 -63.32 -15.90 13.03
CA GLU A 627 -63.04 -14.45 13.17
C GLU A 627 -61.72 -14.07 13.87
N MET A 628 -61.11 -12.95 13.45
CA MET A 628 -59.84 -12.46 14.00
C MET A 628 -59.94 -10.96 14.28
N ALA A 629 -59.68 -10.57 15.53
CA ALA A 629 -59.52 -9.17 15.90
C ALA A 629 -58.08 -8.75 15.61
N LYS A 630 -57.89 -7.60 14.96
CA LYS A 630 -56.56 -7.11 14.58
C LYS A 630 -56.49 -5.59 14.71
N ALA A 631 -55.39 -5.08 15.23
CA ALA A 631 -55.13 -3.63 15.28
C ALA A 631 -53.66 -3.28 15.53
N LYS A 632 -53.32 -2.02 15.29
CA LYS A 632 -51.98 -1.43 15.50
C LYS A 632 -51.78 -0.94 16.93
N GLY A 633 -50.52 -0.90 17.34
CA GLY A 633 -49.91 -0.49 18.61
C GLY A 633 -50.84 0.13 19.64
N GLU A 634 -51.03 1.45 19.56
CA GLU A 634 -51.88 2.18 20.52
C GLU A 634 -53.36 1.79 20.45
N THR A 635 -53.92 1.52 19.28
CA THR A 635 -55.34 1.16 19.12
C THR A 635 -55.66 -0.16 19.83
N ILE A 636 -54.84 -1.20 19.61
CA ILE A 636 -55.05 -2.49 20.26
C ILE A 636 -54.77 -2.39 21.77
N LEU A 637 -53.75 -1.63 22.18
CA LEU A 637 -53.46 -1.43 23.60
C LEU A 637 -54.58 -0.67 24.30
N LYS A 638 -55.10 0.40 23.69
CA LYS A 638 -56.22 1.19 24.19
C LYS A 638 -57.47 0.33 24.35
N THR A 639 -57.75 -0.53 23.37
CA THR A 639 -58.86 -1.50 23.42
C THR A 639 -58.79 -2.38 24.67
N LEU A 640 -57.60 -2.85 25.03
CA LEU A 640 -57.40 -3.67 26.22
C LEU A 640 -57.43 -2.86 27.52
N VAL A 641 -56.88 -1.64 27.53
CA VAL A 641 -56.92 -0.75 28.71
C VAL A 641 -58.35 -0.32 29.05
N GLU A 642 -59.17 -0.08 28.03
CA GLU A 642 -60.56 0.34 28.16
C GLU A 642 -61.54 -0.84 28.24
N PHE A 643 -61.06 -2.04 28.60
CA PHE A 643 -61.87 -3.26 28.67
C PHE A 643 -63.15 -3.09 29.51
N GLU A 644 -63.09 -2.32 30.61
CA GLU A 644 -64.27 -2.02 31.44
C GLU A 644 -65.45 -1.44 30.63
N LEU A 645 -65.18 -0.62 29.61
CA LEU A 645 -66.21 0.05 28.79
C LEU A 645 -67.00 -0.93 27.90
N TRP A 646 -66.40 -2.05 27.50
CA TRP A 646 -67.02 -3.03 26.61
C TRP A 646 -67.12 -4.44 27.22
N SER A 647 -66.72 -4.60 28.48
CA SER A 647 -66.77 -5.86 29.25
C SER A 647 -68.19 -6.46 29.32
N ALA A 648 -69.22 -5.63 29.41
CA ALA A 648 -70.62 -6.07 29.37
C ALA A 648 -70.98 -6.72 28.03
N ASN A 649 -70.54 -6.12 26.91
CA ASN A 649 -70.77 -6.65 25.57
C ASN A 649 -69.98 -7.94 25.34
N ALA A 650 -68.79 -8.07 25.93
CA ALA A 650 -67.97 -9.29 25.87
C ALA A 650 -68.68 -10.49 26.52
N ASN A 651 -69.42 -10.26 27.61
CA ASN A 651 -70.23 -11.30 28.27
C ASN A 651 -71.48 -11.69 27.46
N GLU A 652 -72.06 -10.76 26.70
CA GLU A 652 -73.27 -11.00 25.91
C GLU A 652 -72.99 -11.63 24.55
N LYS A 653 -72.05 -11.06 23.77
CA LYS A 653 -71.75 -11.46 22.39
C LYS A 653 -70.54 -12.42 22.27
N GLY A 654 -69.81 -12.61 23.36
CA GLY A 654 -68.52 -13.30 23.38
C GLY A 654 -67.35 -12.33 23.22
N PHE A 655 -66.20 -12.70 23.78
CA PHE A 655 -65.02 -11.84 23.86
C PHE A 655 -64.55 -11.28 22.52
N LEU A 656 -64.41 -12.14 21.50
CA LEU A 656 -63.82 -11.74 20.22
C LEU A 656 -64.77 -10.89 19.35
N PRO A 657 -66.06 -11.23 19.19
CA PRO A 657 -67.01 -10.35 18.49
C PRO A 657 -67.16 -8.98 19.15
N ALA A 658 -67.24 -8.92 20.49
CA ALA A 658 -67.34 -7.64 21.21
C ALA A 658 -66.07 -6.78 21.04
N MET A 659 -64.89 -7.41 21.03
CA MET A 659 -63.63 -6.72 20.77
C MET A 659 -63.57 -6.16 19.34
N ILE A 660 -64.05 -6.92 18.35
CA ILE A 660 -64.12 -6.47 16.96
C ILE A 660 -65.08 -5.27 16.84
N ASP A 661 -66.26 -5.34 17.45
CA ASP A 661 -67.22 -4.21 17.48
C ASP A 661 -66.57 -2.95 18.05
N TYR A 662 -65.90 -3.06 19.21
CA TYR A 662 -65.25 -1.92 19.86
C TYR A 662 -64.08 -1.35 19.05
N LEU A 663 -63.28 -2.22 18.42
CA LEU A 663 -62.22 -1.79 17.51
C LEU A 663 -62.78 -0.97 16.35
N HIS A 664 -63.93 -1.35 15.77
CA HIS A 664 -64.57 -0.56 14.71
C HIS A 664 -64.99 0.84 15.19
N GLU A 665 -65.45 0.98 16.43
CA GLU A 665 -65.81 2.28 17.02
C GLU A 665 -64.60 3.22 17.20
N LEU A 666 -63.41 2.65 17.45
CA LEU A 666 -62.17 3.41 17.66
C LEU A 666 -61.51 3.90 16.35
N HIS A 667 -61.89 3.37 15.18
CA HIS A 667 -61.29 3.75 13.91
C HIS A 667 -61.71 5.17 13.50
N SER A 668 -60.74 6.09 13.37
CA SER A 668 -61.00 7.42 12.83
C SER A 668 -60.89 7.41 11.29
N PRO A 669 -61.80 8.07 10.55
CA PRO A 669 -61.81 8.05 9.08
C PRO A 669 -60.68 8.88 8.43
N PHE A 670 -59.76 9.45 9.21
CA PHE A 670 -58.78 10.46 8.76
C PHE A 670 -57.32 10.00 8.71
N HIS A 671 -57.01 8.73 8.98
CA HIS A 671 -55.64 8.23 8.95
C HIS A 671 -55.45 7.16 7.86
N CYS A 672 -54.53 7.40 6.94
CA CYS A 672 -54.10 6.38 5.98
C CYS A 672 -52.88 5.67 6.55
N ASN A 673 -52.93 4.34 6.60
CA ASN A 673 -51.78 3.54 7.02
C ASN A 673 -50.59 3.71 6.07
N ARG A 674 -49.37 3.63 6.60
CA ARG A 674 -48.17 3.50 5.77
C ARG A 674 -48.00 2.04 5.38
N LEU A 675 -47.94 1.74 4.09
CA LEU A 675 -47.60 0.42 3.56
C LEU A 675 -46.16 0.45 3.05
N ILE A 676 -45.34 -0.47 3.52
CA ILE A 676 -43.98 -0.67 2.99
C ILE A 676 -44.02 -1.99 2.23
N LEU A 677 -43.87 -1.92 0.91
CA LEU A 677 -43.69 -3.11 0.08
C LEU A 677 -42.20 -3.19 -0.29
N PRO A 678 -41.57 -4.37 -0.22
CA PRO A 678 -40.19 -4.53 -0.69
C PRO A 678 -40.13 -4.22 -2.19
N GLY A 679 -39.30 -3.23 -2.54
CA GLY A 679 -39.31 -2.54 -3.83
C GLY A 679 -38.82 -3.33 -5.06
N THR A 680 -38.92 -4.66 -5.07
CA THR A 680 -38.14 -5.49 -5.99
C THR A 680 -38.93 -6.49 -6.83
N THR A 681 -40.26 -6.61 -6.69
CA THR A 681 -41.07 -7.47 -7.58
C THR A 681 -41.65 -6.65 -8.73
N GLY A 682 -41.36 -7.07 -9.96
CA GLY A 682 -41.83 -6.39 -11.17
C GLY A 682 -43.36 -6.29 -11.17
N SER A 683 -43.86 -5.09 -11.48
CA SER A 683 -45.26 -4.65 -11.45
C SER A 683 -45.88 -4.42 -10.05
N ILE A 684 -45.40 -3.39 -9.34
CA ILE A 684 -46.23 -2.71 -8.34
C ILE A 684 -47.41 -2.07 -9.11
N PRO A 685 -48.69 -2.37 -8.77
CA PRO A 685 -49.84 -1.75 -9.42
C PRO A 685 -49.73 -0.22 -9.41
N GLU A 686 -50.06 0.45 -10.53
CA GLU A 686 -50.04 1.93 -10.63
C GLU A 686 -50.92 2.61 -9.58
N ARG A 687 -51.91 1.88 -9.06
CA ARG A 687 -52.83 2.33 -8.03
C ARG A 687 -52.89 1.30 -6.90
N VAL A 688 -52.40 1.69 -5.73
CA VAL A 688 -52.60 0.98 -4.47
C VAL A 688 -53.57 1.80 -3.61
N VAL A 689 -54.63 1.17 -3.12
CA VAL A 689 -55.60 1.79 -2.21
C VAL A 689 -55.35 1.33 -0.78
N CYS A 690 -55.60 2.22 0.18
CA CYS A 690 -55.57 1.89 1.59
C CYS A 690 -56.71 0.91 1.93
N ALA A 691 -56.39 -0.20 2.60
CA ALA A 691 -57.38 -1.20 3.00
C ALA A 691 -58.41 -0.68 4.02
N GLU A 692 -58.09 0.37 4.78
CA GLU A 692 -58.98 0.93 5.81
C GLU A 692 -59.91 2.02 5.25
N CYS A 693 -59.40 2.92 4.40
CA CYS A 693 -60.17 4.09 3.93
C CYS A 693 -60.46 4.12 2.42
N GLY A 694 -59.93 3.17 1.64
CA GLY A 694 -60.13 3.07 0.19
C GLY A 694 -59.47 4.15 -0.67
N ARG A 695 -58.74 5.11 -0.06
CA ARG A 695 -58.06 6.19 -0.77
C ARG A 695 -56.74 5.72 -1.43
N PRO A 696 -56.34 6.29 -2.57
CA PRO A 696 -55.05 5.98 -3.20
C PRO A 696 -53.86 6.47 -2.35
N MET A 697 -52.76 5.72 -2.37
CA MET A 697 -51.55 5.96 -1.55
C MET A 697 -50.36 6.52 -2.37
N GLU A 698 -49.46 7.28 -1.74
CA GLU A 698 -48.23 7.87 -2.35
C GLU A 698 -46.97 6.94 -2.24
N LYS A 699 -45.95 7.10 -3.11
CA LYS A 699 -44.82 6.14 -3.32
C LYS A 699 -43.40 6.75 -3.17
N PHE A 700 -42.43 6.05 -2.51
CA PHE A 700 -41.01 6.48 -2.23
C PHE A 700 -39.93 5.32 -2.28
N ILE A 701 -38.58 5.56 -2.49
CA ILE A 701 -37.44 4.56 -2.69
C ILE A 701 -36.04 4.98 -2.04
N ILE A 702 -35.09 4.10 -1.54
CA ILE A 702 -33.80 4.42 -0.73
C ILE A 702 -32.51 3.45 -0.89
N SER A 703 -31.17 3.85 -0.75
CA SER A 703 -29.86 3.02 -0.73
C SER A 703 -28.47 3.62 -0.12
N THR A 704 -27.40 2.88 0.40
CA THR A 704 -26.04 3.38 1.00
C THR A 704 -24.72 2.46 1.15
N GLN A 705 -23.40 2.96 1.20
CA GLN A 705 -22.06 2.36 1.74
C GLN A 705 -20.72 3.28 1.85
N LYS A 706 -19.56 2.89 2.54
CA LYS A 706 -18.28 3.67 2.97
C LYS A 706 -16.83 2.93 3.02
N GLU A 707 -15.66 3.64 3.23
CA GLU A 707 -14.14 3.46 2.97
C GLU A 707 -13.05 3.10 4.10
N ASN A 708 -11.71 2.84 3.78
CA ASN A 708 -10.38 3.47 4.29
C ASN A 708 -8.93 2.86 3.90
N MET A 709 -7.77 3.53 4.24
CA MET A 709 -6.30 3.59 3.72
C MET A 709 -5.05 3.08 4.59
N ASP A 710 -3.75 3.07 4.08
CA ASP A 710 -2.39 3.33 4.78
C ASP A 710 -1.02 3.35 3.94
N ALA A 711 0.19 3.68 4.53
CA ALA A 711 1.48 4.35 4.00
C ALA A 711 2.92 3.64 3.93
N ILE A 712 4.08 4.40 3.87
CA ILE A 712 5.44 4.31 3.12
C ILE A 712 6.81 3.99 3.90
N ALA A 713 7.98 3.70 3.23
CA ALA A 713 9.43 3.92 3.67
C ALA A 713 10.57 3.97 2.54
N LYS A 714 11.79 4.61 2.74
CA LYS A 714 13.11 4.43 1.98
C LYS A 714 14.38 5.24 2.46
N ASP A 715 15.63 4.85 2.03
CA ASP A 715 16.98 5.44 2.36
C ASP A 715 18.13 5.35 1.26
N ASP A 716 19.26 6.09 1.49
CA ASP A 716 20.28 6.83 0.64
C ASP A 716 21.43 6.14 -0.20
N VAL A 717 21.82 6.71 -1.37
CA VAL A 717 23.16 6.65 -2.08
C VAL A 717 23.33 7.81 -3.10
N SER A 718 23.94 8.95 -2.73
CA SER A 718 24.47 9.94 -3.70
C SER A 718 25.52 10.87 -3.06
N ASP A 719 26.75 10.92 -3.58
CA ASP A 719 27.70 12.04 -3.34
C ASP A 719 28.91 11.90 -4.32
N ILE A 720 28.73 12.30 -5.59
CA ILE A 720 29.82 12.69 -6.51
C ILE A 720 29.32 13.89 -7.34
N GLU A 721 29.63 15.12 -6.93
CA GLU A 721 29.35 16.32 -7.70
C GLU A 721 30.56 16.72 -8.55
N VAL A 722 30.34 16.91 -9.86
CA VAL A 722 31.32 17.47 -10.79
C VAL A 722 30.98 18.94 -10.99
N VAL A 723 31.70 19.83 -10.32
CA VAL A 723 31.50 21.29 -10.46
C VAL A 723 32.14 21.77 -11.77
N GLY A 724 31.31 22.33 -12.67
CA GLY A 724 31.79 23.20 -13.75
C GLY A 724 31.55 22.80 -15.23
N SER A 725 30.67 21.84 -15.56
CA SER A 725 30.27 21.58 -16.96
C SER A 725 28.75 21.57 -17.16
N GLN A 726 28.26 22.09 -18.28
CA GLN A 726 26.83 22.02 -18.70
C GLN A 726 26.33 20.59 -18.96
N GLU A 727 27.23 19.61 -19.12
CA GLU A 727 26.90 18.19 -19.28
C GLU A 727 26.93 17.45 -17.94
N THR A 728 26.04 16.48 -17.76
CA THR A 728 25.96 15.67 -16.54
C THR A 728 26.80 14.40 -16.58
N LEU A 729 27.04 13.83 -15.40
CA LEU A 729 27.89 12.65 -15.26
C LEU A 729 27.37 11.48 -16.11
N ALA A 730 26.06 11.24 -16.14
CA ALA A 730 25.47 10.21 -16.99
C ALA A 730 25.67 10.47 -18.48
N GLN A 731 25.50 11.71 -18.96
CA GLN A 731 25.80 12.09 -20.35
C GLN A 731 27.23 11.78 -20.74
N ILE A 732 28.16 12.16 -19.87
CA ILE A 732 29.58 11.97 -20.12
C ILE A 732 29.88 10.46 -20.22
N ILE A 733 29.32 9.67 -19.30
CA ILE A 733 29.44 8.20 -19.29
C ILE A 733 28.83 7.58 -20.56
N ASP A 734 27.60 7.94 -20.93
CA ASP A 734 26.90 7.35 -22.08
C ASP A 734 27.48 7.81 -23.43
N ARG A 735 27.92 9.07 -23.54
CA ARG A 735 28.68 9.57 -24.69
C ARG A 735 29.98 8.80 -24.87
N ASN A 736 30.72 8.59 -23.78
CA ASN A 736 31.95 7.80 -23.80
C ASN A 736 31.66 6.34 -24.15
N LYS A 737 30.58 5.75 -23.62
CA LYS A 737 30.08 4.41 -23.96
C LYS A 737 29.82 4.26 -25.47
N ILE A 738 29.07 5.20 -26.07
CA ILE A 738 28.76 5.21 -27.51
C ILE A 738 30.04 5.34 -28.34
N LYS A 739 30.96 6.25 -27.95
CA LYS A 739 32.26 6.42 -28.64
C LYS A 739 33.13 5.16 -28.56
N MET A 740 33.06 4.41 -27.46
CA MET A 740 33.72 3.11 -27.34
C MET A 740 33.07 2.04 -28.23
N LEU A 741 31.77 2.09 -28.52
CA LEU A 741 31.01 1.08 -29.28
C LEU A 741 30.92 1.33 -30.80
N ARG A 742 31.02 2.60 -31.24
CA ARG A 742 30.88 3.01 -32.65
C ARG A 742 32.02 2.46 -33.52
N LYS A 743 31.70 1.99 -34.73
CA LYS A 743 32.70 1.66 -35.77
C LYS A 743 32.68 2.80 -36.78
N HIS A 744 33.77 3.56 -36.88
CA HIS A 744 33.90 4.56 -37.93
C HIS A 744 34.08 3.85 -39.28
N PRO A 745 33.54 4.41 -40.38
CA PRO A 745 33.72 3.84 -41.72
C PRO A 745 35.18 4.00 -42.15
N GLY A 746 36.03 3.04 -41.79
CA GLY A 746 37.47 2.97 -42.09
C GLY A 746 38.18 1.89 -41.26
N LYS A 747 39.32 1.36 -41.72
CA LYS A 747 40.19 0.46 -40.94
C LYS A 747 40.97 1.26 -39.87
N GLU A 748 40.29 1.78 -38.86
CA GLU A 748 40.96 2.51 -37.76
C GLU A 748 41.52 1.57 -36.69
N ASN A 749 42.73 1.85 -36.21
CA ASN A 749 43.43 1.05 -35.19
C ASN A 749 43.01 1.42 -33.75
N LEU A 750 43.28 0.54 -32.77
CA LEU A 750 42.90 0.73 -31.35
C LEU A 750 43.49 2.01 -30.72
N GLN A 751 44.64 2.47 -31.22
CA GLN A 751 45.32 3.65 -30.71
C GLN A 751 44.55 4.94 -31.06
N THR A 752 44.05 5.07 -32.29
CA THR A 752 43.21 6.20 -32.69
C THR A 752 41.96 6.32 -31.82
N ARG A 753 41.27 5.20 -31.56
CA ARG A 753 40.09 5.16 -30.68
C ARG A 753 40.40 5.54 -29.23
N THR A 754 41.58 5.14 -28.74
CA THR A 754 42.05 5.54 -27.41
C THR A 754 42.30 7.05 -27.34
N MET A 755 42.92 7.64 -28.37
CA MET A 755 43.17 9.08 -28.43
C MET A 755 41.91 9.92 -28.56
N ILE A 756 40.91 9.46 -29.33
CA ILE A 756 39.59 10.10 -29.40
C ILE A 756 38.93 10.15 -28.01
N LEU A 757 39.05 9.09 -27.21
CA LEU A 757 38.51 9.09 -25.85
C LEU A 757 39.30 10.01 -24.91
N PHE A 758 40.62 10.11 -25.07
CA PHE A 758 41.46 11.04 -24.30
C PHE A 758 41.17 12.51 -24.59
N ASP A 759 40.93 12.85 -25.86
CA ASP A 759 40.58 14.20 -26.28
C ASP A 759 39.27 14.67 -25.60
N VAL A 760 38.29 13.76 -25.53
CA VAL A 760 37.00 14.00 -24.86
C VAL A 760 37.15 14.16 -23.35
N LEU A 761 38.13 13.48 -22.74
CA LEU A 761 38.41 13.53 -21.31
C LEU A 761 39.42 14.61 -20.93
N GLY A 762 39.85 15.46 -21.87
CA GLY A 762 40.97 16.40 -21.72
C GLY A 762 40.90 17.28 -20.47
N ASN A 763 39.72 17.79 -20.15
CA ASN A 763 39.50 18.84 -19.13
C ASN A 763 39.36 18.32 -17.68
N TYR A 764 39.35 17.01 -17.44
CA TYR A 764 39.11 16.44 -16.11
C TYR A 764 40.42 16.21 -15.31
N ARG A 765 40.32 16.07 -13.98
CA ARG A 765 41.42 15.56 -13.12
C ARG A 765 41.70 14.08 -13.42
N TRP A 766 42.87 13.56 -13.04
CA TRP A 766 43.29 12.22 -13.47
C TRP A 766 42.49 11.10 -12.82
N ASP A 767 42.15 11.25 -11.54
CA ASP A 767 41.20 10.39 -10.84
C ASP A 767 39.84 10.35 -11.57
N VAL A 768 39.31 11.52 -11.96
CA VAL A 768 38.02 11.66 -12.66
C VAL A 768 38.08 11.02 -14.05
N LYS A 769 39.14 11.25 -14.85
CA LYS A 769 39.31 10.61 -16.17
C LYS A 769 39.22 9.09 -16.07
N MET A 770 39.81 8.52 -15.02
CA MET A 770 39.87 7.08 -14.79
C MET A 770 38.53 6.52 -14.37
N VAL A 771 37.85 7.19 -13.45
CA VAL A 771 36.50 6.83 -13.00
C VAL A 771 35.51 6.89 -14.17
N LEU A 772 35.52 7.96 -14.97
CA LEU A 772 34.64 8.12 -16.14
C LEU A 772 34.87 7.02 -17.20
N THR A 773 36.13 6.64 -17.43
CA THR A 773 36.47 5.60 -18.41
C THR A 773 36.03 4.22 -17.95
N LEU A 774 36.24 3.89 -16.66
CA LEU A 774 35.78 2.64 -16.07
C LEU A 774 34.25 2.59 -15.99
N ALA A 775 33.60 3.71 -15.67
CA ALA A 775 32.14 3.85 -15.66
C ALA A 775 31.53 3.58 -17.04
N ALA A 776 32.08 4.17 -18.11
CA ALA A 776 31.60 3.95 -19.48
C ALA A 776 31.69 2.48 -19.90
N PHE A 777 32.80 1.80 -19.57
CA PHE A 777 32.95 0.36 -19.79
C PHE A 777 31.98 -0.46 -18.94
N ALA A 778 31.87 -0.15 -17.65
CA ALA A 778 31.01 -0.84 -16.70
C ALA A 778 29.53 -0.73 -17.09
N ALA A 779 29.09 0.41 -17.63
CA ALA A 779 27.73 0.58 -18.16
C ALA A 779 27.47 -0.37 -19.35
N ALA A 780 28.35 -0.40 -20.37
CA ALA A 780 28.19 -1.27 -21.54
C ALA A 780 28.28 -2.78 -21.21
N PHE A 781 29.27 -3.16 -20.40
CA PHE A 781 29.48 -4.56 -20.02
C PHE A 781 28.43 -5.02 -19.01
N GLY A 782 28.02 -4.12 -18.10
CA GLY A 782 26.99 -4.35 -17.11
C GLY A 782 25.63 -4.67 -17.74
N GLU A 783 25.17 -3.87 -18.70
CA GLU A 783 23.92 -4.15 -19.45
C GLU A 783 23.93 -5.56 -20.07
N PHE A 784 25.03 -5.92 -20.75
CA PHE A 784 25.19 -7.26 -21.32
C PHE A 784 25.19 -8.36 -20.26
N CYS A 785 25.87 -8.13 -19.14
CA CYS A 785 25.94 -9.09 -18.04
C CYS A 785 24.62 -9.24 -17.29
N ILE A 786 23.83 -8.17 -17.15
CA ILE A 786 22.49 -8.20 -16.54
C ILE A 786 21.59 -9.09 -17.38
N ILE A 787 21.49 -8.86 -18.69
CA ILE A 787 20.69 -9.71 -19.59
C ILE A 787 21.15 -11.16 -19.49
N ARG A 788 22.46 -11.43 -19.48
CA ARG A 788 23.01 -12.79 -19.36
C ARG A 788 22.71 -13.46 -18.01
N GLN A 789 22.91 -12.76 -16.90
CA GLN A 789 22.67 -13.29 -15.55
C GLN A 789 21.19 -13.54 -15.30
N GLN A 790 20.34 -12.70 -15.89
CA GLN A 790 18.91 -12.70 -15.64
C GLN A 790 18.14 -13.49 -16.69
N CYS A 791 18.74 -13.82 -17.85
CA CYS A 791 18.09 -14.66 -18.87
C CYS A 791 17.50 -15.97 -18.32
N PRO A 792 18.10 -16.68 -17.35
CA PRO A 792 17.48 -17.90 -16.81
C PRO A 792 16.31 -17.64 -15.85
N CYS A 793 16.18 -16.44 -15.28
CA CYS A 793 15.34 -16.17 -14.11
C CYS A 793 14.41 -14.94 -14.25
N ASN A 794 14.60 -14.11 -15.26
CA ASN A 794 13.86 -12.87 -15.48
C ASN A 794 13.22 -12.90 -16.87
N PRO A 795 11.88 -12.91 -16.96
CA PRO A 795 11.19 -13.00 -18.24
C PRO A 795 11.43 -11.81 -19.19
N LEU A 796 11.62 -10.58 -18.68
CA LEU A 796 11.98 -9.42 -19.53
C LEU A 796 13.37 -9.63 -20.17
N ALA A 797 14.32 -10.18 -19.41
CA ALA A 797 15.63 -10.54 -19.94
C ALA A 797 15.54 -11.66 -20.99
N VAL A 798 14.65 -12.65 -20.81
CA VAL A 798 14.37 -13.70 -21.81
C VAL A 798 13.87 -13.07 -23.11
N SER A 799 12.82 -12.26 -23.05
CA SER A 799 12.19 -11.66 -24.25
C SER A 799 13.13 -10.72 -24.99
N VAL A 800 13.92 -9.90 -24.27
CA VAL A 800 14.98 -9.07 -24.87
C VAL A 800 16.09 -9.93 -25.48
N SER A 801 16.47 -11.05 -24.84
CA SER A 801 17.49 -11.96 -25.38
C SER A 801 17.03 -12.68 -26.66
N MET A 802 15.72 -13.00 -26.76
CA MET A 802 15.12 -13.63 -27.93
C MET A 802 15.20 -12.70 -29.16
N LEU A 803 14.85 -11.42 -29.01
CA LEU A 803 14.98 -10.45 -30.11
C LEU A 803 16.43 -10.22 -30.54
N LYS A 804 17.38 -10.25 -29.58
CA LYS A 804 18.82 -10.05 -29.84
C LYS A 804 19.57 -11.28 -30.33
N HIS A 805 18.97 -12.47 -30.23
CA HIS A 805 19.58 -13.75 -30.61
C HIS A 805 20.95 -14.00 -29.92
N LEU A 806 20.99 -13.85 -28.59
CA LEU A 806 22.21 -14.11 -27.81
C LEU A 806 22.53 -15.62 -27.75
N PRO A 807 23.79 -16.05 -27.93
CA PRO A 807 24.15 -17.47 -27.95
C PRO A 807 23.90 -18.15 -26.60
N ARG A 808 23.10 -19.23 -26.60
CA ARG A 808 22.72 -20.01 -25.40
C ARG A 808 23.88 -20.84 -24.81
N ASN A 809 24.87 -21.26 -25.61
CA ASN A 809 26.02 -22.06 -25.14
C ASN A 809 27.33 -21.26 -25.17
N LEU A 810 27.78 -20.79 -24.00
CA LEU A 810 28.93 -19.89 -23.83
C LEU A 810 30.18 -20.58 -23.27
N SER A 811 30.18 -21.91 -23.13
CA SER A 811 31.28 -22.69 -22.54
C SER A 811 32.64 -22.45 -23.25
N THR A 812 32.60 -22.15 -24.55
CA THR A 812 33.75 -21.88 -25.41
C THR A 812 34.39 -20.49 -25.21
N LEU A 813 33.70 -19.55 -24.56
CA LEU A 813 34.18 -18.17 -24.31
C LEU A 813 34.79 -17.98 -22.90
N LYS A 814 34.82 -19.03 -22.08
CA LYS A 814 35.32 -19.01 -20.70
C LYS A 814 36.75 -18.45 -20.56
N PRO A 815 37.72 -18.75 -21.45
CA PRO A 815 39.06 -18.16 -21.39
C PRO A 815 39.07 -16.63 -21.58
N GLN A 816 38.22 -16.11 -22.47
CA GLN A 816 38.11 -14.68 -22.73
C GLN A 816 37.51 -13.92 -21.54
N PHE A 817 36.44 -14.46 -20.91
CA PHE A 817 35.87 -13.85 -19.71
C PHE A 817 36.86 -13.82 -18.53
N LYS A 818 37.68 -14.88 -18.38
CA LYS A 818 38.71 -14.92 -17.33
C LYS A 818 39.79 -13.85 -17.55
N ALA A 819 40.23 -13.67 -18.79
CA ALA A 819 41.20 -12.63 -19.15
C ALA A 819 40.61 -11.21 -19.00
N LEU A 820 39.35 -11.01 -19.38
CA LEU A 820 38.62 -9.75 -19.22
C LEU A 820 38.44 -9.39 -17.73
N SER A 821 38.06 -10.35 -16.89
CA SER A 821 37.91 -10.14 -15.45
C SER A 821 39.23 -9.77 -14.77
N LEU A 822 40.32 -10.42 -15.14
CA LEU A 822 41.66 -10.10 -14.64
C LEU A 822 42.04 -8.66 -15.01
N LEU A 823 41.86 -8.28 -16.28
CA LEU A 823 42.20 -6.95 -16.77
C LEU A 823 41.41 -5.83 -16.07
N VAL A 824 40.10 -6.02 -15.89
CA VAL A 824 39.23 -5.06 -15.19
C VAL A 824 39.63 -4.91 -13.72
N ARG A 825 39.95 -6.02 -13.03
CA ARG A 825 40.41 -5.98 -11.64
C ARG A 825 41.70 -5.18 -11.50
N THR A 826 42.68 -5.44 -12.36
CA THR A 826 43.95 -4.71 -12.32
C THR A 826 43.76 -3.23 -12.66
N ALA A 827 42.87 -2.90 -13.60
CA ALA A 827 42.53 -1.50 -13.90
C ALA A 827 41.88 -0.77 -12.71
N MET A 828 40.97 -1.42 -11.98
CA MET A 828 40.39 -0.87 -10.75
C MET A 828 41.43 -0.62 -9.66
N ASP A 829 42.36 -1.56 -9.48
CA ASP A 829 43.43 -1.45 -8.49
C ASP A 829 44.33 -0.24 -8.78
N VAL A 830 44.65 -0.02 -10.05
CA VAL A 830 45.40 1.16 -10.49
C VAL A 830 44.62 2.46 -10.19
N THR A 831 43.33 2.52 -10.54
CA THR A 831 42.48 3.69 -10.28
C THR A 831 42.36 4.01 -8.79
N LYS A 832 42.21 2.99 -7.92
CA LYS A 832 42.17 3.18 -6.46
C LYS A 832 43.45 3.83 -5.93
N CYS A 833 44.61 3.52 -6.50
CA CYS A 833 45.87 4.15 -6.09
C CYS A 833 45.90 5.62 -6.48
N ILE A 834 45.40 5.98 -7.66
CA ILE A 834 45.32 7.37 -8.12
C ILE A 834 44.36 8.18 -7.24
N ILE A 835 43.17 7.65 -6.91
CA ILE A 835 42.20 8.30 -6.01
C ILE A 835 42.81 8.55 -4.63
N LYS A 836 43.47 7.53 -4.04
CA LYS A 836 44.12 7.67 -2.73
C LYS A 836 45.17 8.78 -2.73
N LEU A 837 45.95 8.90 -3.79
CA LEU A 837 46.99 9.91 -3.92
C LEU A 837 46.41 11.32 -4.08
N GLU A 838 45.34 11.47 -4.88
CA GLU A 838 44.69 12.76 -5.14
C GLU A 838 43.85 13.28 -3.97
N GLY A 839 43.44 12.42 -3.03
CA GLY A 839 42.60 12.76 -1.86
C GLY A 839 43.35 13.03 -0.54
N LEU A 840 44.67 13.18 -0.56
CA LEU A 840 45.45 13.50 0.63
C LEU A 840 45.33 15.00 1.01
N PRO A 841 45.29 15.36 2.32
CA PRO A 841 45.04 16.72 2.80
C PRO A 841 46.27 17.64 2.70
N PHE A 842 46.74 17.86 1.47
CA PHE A 842 47.93 18.68 1.20
C PHE A 842 47.80 20.13 1.69
N ARG A 843 46.58 20.59 2.02
CA ARG A 843 46.28 21.92 2.60
C ARG A 843 46.81 22.08 4.03
N TYR A 844 46.76 21.02 4.84
CA TYR A 844 47.12 21.06 6.25
C TYR A 844 48.49 20.41 6.55
N ALA A 845 49.02 19.60 5.64
CA ALA A 845 50.37 19.03 5.71
C ALA A 845 51.05 19.01 4.32
N ARG A 846 52.11 19.82 4.12
CA ARG A 846 52.91 19.81 2.87
C ARG A 846 53.87 18.61 2.83
N LEU A 847 53.94 17.90 1.70
CA LEU A 847 54.91 16.81 1.42
C LEU A 847 56.24 17.35 0.87
N ASP A 848 57.23 16.46 0.73
CA ASP A 848 58.50 16.69 0.01
C ASP A 848 58.31 16.78 -1.52
N ASP A 849 59.02 17.71 -2.18
CA ASP A 849 58.82 18.07 -3.60
C ASP A 849 59.21 16.94 -4.56
N GLU A 850 60.25 16.17 -4.24
CA GLU A 850 60.75 15.07 -5.09
C GLU A 850 59.77 13.90 -5.15
N THR A 851 59.17 13.55 -4.01
CA THR A 851 58.15 12.49 -3.89
C THR A 851 56.89 12.83 -4.71
N MET A 852 56.50 14.11 -4.73
CA MET A 852 55.34 14.57 -5.50
C MET A 852 55.55 14.49 -7.02
N VAL A 853 56.75 14.80 -7.53
CA VAL A 853 57.06 14.75 -8.98
C VAL A 853 57.00 13.32 -9.52
N ILE A 854 57.56 12.36 -8.77
CA ILE A 854 57.55 10.94 -9.15
C ILE A 854 56.11 10.40 -9.19
N ALA A 855 55.31 10.74 -8.18
CA ALA A 855 53.93 10.31 -8.09
C ALA A 855 53.07 10.80 -9.29
N LYS A 856 53.27 12.07 -9.72
CA LYS A 856 52.57 12.64 -10.90
C LYS A 856 52.91 11.95 -12.22
N SER A 857 54.17 11.55 -12.43
CA SER A 857 54.60 10.86 -13.65
C SER A 857 53.90 9.50 -13.83
N TRP A 858 53.77 8.73 -12.74
CA TRP A 858 53.11 7.43 -12.77
C TRP A 858 51.59 7.51 -12.96
N ILE A 859 50.95 8.61 -12.53
CA ILE A 859 49.53 8.86 -12.82
C ILE A 859 49.28 8.95 -14.34
N TYR A 860 50.13 9.65 -15.10
CA TYR A 860 49.95 9.80 -16.55
C TYR A 860 50.04 8.46 -17.28
N VAL A 861 51.07 7.66 -16.96
CA VAL A 861 51.30 6.35 -17.56
C VAL A 861 50.17 5.38 -17.22
N ALA A 862 49.74 5.38 -15.95
CA ALA A 862 48.62 4.57 -15.48
C ALA A 862 47.31 4.90 -16.21
N THR A 863 47.04 6.20 -16.39
CA THR A 863 45.80 6.64 -17.03
C THR A 863 45.71 6.16 -18.47
N TYR A 864 46.79 6.30 -19.25
CA TYR A 864 46.84 5.83 -20.63
C TYR A 864 46.51 4.32 -20.76
N TRP A 865 47.15 3.49 -19.95
CA TRP A 865 47.03 2.04 -20.06
C TRP A 865 45.67 1.52 -19.61
N VAL A 866 45.02 2.15 -18.63
CA VAL A 866 43.65 1.78 -18.24
C VAL A 866 42.66 2.14 -19.33
N THR A 867 42.74 3.34 -19.90
CA THR A 867 41.83 3.77 -20.97
C THR A 867 41.94 2.89 -22.21
N ARG A 868 43.17 2.60 -22.64
CA ARG A 868 43.43 1.68 -23.77
C ARG A 868 42.84 0.28 -23.52
N SER A 869 42.97 -0.21 -22.28
CA SER A 869 42.46 -1.52 -21.89
C SER A 869 40.94 -1.59 -21.93
N MET A 870 40.26 -0.54 -21.47
CA MET A 870 38.78 -0.49 -21.51
C MET A 870 38.23 -0.45 -22.94
N VAL A 871 38.86 0.30 -23.85
CA VAL A 871 38.46 0.33 -25.27
C VAL A 871 38.64 -1.03 -25.95
N ALA A 872 39.70 -1.77 -25.61
CA ALA A 872 39.93 -3.13 -26.10
C ALA A 872 38.83 -4.09 -25.61
N CYS A 873 38.50 -4.06 -24.31
CA CYS A 873 37.43 -4.88 -23.73
C CYS A 873 36.07 -4.65 -24.40
N THR A 874 35.68 -3.38 -24.62
CA THR A 874 34.40 -3.05 -25.28
C THR A 874 34.30 -3.60 -26.70
N SER A 875 35.42 -3.64 -27.42
CA SER A 875 35.47 -4.16 -28.79
C SER A 875 35.21 -5.66 -28.83
N GLN A 876 35.80 -6.43 -27.89
CA GLN A 876 35.57 -7.87 -27.81
C GLN A 876 34.12 -8.23 -27.43
N ILE A 877 33.46 -7.41 -26.58
CA ILE A 877 32.04 -7.59 -26.22
C ILE A 877 31.12 -7.48 -27.44
N LYS A 878 31.44 -6.60 -28.39
CA LYS A 878 30.67 -6.42 -29.63
C LYS A 878 30.84 -7.61 -30.57
N ASP A 879 32.05 -8.11 -30.74
CA ASP A 879 32.34 -9.25 -31.62
C ASP A 879 31.69 -10.55 -31.11
N MET A 880 31.52 -10.69 -29.78
CA MET A 880 30.75 -11.79 -29.18
C MET A 880 29.24 -11.74 -29.54
N LYS A 881 28.69 -10.57 -29.87
CA LYS A 881 27.26 -10.40 -30.25
C LYS A 881 26.98 -10.64 -31.74
N ALA A 882 28.01 -10.75 -32.59
CA ALA A 882 27.86 -10.71 -34.05
C ALA A 882 28.28 -12.01 -34.79
N LYS A 883 28.76 -13.05 -34.09
CA LYS A 883 29.23 -14.29 -34.74
C LYS A 883 28.04 -15.18 -35.15
N LYS A 884 27.96 -15.49 -36.46
CA LYS A 884 27.08 -16.53 -37.01
C LYS A 884 27.53 -17.92 -36.53
N PRO A 885 26.63 -18.85 -36.21
CA PRO A 885 26.96 -20.27 -36.17
C PRO A 885 27.12 -20.76 -37.62
N GLU A 886 28.34 -21.09 -38.04
CA GLU A 886 28.53 -21.78 -39.32
C GLU A 886 27.98 -23.22 -39.20
N GLN A 887 27.15 -23.61 -40.16
CA GLN A 887 26.61 -24.96 -40.27
C GLN A 887 27.73 -25.99 -40.51
N HIS A 888 27.55 -27.16 -39.90
CA HIS A 888 28.40 -28.35 -39.92
C HIS A 888 29.15 -28.61 -41.25
N THR A 889 30.48 -28.64 -41.20
CA THR A 889 31.35 -29.81 -41.44
C THR A 889 32.82 -29.36 -41.51
N ASP A 890 33.48 -29.21 -40.36
CA ASP A 890 34.83 -29.75 -40.11
C ASP A 890 35.17 -29.49 -38.64
N PHE A 891 35.12 -30.56 -37.86
CA PHE A 891 35.22 -30.55 -36.41
C PHE A 891 36.68 -30.38 -35.97
N LEU A 892 36.88 -29.55 -34.93
CA LEU A 892 37.97 -29.53 -33.93
C LEU A 892 39.18 -28.57 -34.01
N PHE A 893 39.51 -27.85 -35.08
CA PHE A 893 40.77 -27.05 -35.06
C PHE A 893 40.72 -25.54 -35.35
N ARG A 894 39.60 -24.93 -35.79
CA ARG A 894 39.60 -23.51 -36.21
C ARG A 894 38.98 -22.50 -35.24
N TRP A 895 38.14 -22.94 -34.29
CA TRP A 895 37.42 -22.05 -33.35
C TRP A 895 38.25 -21.68 -32.10
N SER A 896 39.29 -22.46 -31.79
CA SER A 896 40.19 -22.22 -30.65
C SER A 896 41.06 -20.99 -30.85
N ASP A 897 41.61 -20.78 -32.05
CA ASP A 897 42.69 -19.80 -32.26
C ASP A 897 42.21 -18.36 -32.14
N SER A 898 41.08 -17.98 -32.75
CA SER A 898 40.57 -16.59 -32.64
C SER A 898 40.16 -16.24 -31.19
N THR A 899 39.67 -17.22 -30.45
CA THR A 899 39.19 -17.04 -29.07
C THR A 899 40.37 -16.94 -28.10
N LEU A 900 41.38 -17.78 -28.30
CA LEU A 900 42.65 -17.78 -27.56
C LEU A 900 43.48 -16.52 -27.82
N ILE A 901 43.57 -16.05 -29.06
CA ILE A 901 44.26 -14.80 -29.41
C ILE A 901 43.64 -13.61 -28.68
N ALA A 902 42.31 -13.48 -28.72
CA ALA A 902 41.62 -12.40 -28.00
C ALA A 902 41.79 -12.50 -26.46
N ALA A 903 41.82 -13.71 -25.89
CA ALA A 903 42.11 -13.90 -24.47
C ALA A 903 43.56 -13.52 -24.11
N TRP A 904 44.53 -13.85 -24.96
CA TRP A 904 45.94 -13.54 -24.76
C TRP A 904 46.21 -12.03 -24.81
N GLU A 905 45.58 -11.31 -25.75
CA GLU A 905 45.65 -9.85 -25.84
C GLU A 905 45.16 -9.18 -24.54
N LEU A 906 44.05 -9.65 -23.96
CA LEU A 906 43.53 -9.13 -22.69
C LEU A 906 44.46 -9.44 -21.51
N SER A 907 45.02 -10.65 -21.44
CA SER A 907 45.95 -11.03 -20.37
C SER A 907 47.27 -10.24 -20.42
N SER A 908 47.78 -9.94 -21.61
CA SER A 908 48.97 -9.11 -21.80
C SER A 908 48.79 -7.69 -21.24
N LEU A 909 47.63 -7.08 -21.51
CA LEU A 909 47.28 -5.78 -20.95
C LEU A 909 47.17 -5.81 -19.42
N ALA A 910 46.64 -6.92 -18.86
CA ALA A 910 46.46 -7.05 -17.42
C ALA A 910 47.81 -7.13 -16.69
N TYR A 911 48.75 -7.89 -17.24
CA TYR A 911 50.11 -7.98 -16.71
C TYR A 911 50.79 -6.60 -16.67
N LYS A 912 50.64 -5.81 -17.75
CA LYS A 912 51.23 -4.47 -17.84
C LYS A 912 50.65 -3.50 -16.80
N LEU A 913 49.34 -3.51 -16.57
CA LEU A 913 48.71 -2.70 -15.53
C LEU A 913 49.12 -3.13 -14.11
N SER A 914 49.42 -4.41 -13.90
CA SER A 914 49.82 -4.92 -12.57
C SER A 914 51.15 -4.32 -12.11
N ILE A 915 52.12 -4.18 -13.01
CA ILE A 915 53.42 -3.56 -12.73
C ILE A 915 53.24 -2.09 -12.35
N ILE A 916 52.41 -1.37 -13.09
CA ILE A 916 52.09 0.03 -12.81
C ILE A 916 51.42 0.17 -11.44
N CYS A 917 50.50 -0.74 -11.10
CA CYS A 917 49.80 -0.72 -9.83
C CYS A 917 50.75 -0.89 -8.63
N SER A 918 51.71 -1.82 -8.70
CA SER A 918 52.66 -2.03 -7.60
C SER A 918 53.49 -0.79 -7.29
N HIS A 919 53.89 -0.04 -8.32
CA HIS A 919 54.68 1.17 -8.13
C HIS A 919 53.85 2.31 -7.52
N LEU A 920 52.61 2.49 -7.98
CA LEU A 920 51.70 3.51 -7.43
C LEU A 920 51.33 3.25 -5.96
N ARG A 921 51.13 2.00 -5.54
CA ARG A 921 50.82 1.67 -4.13
C ARG A 921 51.92 2.12 -3.19
N TRP A 922 53.17 1.80 -3.54
CA TRP A 922 54.33 2.17 -2.72
C TRP A 922 54.43 3.69 -2.52
N GLN A 923 54.18 4.47 -3.57
CA GLN A 923 54.16 5.93 -3.50
C GLN A 923 53.04 6.48 -2.61
N VAL A 924 51.85 5.89 -2.65
CA VAL A 924 50.70 6.30 -1.83
C VAL A 924 50.98 6.10 -0.33
N ASP A 925 51.54 4.95 0.03
CA ASP A 925 51.81 4.61 1.44
C ASP A 925 52.85 5.57 2.04
N LEU A 926 53.89 5.92 1.27
CA LEU A 926 54.92 6.89 1.66
C LEU A 926 54.32 8.29 1.92
N CYS A 927 53.44 8.76 1.03
CA CYS A 927 52.76 10.04 1.17
C CYS A 927 51.81 10.09 2.38
N HIS A 928 51.15 8.98 2.71
CA HIS A 928 50.20 8.91 3.83
C HIS A 928 50.91 9.03 5.19
N GLN A 929 52.01 8.31 5.38
CA GLN A 929 52.79 8.33 6.62
C GLN A 929 53.29 9.74 6.96
N GLN A 930 53.80 10.48 5.97
CA GLN A 930 54.31 11.83 6.17
C GLN A 930 53.21 12.84 6.58
N ILE A 931 51.95 12.60 6.22
CA ILE A 931 50.83 13.49 6.54
C ILE A 931 50.31 13.23 7.95
N GLU A 932 50.16 11.97 8.36
CA GLU A 932 49.71 11.63 9.71
C GLU A 932 50.65 12.19 10.78
N GLU A 933 51.96 12.06 10.58
CA GLU A 933 52.98 12.59 11.49
C GLU A 933 52.87 14.11 11.65
N LYS A 934 52.68 14.84 10.55
CA LYS A 934 52.55 16.31 10.56
C LYS A 934 51.23 16.80 11.18
N MET A 935 50.13 16.06 11.00
CA MET A 935 48.83 16.40 11.59
C MET A 935 48.82 16.22 13.10
N HIS A 936 49.37 15.12 13.61
CA HIS A 936 49.48 14.89 15.05
C HIS A 936 50.30 15.98 15.76
N GLN A 937 51.43 16.40 15.16
CA GLN A 937 52.24 17.50 15.70
C GLN A 937 51.51 18.85 15.76
N LYS A 938 50.58 19.11 14.84
CA LYS A 938 49.78 20.36 14.84
C LYS A 938 48.70 20.36 15.92
N LEU A 939 47.99 19.24 16.12
CA LEU A 939 46.93 19.11 17.14
C LEU A 939 47.45 19.35 18.56
N LEU A 940 48.69 18.93 18.87
CA LEU A 940 49.30 19.17 20.18
C LEU A 940 49.53 20.66 20.49
N LYS A 941 49.65 21.51 19.47
CA LYS A 941 49.92 22.95 19.63
C LYS A 941 48.66 23.81 19.54
N VAL A 942 47.62 23.35 18.83
CA VAL A 942 46.48 24.18 18.43
C VAL A 942 45.64 24.71 19.61
N PHE A 943 45.54 23.97 20.72
CA PHE A 943 44.77 24.42 21.90
C PHE A 943 45.61 25.23 22.91
N GLN A 944 46.89 25.47 22.61
CA GLN A 944 47.83 26.22 23.45
C GLN A 944 48.14 27.62 22.90
N GLU A 945 47.69 27.92 21.67
CA GLU A 945 47.94 29.17 20.97
C GLU A 945 46.65 30.00 20.93
N VAL A 946 46.77 31.34 21.01
CA VAL A 946 45.61 32.24 20.95
C VAL A 946 45.28 32.55 19.50
N TYR A 947 44.05 32.22 19.08
CA TYR A 947 43.53 32.49 17.75
C TYR A 947 42.57 33.69 17.76
N PRO A 948 42.40 34.40 16.63
CA PRO A 948 41.48 35.52 16.53
C PRO A 948 40.02 35.10 16.71
N ASP A 949 39.68 33.88 16.29
CA ASP A 949 38.40 33.22 16.50
C ASP A 949 38.59 31.70 16.63
N ASN A 950 37.53 31.00 17.01
CA ASN A 950 37.53 29.54 17.20
C ASN A 950 37.55 28.71 15.88
N GLN A 951 37.63 29.34 14.69
CA GLN A 951 37.38 28.65 13.41
C GLN A 951 38.53 27.74 12.97
N ASP A 952 39.76 28.23 13.06
CA ASP A 952 40.95 27.43 12.68
C ASP A 952 41.14 26.24 13.63
N VAL A 953 40.87 26.44 14.92
CA VAL A 953 40.92 25.40 15.95
C VAL A 953 39.88 24.31 15.67
N LEU A 954 38.63 24.69 15.43
CA LEU A 954 37.56 23.77 15.08
C LEU A 954 37.80 23.10 13.71
N GLY A 955 38.39 23.81 12.74
CA GLY A 955 38.74 23.27 11.43
C GLY A 955 39.84 22.20 11.50
N ILE A 956 40.80 22.35 12.41
CA ILE A 956 41.86 21.35 12.66
C ILE A 956 41.31 20.17 13.47
N LEU A 957 40.50 20.44 14.50
CA LEU A 957 39.88 19.40 15.34
C LEU A 957 38.88 18.54 14.54
N LEU A 958 38.05 19.18 13.71
CA LEU A 958 37.04 18.52 12.89
C LEU A 958 37.53 18.26 11.47
N ALA A 959 38.85 18.27 11.23
CA ALA A 959 39.47 18.07 9.92
C ALA A 959 39.01 16.74 9.29
N THR A 960 37.88 16.78 8.62
CA THR A 960 37.29 15.66 7.91
C THR A 960 37.61 15.82 6.43
N LYS A 961 37.27 14.81 5.63
CA LYS A 961 37.38 14.89 4.17
C LYS A 961 36.31 15.79 3.54
N ASP A 962 35.39 16.35 4.34
CA ASP A 962 34.23 17.11 3.92
C ASP A 962 34.45 18.63 4.14
N GLU A 963 33.96 19.47 3.23
CA GLU A 963 34.09 20.94 3.34
C GLU A 963 33.13 21.57 4.38
N LEU A 964 32.05 20.87 4.75
CA LEU A 964 31.03 21.30 5.72
C LEU A 964 30.84 20.20 6.80
N PRO A 965 31.60 20.24 7.91
CA PRO A 965 31.75 19.11 8.83
C PRO A 965 30.60 18.96 9.84
N LEU A 966 29.73 19.96 10.00
CA LEU A 966 28.67 20.00 11.00
C LEU A 966 27.28 19.78 10.39
N LYS A 967 26.35 19.34 11.24
CA LYS A 967 24.94 19.11 10.93
C LYS A 967 24.07 19.86 11.93
N ASN A 968 23.07 20.60 11.42
CA ASN A 968 22.03 21.22 12.24
C ASN A 968 20.86 20.24 12.40
N SER A 969 20.43 19.96 13.63
CA SER A 969 19.33 19.02 13.89
C SER A 969 17.96 19.54 13.46
N SER A 970 17.72 20.85 13.60
CA SER A 970 16.43 21.48 13.31
C SER A 970 16.12 21.60 11.81
N THR A 971 17.14 21.89 10.99
CA THR A 971 16.98 22.04 9.53
C THR A 971 17.53 20.86 8.73
N GLN A 972 18.33 19.98 9.37
CA GLN A 972 19.08 18.91 8.72
C GLN A 972 20.13 19.39 7.71
N ASP A 973 20.45 20.69 7.70
CA ASP A 973 21.40 21.29 6.76
C ASP A 973 22.85 20.94 7.09
N LYS A 974 23.67 20.84 6.03
CA LYS A 974 25.13 20.73 6.10
C LYS A 974 25.69 22.12 6.38
N VAL A 975 26.34 22.31 7.52
CA VAL A 975 26.82 23.62 7.96
C VAL A 975 28.33 23.62 8.21
N GLY A 976 28.93 24.79 8.00
CA GLY A 976 30.34 25.02 8.28
C GLY A 976 30.56 25.29 9.77
N VAL A 977 31.83 25.30 10.18
CA VAL A 977 32.23 25.75 11.53
C VAL A 977 31.92 27.24 11.78
N SER A 978 31.58 28.00 10.73
CA SER A 978 31.23 29.42 10.79
C SER A 978 30.00 29.72 11.65
N GLU A 979 29.08 28.77 11.82
CA GLU A 979 27.85 28.96 12.60
C GLU A 979 28.10 29.11 14.12
N VAL A 980 29.25 28.61 14.59
CA VAL A 980 29.66 28.69 15.99
C VAL A 980 30.74 29.74 16.24
N LYS A 981 30.99 30.62 15.25
CA LYS A 981 31.97 31.70 15.34
C LYS A 981 31.64 32.68 16.47
N ASP A 982 32.67 33.11 17.20
CA ASP A 982 32.61 34.09 18.29
C ASP A 982 31.74 33.69 19.51
N LYS A 983 31.35 32.41 19.60
CA LYS A 983 30.55 31.84 20.71
C LYS A 983 31.41 30.96 21.61
N VAL A 984 30.98 30.78 22.87
CA VAL A 984 31.50 29.71 23.74
C VAL A 984 30.98 28.36 23.23
N VAL A 985 31.87 27.39 23.00
CA VAL A 985 31.49 26.08 22.42
C VAL A 985 31.66 24.99 23.45
N LEU A 986 30.55 24.33 23.82
CA LEU A 986 30.55 23.14 24.66
C LEU A 986 30.67 21.91 23.76
N ILE A 987 31.87 21.32 23.72
CA ILE A 987 32.12 20.09 22.98
C ILE A 987 31.70 18.91 23.85
N LEU A 988 30.54 18.33 23.52
CA LEU A 988 30.08 17.09 24.12
C LEU A 988 30.79 15.92 23.43
N VAL A 989 31.59 15.17 24.18
CA VAL A 989 32.25 13.94 23.70
C VAL A 989 31.61 12.74 24.38
N SER A 990 31.03 11.84 23.59
CA SER A 990 30.41 10.62 24.11
C SER A 990 30.40 9.50 23.07
N LYS A 991 29.96 8.30 23.49
CA LYS A 991 29.58 7.23 22.57
C LYS A 991 28.06 7.31 22.38
N ALA A 992 27.58 7.12 21.16
CA ALA A 992 26.14 7.21 20.85
C ALA A 992 25.26 6.29 21.73
N GLU A 993 25.75 5.09 22.08
CA GLU A 993 25.03 4.11 22.91
C GLU A 993 25.09 4.38 24.43
N LEU A 994 26.05 5.18 24.90
CA LEU A 994 26.38 5.32 26.33
C LEU A 994 25.87 6.61 26.97
N LEU A 995 24.96 7.33 26.31
CA LEU A 995 24.29 8.49 26.91
C LEU A 995 23.01 8.00 27.63
N PRO A 996 22.96 7.95 28.97
CA PRO A 996 21.73 7.63 29.69
C PRO A 996 20.67 8.68 29.36
N LEU A 997 19.46 8.23 29.01
CA LEU A 997 18.37 9.11 28.56
C LEU A 997 18.06 10.19 29.60
N GLU A 998 18.11 9.85 30.87
CA GLU A 998 17.86 10.76 31.99
C GLU A 998 18.94 11.83 32.12
N GLY A 999 20.20 11.49 31.82
CA GLY A 999 21.31 12.45 31.80
C GLY A 999 21.21 13.42 30.62
N LEU A 1000 20.74 12.96 29.46
CA LEU A 1000 20.44 13.81 28.30
C LEU A 1000 19.28 14.78 28.58
N LEU A 1001 18.20 14.27 29.19
CA LEU A 1001 17.06 15.09 29.59
C LEU A 1001 17.47 16.16 30.61
N LEU A 1002 18.30 15.80 31.61
CA LEU A 1002 18.82 16.78 32.56
C LEU A 1002 19.70 17.82 31.86
N LEU A 1003 20.56 17.41 30.94
CA LEU A 1003 21.40 18.34 30.18
C LEU A 1003 20.54 19.33 29.38
N LEU A 1004 19.49 18.85 28.73
CA LEU A 1004 18.54 19.66 27.95
C LEU A 1004 17.77 20.64 28.86
N GLU A 1005 17.25 20.18 30.00
CA GLU A 1005 16.54 21.02 30.96
C GLU A 1005 17.43 22.11 31.57
N ARG A 1006 18.70 21.76 31.88
CA ARG A 1006 19.68 22.66 32.50
C ARG A 1006 20.24 23.71 31.54
N THR A 1007 20.27 23.42 30.24
CA THR A 1007 20.92 24.28 29.24
C THR A 1007 19.92 25.06 28.37
N TYR A 1008 18.88 24.41 27.82
CA TYR A 1008 17.95 25.04 26.88
C TYR A 1008 16.60 25.44 27.51
N ASP A 1009 15.98 24.59 28.34
CA ASP A 1009 14.65 24.89 28.90
C ASP A 1009 14.68 25.85 30.12
N HIS A 1010 15.89 26.21 30.58
CA HIS A 1010 16.06 27.06 31.75
C HIS A 1010 15.65 28.51 31.48
N HIS A 1011 14.99 29.16 32.44
CA HIS A 1011 14.54 30.56 32.31
C HIS A 1011 15.70 31.56 32.09
N HIS A 1012 16.92 31.23 32.54
CA HIS A 1012 18.13 32.02 32.25
C HIS A 1012 18.68 31.80 30.83
N HIS A 1013 18.35 30.70 30.14
CA HIS A 1013 18.76 30.47 28.74
C HIS A 1013 18.19 31.55 27.82
N LYS A 1014 16.94 31.96 28.00
CA LYS A 1014 16.32 33.07 27.24
C LYS A 1014 17.08 34.40 27.33
N LYS A 1015 17.91 34.59 28.37
CA LYS A 1015 18.78 35.77 28.52
C LYS A 1015 20.16 35.60 27.88
N LEU A 1016 20.55 34.36 27.59
CA LEU A 1016 21.86 33.95 27.08
C LEU A 1016 21.77 33.33 25.66
N GLU A 1017 20.59 33.38 25.03
CA GLU A 1017 20.30 32.81 23.72
C GLU A 1017 21.31 33.33 22.67
N GLY A 1018 22.03 32.42 22.01
CA GLY A 1018 23.09 32.74 21.05
C GLY A 1018 24.48 33.03 21.65
N SER A 1019 24.66 32.98 22.98
CA SER A 1019 25.96 33.24 23.64
C SER A 1019 26.88 32.01 23.72
N TYR A 1020 26.30 30.80 23.65
CA TYR A 1020 27.04 29.53 23.60
C TYR A 1020 26.31 28.50 22.76
N GLU A 1021 27.02 27.49 22.26
CA GLU A 1021 26.47 26.37 21.47
C GLU A 1021 27.05 25.03 21.93
N ILE A 1022 26.28 23.96 21.79
CA ILE A 1022 26.74 22.59 22.04
C ILE A 1022 27.07 21.92 20.71
N VAL A 1023 28.29 21.37 20.60
CA VAL A 1023 28.75 20.57 19.46
C VAL A 1023 29.02 19.14 19.92
N TRP A 1024 28.27 18.18 19.39
CA TRP A 1024 28.39 16.78 19.73
C TRP A 1024 29.37 16.04 18.82
N ILE A 1025 30.41 15.47 19.42
CA ILE A 1025 31.40 14.60 18.78
C ILE A 1025 31.25 13.19 19.34
N SER A 1026 30.73 12.27 18.52
CA SER A 1026 30.68 10.86 18.88
C SER A 1026 32.01 10.19 18.59
N VAL A 1027 32.59 9.48 19.58
CA VAL A 1027 33.89 8.80 19.43
C VAL A 1027 33.73 7.31 19.72
N SER A 1028 34.11 6.47 18.75
CA SER A 1028 34.14 5.00 18.88
C SER A 1028 35.41 4.43 18.27
N GLU A 1029 35.89 3.29 18.78
CA GLU A 1029 37.07 2.59 18.24
C GLU A 1029 36.76 1.89 16.91
N THR A 1030 35.55 1.35 16.82
CA THR A 1030 35.02 0.66 15.66
C THR A 1030 33.56 1.03 15.56
N TRP A 1031 33.16 1.57 14.41
CA TRP A 1031 31.77 1.92 14.14
C TRP A 1031 31.04 0.71 13.55
N THR A 1032 30.00 0.24 14.25
CA THR A 1032 29.01 -0.69 13.71
C THR A 1032 27.89 0.08 13.01
N ASP A 1033 27.11 -0.58 12.16
CA ASP A 1033 25.99 0.07 11.47
C ASP A 1033 24.90 0.50 12.47
N SER A 1034 24.61 -0.31 13.50
CA SER A 1034 23.68 0.05 14.58
C SER A 1034 24.10 1.31 15.35
N GLU A 1035 25.40 1.52 15.55
CA GLU A 1035 25.92 2.74 16.20
C GLU A 1035 25.75 3.97 15.31
N ARG A 1036 25.80 3.81 13.98
CA ARG A 1036 25.52 4.91 13.04
C ARG A 1036 24.03 5.27 13.06
N ASP A 1037 23.15 4.27 12.96
CA ASP A 1037 21.70 4.50 12.98
C ASP A 1037 21.25 5.21 14.27
N MET A 1038 21.80 4.78 15.42
CA MET A 1038 21.52 5.41 16.72
C MET A 1038 22.06 6.85 16.77
N PHE A 1039 23.26 7.09 16.25
CA PHE A 1039 23.82 8.44 16.18
C PHE A 1039 22.98 9.36 15.29
N ASP A 1040 22.55 8.86 14.13
CA ASP A 1040 21.71 9.62 13.20
C ASP A 1040 20.34 9.93 13.83
N PHE A 1041 19.70 8.96 14.49
CA PHE A 1041 18.44 9.17 15.23
C PHE A 1041 18.58 10.24 16.32
N LEU A 1042 19.60 10.14 17.18
CA LEU A 1042 19.80 11.07 18.29
C LEU A 1042 20.21 12.47 17.79
N SER A 1043 21.08 12.55 16.80
CA SER A 1043 21.52 13.82 16.25
C SER A 1043 20.42 14.58 15.52
N ASN A 1044 19.36 13.90 15.07
CA ASN A 1044 18.17 14.52 14.51
C ASN A 1044 17.19 15.03 15.57
N SER A 1045 17.27 14.48 16.79
CA SER A 1045 16.29 14.72 17.84
C SER A 1045 16.75 15.75 18.87
N LEU A 1046 18.05 15.94 19.04
CA LEU A 1046 18.64 16.84 20.03
C LEU A 1046 18.89 18.24 19.45
N PRO A 1047 18.72 19.33 20.21
CA PRO A 1047 18.83 20.71 19.71
C PRO A 1047 20.28 21.19 19.45
N TRP A 1048 21.25 20.27 19.37
CA TRP A 1048 22.68 20.59 19.28
C TRP A 1048 23.21 20.43 17.85
N TYR A 1049 24.35 21.06 17.57
CA TYR A 1049 25.13 20.73 16.37
C TYR A 1049 25.82 19.38 16.55
N SER A 1050 25.89 18.57 15.50
CA SER A 1050 26.62 17.29 15.52
C SER A 1050 27.62 17.18 14.38
N VAL A 1051 28.69 16.41 14.57
CA VAL A 1051 29.62 16.09 13.48
C VAL A 1051 28.93 15.13 12.51
N ARG A 1052 28.91 15.44 11.21
CA ARG A 1052 28.14 14.67 10.22
C ARG A 1052 28.65 13.23 10.03
N ARG A 1053 29.97 13.04 10.00
CA ARG A 1053 30.61 11.73 9.79
C ARG A 1053 31.73 11.53 10.81
N PRO A 1054 31.40 11.28 12.08
CA PRO A 1054 32.40 11.15 13.13
C PRO A 1054 33.39 9.98 12.87
N TRP A 1055 33.00 8.96 12.11
CA TRP A 1055 33.89 7.87 11.67
C TRP A 1055 34.92 8.27 10.60
N ALA A 1056 34.82 9.46 10.00
CA ALA A 1056 35.75 9.98 9.01
C ALA A 1056 36.84 10.91 9.60
N LEU A 1057 36.83 11.11 10.93
CA LEU A 1057 37.86 11.86 11.64
C LEU A 1057 39.23 11.18 11.48
N TYR A 1058 40.30 11.98 11.34
CA TYR A 1058 41.64 11.44 11.29
C TYR A 1058 41.99 10.68 12.58
N SER A 1059 42.77 9.60 12.43
CA SER A 1059 43.35 8.81 13.52
C SER A 1059 44.03 9.70 14.57
N ALA A 1060 44.76 10.73 14.12
CA ALA A 1060 45.42 11.70 14.97
C ALA A 1060 44.45 12.48 15.89
N VAL A 1061 43.26 12.86 15.40
CA VAL A 1061 42.24 13.58 16.18
C VAL A 1061 41.62 12.66 17.23
N VAL A 1062 41.24 11.44 16.85
CA VAL A 1062 40.65 10.46 17.77
C VAL A 1062 41.63 10.11 18.89
N ASN A 1063 42.91 9.93 18.54
CA ASN A 1063 43.97 9.66 19.50
C ASN A 1063 44.19 10.85 20.44
N TYR A 1064 44.15 12.08 19.94
CA TYR A 1064 44.24 13.29 20.76
C TYR A 1064 43.11 13.37 21.80
N ILE A 1065 41.84 13.16 21.39
CA ILE A 1065 40.70 13.18 22.33
C ILE A 1065 40.82 12.12 23.42
N LYS A 1066 41.30 10.92 23.08
CA LYS A 1066 41.50 9.84 24.06
C LYS A 1066 42.66 10.12 25.03
N GLN A 1067 43.79 10.59 24.50
CA GLN A 1067 45.03 10.73 25.26
C GLN A 1067 45.07 12.04 26.06
N GLU A 1068 44.77 13.17 25.41
CA GLU A 1068 44.92 14.50 25.99
C GLU A 1068 43.68 14.97 26.74
N TRP A 1069 42.47 14.68 26.24
CA TRP A 1069 41.21 15.01 26.96
C TRP A 1069 40.76 13.89 27.92
N GLY A 1070 41.50 12.78 27.99
CA GLY A 1070 41.25 11.71 28.96
C GLY A 1070 39.92 10.97 28.77
N TYR A 1071 39.36 10.96 27.56
CA TYR A 1071 38.10 10.28 27.26
C TYR A 1071 38.22 8.75 27.45
N LYS A 1072 37.51 8.21 28.45
CA LYS A 1072 37.46 6.77 28.81
C LYS A 1072 36.04 6.18 28.72
N ASN A 1073 35.34 6.46 27.62
CA ASN A 1073 33.96 6.01 27.37
C ASN A 1073 32.88 6.56 28.33
N ALA A 1074 33.23 7.49 29.22
CA ALA A 1074 32.27 8.28 29.99
C ALA A 1074 32.01 9.63 29.28
N PRO A 1075 30.74 10.09 29.17
CA PRO A 1075 30.44 11.39 28.57
C PRO A 1075 31.20 12.53 29.28
N LEU A 1076 31.77 13.45 28.50
CA LEU A 1076 32.44 14.64 29.01
C LEU A 1076 32.09 15.87 28.17
N ILE A 1077 32.14 17.06 28.79
CA ILE A 1077 31.92 18.34 28.11
C ILE A 1077 33.20 19.18 28.22
N VAL A 1078 33.91 19.38 27.10
CA VAL A 1078 35.04 20.31 27.03
C VAL A 1078 34.52 21.68 26.60
N VAL A 1079 34.94 22.74 27.29
CA VAL A 1079 34.48 24.10 27.00
C VAL A 1079 35.57 24.87 26.29
N LEU A 1080 35.26 25.36 25.09
CA LEU A 1080 36.08 26.32 24.34
C LEU A 1080 35.51 27.72 24.47
N ASP A 1081 36.36 28.71 24.70
CA ASP A 1081 35.95 30.11 24.56
C ASP A 1081 35.83 30.54 23.09
N SER A 1082 35.44 31.81 22.86
CA SER A 1082 35.30 32.38 21.52
C SER A 1082 36.61 32.45 20.73
N GLN A 1083 37.76 32.31 21.39
CA GLN A 1083 39.11 32.28 20.79
C GLN A 1083 39.63 30.86 20.56
N GLY A 1084 38.85 29.83 20.91
CA GLY A 1084 39.23 28.43 20.74
C GLY A 1084 40.10 27.85 21.86
N MET A 1085 40.25 28.55 22.99
CA MET A 1085 41.01 28.06 24.15
C MET A 1085 40.14 27.19 25.06
N VAL A 1086 40.72 26.12 25.59
CA VAL A 1086 40.03 25.22 26.54
C VAL A 1086 39.96 25.90 27.92
N THR A 1087 38.76 26.29 28.35
CA THR A 1087 38.52 26.95 29.64
C THR A 1087 38.03 26.01 30.75
N ASN A 1088 37.50 24.85 30.38
CA ASN A 1088 37.18 23.74 31.28
C ASN A 1088 37.32 22.41 30.52
N SER A 1089 38.10 21.48 31.07
CA SER A 1089 38.36 20.17 30.46
C SER A 1089 37.23 19.17 30.69
N ASN A 1090 36.35 19.40 31.68
CA ASN A 1090 35.14 18.62 31.88
C ASN A 1090 34.12 19.39 32.72
N ALA A 1091 33.19 20.08 32.05
CA ALA A 1091 32.14 20.88 32.68
C ALA A 1091 30.85 20.08 33.00
N MET A 1092 30.85 18.75 32.86
CA MET A 1092 29.63 17.94 32.97
C MET A 1092 28.91 18.12 34.33
N ASP A 1093 29.66 17.97 35.44
CA ASP A 1093 29.10 18.14 36.78
C ASP A 1093 28.70 19.61 37.04
N MET A 1094 29.48 20.57 36.54
CA MET A 1094 29.17 22.00 36.66
C MET A 1094 27.81 22.33 36.02
N VAL A 1095 27.53 21.79 34.83
CA VAL A 1095 26.26 22.00 34.14
C VAL A 1095 25.09 21.35 34.89
N PHE A 1096 25.29 20.15 35.45
CA PHE A 1096 24.25 19.47 36.23
C PHE A 1096 23.89 20.17 37.55
N ILE A 1097 24.85 20.84 38.19
CA ILE A 1097 24.64 21.57 39.44
C ILE A 1097 24.08 22.98 39.15
N TRP A 1098 24.70 23.73 38.25
CA TRP A 1098 24.42 25.16 38.11
C TRP A 1098 23.61 25.54 36.87
N GLY A 1099 23.44 24.62 35.92
CA GLY A 1099 22.75 24.87 34.65
C GLY A 1099 23.28 26.13 33.94
N ALA A 1100 22.38 26.95 33.42
CA ALA A 1100 22.74 28.21 32.75
C ALA A 1100 23.47 29.24 33.64
N ARG A 1101 23.40 29.14 34.99
CA ARG A 1101 24.17 30.02 35.91
C ARG A 1101 25.67 29.78 35.81
N ALA A 1102 26.09 28.62 35.28
CA ALA A 1102 27.48 28.28 35.06
C ALA A 1102 28.16 29.12 33.99
N TYR A 1103 27.43 29.81 33.10
CA TYR A 1103 28.01 30.58 32.00
C TYR A 1103 29.11 31.55 32.49
N PRO A 1104 30.32 31.57 31.89
CA PRO A 1104 30.72 30.95 30.62
C PRO A 1104 31.28 29.51 30.72
N PHE A 1105 30.92 28.75 31.76
CA PHE A 1105 31.28 27.35 32.00
C PHE A 1105 32.79 27.09 32.23
N SER A 1106 33.54 28.12 32.64
CA SER A 1106 34.96 28.01 32.96
C SER A 1106 35.20 27.43 34.36
N SER A 1107 36.36 26.80 34.58
CA SER A 1107 36.73 26.26 35.90
C SER A 1107 36.77 27.36 36.98
N SER A 1108 37.25 28.56 36.63
CA SER A 1108 37.25 29.72 37.55
C SER A 1108 35.84 30.16 37.95
N LYS A 1109 34.86 30.04 37.04
CA LYS A 1109 33.47 30.35 37.37
C LYS A 1109 32.87 29.30 38.32
N GLU A 1110 33.28 28.04 38.19
CA GLU A 1110 32.86 26.96 39.10
C GLU A 1110 33.36 27.20 40.53
N GLU A 1111 34.61 27.63 40.70
CA GLU A 1111 35.17 28.03 42.00
C GLU A 1111 34.39 29.19 42.62
N GLN A 1112 34.11 30.25 41.86
CA GLN A 1112 33.33 31.40 42.34
C GLN A 1112 31.93 30.98 42.84
N LEU A 1113 31.25 30.10 42.09
CA LEU A 1113 29.91 29.63 42.48
C LEU A 1113 29.93 28.85 43.79
N TRP A 1114 31.01 28.10 44.05
CA TRP A 1114 31.17 27.37 45.31
C TRP A 1114 31.48 28.25 46.51
N ASP A 1115 32.17 29.37 46.32
CA ASP A 1115 32.46 30.35 47.39
C ASP A 1115 31.20 31.09 47.88
N GLU A 1116 30.19 31.19 47.02
CA GLU A 1116 28.93 31.90 47.28
C GLU A 1116 27.85 31.02 47.95
N GLU A 1117 28.08 29.71 48.08
CA GLU A 1117 27.04 28.73 48.40
C GLU A 1117 27.30 27.97 49.73
N ASN A 1118 26.24 27.75 50.50
CA ASN A 1118 26.27 27.06 51.81
C ASN A 1118 25.37 25.81 51.80
N TRP A 1119 25.51 24.94 52.81
CA TRP A 1119 24.62 23.79 53.02
C TRP A 1119 23.19 24.25 53.37
N THR A 1120 22.37 24.42 52.34
CA THR A 1120 21.01 24.97 52.41
C THR A 1120 20.03 24.08 51.63
N LEU A 1121 18.73 24.18 51.92
CA LEU A 1121 17.70 23.48 51.15
C LEU A 1121 17.67 23.97 49.70
N LYS A 1122 18.11 25.22 49.44
CA LYS A 1122 18.26 25.78 48.12
C LYS A 1122 19.29 25.00 47.29
N LEU A 1123 20.49 24.77 47.80
CA LEU A 1123 21.51 23.99 47.07
C LEU A 1123 21.00 22.59 46.65
N LEU A 1124 20.19 21.98 47.53
CA LEU A 1124 19.64 20.63 47.37
C LEU A 1124 18.44 20.54 46.42
N LEU A 1125 17.52 21.49 46.50
CA LEU A 1125 16.19 21.40 45.88
C LEU A 1125 15.97 22.39 44.73
N ASP A 1126 16.75 23.47 44.69
CA ASP A 1126 16.52 24.56 43.76
C ASP A 1126 16.63 24.08 42.32
N GLU A 1127 15.69 24.52 41.48
CA GLU A 1127 15.60 24.19 40.06
C GLU A 1127 15.44 22.68 39.76
N ILE A 1128 15.03 21.84 40.73
CA ILE A 1128 14.59 20.44 40.48
C ILE A 1128 13.08 20.39 40.28
N ASP A 1129 12.34 21.15 41.10
CA ASP A 1129 10.89 21.32 40.98
C ASP A 1129 10.53 22.78 41.26
N PRO A 1130 9.83 23.48 40.34
CA PRO A 1130 9.42 24.88 40.54
C PRO A 1130 8.66 25.11 41.85
N LEU A 1131 7.86 24.14 42.30
CA LEU A 1131 7.09 24.22 43.54
C LEU A 1131 8.00 24.23 44.78
N LEU A 1132 9.07 23.43 44.76
CA LEU A 1132 10.02 23.38 45.88
C LEU A 1132 10.88 24.64 45.94
N THR A 1133 11.29 25.18 44.79
CA THR A 1133 11.94 26.49 44.73
C THR A 1133 11.05 27.56 45.38
N THR A 1134 9.74 27.58 45.07
CA THR A 1134 8.80 28.52 45.68
C THR A 1134 8.71 28.35 47.21
N TRP A 1135 8.65 27.11 47.72
CA TRP A 1135 8.57 26.87 49.17
C TRP A 1135 9.84 27.28 49.93
N VAL A 1136 11.00 27.08 49.31
CA VAL A 1136 12.29 27.52 49.86
C VAL A 1136 12.35 29.05 49.92
N GLU A 1137 11.88 29.74 48.88
CA GLU A 1137 11.79 31.21 48.83
C GLU A 1137 10.81 31.79 49.86
N GLU A 1138 9.67 31.13 50.09
CA GLU A 1138 8.66 31.54 51.08
C GLU A 1138 9.07 31.29 52.54
N GLY A 1139 10.23 30.66 52.78
CA GLY A 1139 10.73 30.42 54.14
C GLY A 1139 9.98 29.35 54.93
N ARG A 1140 9.32 28.41 54.23
CA ARG A 1140 8.57 27.30 54.85
C ARG A 1140 9.52 26.32 55.54
N ASN A 1141 9.01 25.60 56.54
CA ASN A 1141 9.70 24.43 57.07
C ASN A 1141 9.47 23.25 56.11
N ILE A 1142 10.54 22.62 55.63
CA ILE A 1142 10.48 21.52 54.66
C ILE A 1142 11.22 20.32 55.25
N CYS A 1143 10.59 19.16 55.13
CA CYS A 1143 11.12 17.87 55.53
C CYS A 1143 11.22 16.97 54.30
N ILE A 1144 12.45 16.71 53.85
CA ILE A 1144 12.75 15.76 52.79
C ILE A 1144 13.06 14.42 53.46
N TYR A 1145 12.42 13.34 53.02
CA TYR A 1145 12.68 12.02 53.60
C TYR A 1145 12.68 10.93 52.53
N GLY A 1146 13.34 9.82 52.84
CA GLY A 1146 13.49 8.71 51.90
C GLY A 1146 13.77 7.40 52.62
N SER A 1147 13.32 6.31 52.02
CA SER A 1147 13.57 4.94 52.45
C SER A 1147 13.10 3.98 51.35
N ASP A 1148 13.64 2.78 51.30
CA ASP A 1148 13.12 1.65 50.53
C ASP A 1148 12.16 0.75 51.35
N ASN A 1149 11.98 1.03 52.65
CA ASN A 1149 11.13 0.29 53.56
C ASN A 1149 9.74 0.94 53.72
N LEU A 1150 8.73 0.33 53.12
CA LEU A 1150 7.34 0.82 53.12
C LEU A 1150 6.74 0.93 54.53
N ASP A 1151 7.06 -0.01 55.44
CA ASP A 1151 6.52 -0.01 56.80
C ASP A 1151 7.11 1.15 57.62
N TRP A 1152 8.40 1.41 57.46
CA TRP A 1152 9.05 2.57 58.05
C TRP A 1152 8.45 3.88 57.52
N ILE A 1153 8.18 3.97 56.21
CA ILE A 1153 7.54 5.14 55.59
C ILE A 1153 6.15 5.37 56.19
N ARG A 1154 5.34 4.32 56.35
CA ARG A 1154 4.00 4.41 56.96
C ARG A 1154 4.07 4.84 58.42
N GLU A 1155 4.97 4.26 59.21
CA GLU A 1155 5.15 4.62 60.63
C GLU A 1155 5.62 6.07 60.79
N PHE A 1156 6.60 6.49 59.99
CA PHE A 1156 7.12 7.85 60.01
C PHE A 1156 6.04 8.88 59.63
N ASN A 1157 5.27 8.60 58.58
CA ASN A 1157 4.14 9.45 58.20
C ASN A 1157 3.05 9.50 59.30
N ALA A 1158 2.74 8.39 59.96
CA ALA A 1158 1.78 8.38 61.07
C ALA A 1158 2.24 9.24 62.26
N LYS A 1159 3.54 9.22 62.59
CA LYS A 1159 4.12 10.12 63.62
C LYS A 1159 4.09 11.58 63.18
N PHE A 1160 4.30 11.85 61.89
CA PHE A 1160 4.18 13.19 61.34
C PHE A 1160 2.75 13.74 61.47
N GLU A 1161 1.72 12.91 61.28
CA GLU A 1161 0.33 13.33 61.48
C GLU A 1161 0.05 13.80 62.91
N VAL A 1162 0.66 13.17 63.91
CA VAL A 1162 0.57 13.60 65.31
C VAL A 1162 1.21 14.98 65.50
N ILE A 1163 2.38 15.22 64.89
CA ILE A 1163 3.09 16.51 64.94
C ILE A 1163 2.28 17.61 64.25
N ARG A 1164 1.67 17.30 63.11
CA ARG A 1164 0.78 18.22 62.37
C ARG A 1164 -0.45 18.57 63.18
N ASN A 1165 -1.09 17.59 63.82
CA ASN A 1165 -2.26 17.81 64.69
C ASN A 1165 -1.92 18.61 65.95
N ALA A 1166 -0.65 18.63 66.37
CA ALA A 1166 -0.15 19.49 67.44
C ALA A 1166 0.11 20.96 66.99
N GLY A 1167 -0.18 21.30 65.72
CA GLY A 1167 -0.13 22.67 65.19
C GLY A 1167 1.18 23.07 64.51
N VAL A 1168 2.10 22.14 64.25
CA VAL A 1168 3.37 22.43 63.57
C VAL A 1168 3.17 22.45 62.05
N GLN A 1169 3.53 23.57 61.40
CA GLN A 1169 3.52 23.70 59.94
C GLN A 1169 4.84 23.21 59.34
N LEU A 1170 4.81 22.06 58.68
CA LEU A 1170 5.96 21.40 58.04
C LEU A 1170 5.49 20.74 56.73
N GLU A 1171 6.16 21.04 55.62
CA GLU A 1171 5.89 20.45 54.30
C GLU A 1171 6.75 19.19 54.11
N MET A 1172 6.15 18.09 53.67
CA MET A 1172 6.83 16.80 53.52
C MET A 1172 7.07 16.47 52.05
N VAL A 1173 8.31 16.12 51.69
CA VAL A 1173 8.71 15.73 50.33
C VAL A 1173 9.39 14.36 50.40
N TYR A 1174 8.85 13.39 49.67
CA TYR A 1174 9.47 12.06 49.57
C TYR A 1174 10.46 12.03 48.40
N ALA A 1175 11.72 11.73 48.71
CA ALA A 1175 12.86 11.71 47.78
C ALA A 1175 13.42 10.29 47.51
N GLY A 1176 12.75 9.25 48.00
CA GLY A 1176 13.09 7.86 47.70
C GLY A 1176 14.48 7.43 48.22
N CYS A 1177 15.04 6.41 47.58
CA CYS A 1177 16.41 5.95 47.81
C CYS A 1177 17.27 6.16 46.55
N LYS A 1178 18.60 6.03 46.71
CA LYS A 1178 19.57 6.25 45.64
C LYS A 1178 19.44 5.23 44.50
N ASP A 1179 19.13 3.97 44.82
CA ASP A 1179 18.94 2.90 43.84
C ASP A 1179 17.52 2.92 43.26
N LEU A 1180 17.31 3.77 42.25
CA LEU A 1180 16.04 3.97 41.55
C LEU A 1180 15.64 2.77 40.65
N SER A 1181 15.31 1.64 41.26
CA SER A 1181 14.83 0.43 40.57
C SER A 1181 13.34 0.53 40.19
N GLN A 1182 12.86 -0.41 39.36
CA GLN A 1182 11.41 -0.55 39.09
C GLN A 1182 10.57 -0.69 40.37
N GLN A 1183 11.16 -1.20 41.46
CA GLN A 1183 10.51 -1.34 42.75
C GLN A 1183 10.19 0.02 43.37
N VAL A 1184 11.09 1.02 43.23
CA VAL A 1184 10.85 2.40 43.66
C VAL A 1184 9.72 3.04 42.85
N ARG A 1185 9.63 2.76 41.54
CA ARG A 1185 8.50 3.18 40.69
C ARG A 1185 7.15 2.66 41.20
N ARG A 1186 7.09 1.40 41.65
CA ARG A 1186 5.87 0.81 42.21
C ARG A 1186 5.55 1.38 43.59
N MET A 1187 6.56 1.63 44.43
CA MET A 1187 6.37 2.24 45.74
C MET A 1187 5.84 3.68 45.65
N LEU A 1188 6.29 4.48 44.68
CA LEU A 1188 5.77 5.83 44.46
C LEU A 1188 4.28 5.85 44.12
N ALA A 1189 3.79 4.85 43.37
CA ALA A 1189 2.37 4.72 43.07
C ALA A 1189 1.55 4.39 44.35
N VAL A 1190 2.04 3.48 45.18
CA VAL A 1190 1.40 3.09 46.45
C VAL A 1190 1.39 4.26 47.45
N ILE A 1191 2.51 4.97 47.59
CA ILE A 1191 2.62 6.14 48.47
C ILE A 1191 1.72 7.29 47.99
N GLY A 1192 1.59 7.48 46.67
CA GLY A 1192 0.70 8.47 46.08
C GLY A 1192 -0.79 8.21 46.39
N GLU A 1193 -1.23 6.96 46.24
CA GLU A 1193 -2.62 6.56 46.54
C GLU A 1193 -2.94 6.56 48.05
N GLU A 1194 -2.03 6.04 48.88
CA GLU A 1194 -2.30 5.87 50.32
C GLU A 1194 -2.18 7.18 51.12
N LEU A 1195 -1.25 8.07 50.75
CA LEU A 1195 -0.84 9.17 51.64
C LEU A 1195 -1.16 10.58 51.08
N HIS A 1196 -1.61 10.71 49.82
CA HIS A 1196 -2.04 11.97 49.18
C HIS A 1196 -1.10 13.16 49.44
N ARG A 1197 0.19 13.04 49.12
CA ARG A 1197 1.22 14.08 49.37
C ARG A 1197 2.06 14.45 48.14
N ASN A 1198 2.77 15.59 48.23
CA ASN A 1198 3.65 16.14 47.19
C ASN A 1198 4.89 15.25 46.98
N LEU A 1199 4.83 14.39 45.96
CA LEU A 1199 5.88 13.45 45.56
C LEU A 1199 6.70 14.04 44.40
N PHE A 1200 8.02 13.83 44.41
CA PHE A 1200 8.79 14.00 43.18
C PHE A 1200 8.29 13.03 42.10
N THR A 1201 8.20 13.49 40.86
CA THR A 1201 8.04 12.58 39.72
C THR A 1201 9.27 11.69 39.60
N PHE A 1202 9.13 10.51 38.99
CA PHE A 1202 10.26 9.58 38.85
C PHE A 1202 11.49 10.21 38.17
N THR A 1203 11.27 11.10 37.20
CA THR A 1203 12.34 11.85 36.54
C THR A 1203 13.02 12.84 37.49
N LYS A 1204 12.24 13.59 38.28
CA LYS A 1204 12.78 14.56 39.26
C LYS A 1204 13.55 13.90 40.40
N LEU A 1205 13.16 12.68 40.79
CA LEU A 1205 13.95 11.87 41.72
C LEU A 1205 15.33 11.55 41.15
N HIS A 1206 15.40 11.16 39.88
CA HIS A 1206 16.67 10.89 39.22
C HIS A 1206 17.55 12.15 39.14
N PHE A 1207 16.95 13.33 38.89
CA PHE A 1207 17.66 14.60 38.90
C PHE A 1207 18.20 14.96 40.28
N PHE A 1208 17.41 14.75 41.34
CA PHE A 1208 17.85 14.98 42.72
C PHE A 1208 19.08 14.16 43.07
N TRP A 1209 19.07 12.86 42.78
CA TRP A 1209 20.22 11.99 43.06
C TRP A 1209 21.43 12.27 42.16
N LEU A 1210 21.23 12.50 40.86
CA LEU A 1210 22.31 12.90 39.94
C LEU A 1210 22.98 14.20 40.39
N ARG A 1211 22.19 15.19 40.82
CA ARG A 1211 22.69 16.47 41.33
C ARG A 1211 23.58 16.27 42.55
N LEU A 1212 23.15 15.47 43.53
CA LEU A 1212 23.95 15.16 44.72
C LEU A 1212 25.26 14.46 44.37
N GLU A 1213 25.23 13.49 43.45
CA GLU A 1213 26.45 12.84 42.98
C GLU A 1213 27.39 13.79 42.24
N SER A 1214 26.84 14.69 41.43
CA SER A 1214 27.61 15.75 40.76
C SER A 1214 28.21 16.74 41.75
N ILE A 1215 27.50 17.13 42.80
CA ILE A 1215 28.06 17.97 43.89
C ILE A 1215 29.29 17.28 44.50
N ARG A 1216 29.16 15.99 44.85
CA ARG A 1216 30.28 15.20 45.38
C ARG A 1216 31.45 15.15 44.41
N ARG A 1217 31.21 14.87 43.12
CA ARG A 1217 32.27 14.80 42.10
C ARG A 1217 32.94 16.16 41.85
N SER A 1218 32.16 17.24 41.77
CA SER A 1218 32.66 18.62 41.58
C SER A 1218 33.55 19.06 42.74
N LYS A 1219 33.12 18.89 44.00
CA LYS A 1219 33.92 19.24 45.19
C LYS A 1219 35.21 18.40 45.29
N VAL A 1220 35.14 17.10 44.98
CA VAL A 1220 36.34 16.24 44.92
C VAL A 1220 37.30 16.69 43.81
N LYS A 1221 36.79 17.11 42.65
CA LYS A 1221 37.58 17.64 41.52
C LYS A 1221 38.31 18.93 41.91
N LEU A 1222 37.74 19.78 42.77
CA LEU A 1222 38.36 20.99 43.31
C LEU A 1222 39.39 20.73 44.43
N GLY A 1223 39.76 19.46 44.67
CA GLY A 1223 40.83 19.09 45.61
C GLY A 1223 40.39 18.94 47.06
N GLN A 1224 39.08 18.99 47.35
CA GLN A 1224 38.55 18.71 48.68
C GLN A 1224 38.45 17.19 48.91
N THR A 1225 38.92 16.72 50.06
CA THR A 1225 38.84 15.28 50.43
C THR A 1225 37.70 15.03 51.42
N ILE A 1226 37.28 13.77 51.57
CA ILE A 1226 36.29 13.36 52.60
C ILE A 1226 36.80 13.69 54.03
N HIS A 1227 38.11 13.94 54.17
CA HIS A 1227 38.77 14.37 55.40
C HIS A 1227 39.02 15.90 55.48
N SER A 1228 38.49 16.69 54.54
CA SER A 1228 38.54 18.16 54.59
C SER A 1228 37.41 18.74 55.44
N ASP A 1229 37.62 19.95 55.98
CA ASP A 1229 36.62 20.70 56.76
C ASP A 1229 35.43 21.22 55.90
N ASP A 1230 35.28 20.80 54.63
CA ASP A 1230 34.15 21.20 53.78
C ASP A 1230 32.86 20.53 54.25
N HIS A 1231 32.02 21.35 54.89
CA HIS A 1231 30.75 20.94 55.46
C HIS A 1231 29.78 20.37 54.40
N ILE A 1232 29.76 20.92 53.18
CA ILE A 1232 28.85 20.48 52.11
C ILE A 1232 29.22 19.07 51.66
N LEU A 1233 30.50 18.82 51.39
CA LEU A 1233 30.99 17.51 50.95
C LEU A 1233 30.70 16.42 52.00
N LYS A 1234 30.87 16.74 53.29
CA LYS A 1234 30.59 15.83 54.39
C LYS A 1234 29.11 15.46 54.47
N GLU A 1235 28.21 16.45 54.42
CA GLU A 1235 26.77 16.20 54.50
C GLU A 1235 26.23 15.48 53.25
N VAL A 1236 26.67 15.85 52.05
CA VAL A 1236 26.28 15.15 50.80
C VAL A 1236 26.76 13.71 50.80
N SER A 1237 28.00 13.46 51.22
CA SER A 1237 28.54 12.09 51.28
C SER A 1237 27.78 11.26 52.29
N ALA A 1238 27.52 11.82 53.48
CA ALA A 1238 26.74 11.14 54.50
C ALA A 1238 25.31 10.82 54.04
N LEU A 1239 24.66 11.72 53.28
CA LEU A 1239 23.34 11.47 52.68
C LEU A 1239 23.39 10.37 51.62
N LEU A 1240 24.36 10.41 50.70
CA LEU A 1240 24.53 9.42 49.64
C LEU A 1240 24.87 8.02 50.18
N ASP A 1241 25.56 7.95 51.31
CA ASP A 1241 25.97 6.69 51.95
C ASP A 1241 24.84 6.07 52.80
N THR A 1242 23.99 6.88 53.45
CA THR A 1242 22.83 6.39 54.22
C THR A 1242 21.51 6.39 53.43
N ALA A 1243 21.56 6.67 52.12
CA ALA A 1243 20.38 6.87 51.25
C ALA A 1243 19.44 5.65 51.13
N ASN A 1244 19.95 4.46 51.45
CA ASN A 1244 19.21 3.20 51.37
C ASN A 1244 18.59 2.79 52.73
N GLU A 1245 18.91 3.49 53.82
CA GLU A 1245 18.22 3.35 55.11
C GLU A 1245 17.18 4.49 55.28
N GLY A 1246 16.27 4.41 56.25
CA GLY A 1246 15.31 5.50 56.48
C GLY A 1246 16.02 6.79 56.87
N TRP A 1247 15.93 7.84 56.05
CA TRP A 1247 16.62 9.12 56.25
C TRP A 1247 15.67 10.31 56.16
N VAL A 1248 16.02 11.39 56.87
CA VAL A 1248 15.22 12.62 56.95
C VAL A 1248 16.14 13.84 57.01
N ILE A 1249 15.80 14.88 56.25
CA ILE A 1249 16.41 16.21 56.28
C ILE A 1249 15.30 17.22 56.56
N ILE A 1250 15.42 17.97 57.66
CA ILE A 1250 14.47 19.02 58.04
C ILE A 1250 15.21 20.36 58.03
N GLY A 1251 14.66 21.35 57.34
CA GLY A 1251 15.21 22.70 57.33
C GLY A 1251 14.14 23.75 57.09
N ARG A 1252 14.53 25.03 57.18
CA ARG A 1252 13.63 26.16 56.97
C ARG A 1252 14.15 27.10 55.89
N GLY A 1253 13.38 27.27 54.81
CA GLY A 1253 13.72 28.17 53.71
C GLY A 1253 15.17 28.04 53.22
N ASN A 1254 15.81 29.18 52.94
CA ASN A 1254 17.22 29.27 52.57
C ASN A 1254 18.19 29.44 53.76
N THR A 1255 17.83 28.95 54.95
CA THR A 1255 18.73 29.01 56.12
C THR A 1255 19.70 27.84 56.15
N ALA A 1256 20.81 28.01 56.87
CA ALA A 1256 21.77 26.93 57.15
C ALA A 1256 21.32 26.00 58.30
N ASP A 1257 20.14 26.25 58.88
CA ASP A 1257 19.56 25.47 59.98
C ASP A 1257 18.92 24.17 59.43
N ILE A 1258 19.78 23.23 59.04
CA ILE A 1258 19.37 21.92 58.50
C ILE A 1258 19.76 20.82 59.45
N ALA A 1259 18.78 20.02 59.86
CA ALA A 1259 18.98 18.82 60.66
C ALA A 1259 18.82 17.56 59.79
N ARG A 1260 19.80 16.64 59.87
CA ARG A 1260 19.76 15.32 59.22
C ARG A 1260 19.58 14.23 60.28
N LEU A 1261 18.69 13.27 60.01
CA LEU A 1261 18.44 12.10 60.85
C LEU A 1261 18.50 10.82 59.99
N SER A 1262 19.02 9.74 60.55
CA SER A 1262 19.06 8.40 59.92
C SER A 1262 18.54 7.33 60.88
N ALA A 1263 17.78 6.36 60.37
CA ALA A 1263 17.17 5.29 61.14
C ALA A 1263 18.09 4.06 61.21
N SER A 1264 18.73 3.81 62.34
CA SER A 1264 19.43 2.55 62.58
C SER A 1264 18.45 1.46 63.06
N LEU A 1265 18.45 0.30 62.41
CA LEU A 1265 17.75 -0.91 62.86
C LEU A 1265 18.39 -1.42 64.16
N GLY A 1266 17.93 -0.93 65.31
CA GLY A 1266 18.26 -1.50 66.62
C GLY A 1266 18.39 -0.52 67.78
N SER A 1267 17.32 0.18 68.16
CA SER A 1267 17.06 0.56 69.56
C SER A 1267 15.69 1.22 69.73
N ALA A 1268 14.64 0.40 69.82
CA ALA A 1268 13.35 0.81 70.42
C ALA A 1268 13.45 1.07 71.94
N ASN A 1269 14.60 1.51 72.49
CA ASN A 1269 14.81 1.66 73.93
C ASN A 1269 15.75 2.80 74.37
N GLN A 1270 16.05 3.80 73.53
CA GLN A 1270 16.74 5.03 73.98
C GLN A 1270 16.17 6.29 73.30
N ILE A 1271 14.92 6.62 73.63
CA ILE A 1271 14.46 8.02 73.62
C ILE A 1271 14.09 8.36 75.07
N HIS A 1272 15.10 8.39 75.93
CA HIS A 1272 15.07 9.18 77.15
C HIS A 1272 16.42 9.89 77.27
N THR A 1273 16.34 11.17 77.63
CA THR A 1273 17.44 12.09 77.99
C THR A 1273 18.41 12.49 76.87
N ASN A 1274 18.10 13.59 76.17
CA ASN A 1274 18.80 14.87 76.35
C ASN A 1274 18.30 15.91 75.34
N THR A 1275 17.37 16.74 75.78
CA THR A 1275 17.09 18.06 75.21
C THR A 1275 17.30 19.08 76.33
N SER A 1276 18.36 19.86 76.19
CA SER A 1276 18.45 21.25 76.64
C SER A 1276 18.83 22.07 75.42
#